data_AF-A0A514EI55-F1
#
_entry.id   AF-A0A514EI55-F1
#
_cell.length_a   1.000
_cell.length_b   1.000
_cell.length_c   1.000
_cell.angle_alpha   90.00
_cell.angle_beta   90.00
_cell.angle_gamma   90.00
#
_symmetry.space_group_name_H-M   'P 1'
#
loop_
_entity.id
_entity.type
_entity.pdbx_description
1 polymer ?
#
loop_
_entity_poly.entity_id
_entity_poly.type
_entity_poly.pdbx_seq_one_letter_code
_entity_poly.pdbx_strand_id
1 'polypeptide(L)'
;MDNGLGAFIQGLGEFGGWLGIELYDLLHPSQNGVANNVNENFRNAANFVPRRDPLTLDLDGDGIETVSANNGVLFDHDGDGVKSGSGWVAADDGLLVMDRNGNGTIDGGGELFGADTILADGRKAGSGFEALRDLDENGDGIFSKTDAHFNDVRIWRDLNQDGISQAGELFRLSELGIASITLKPTTTADLDLGNGNVVDNRGAYTRLDGTTGLAGDLQLAVNNFFRDFSGSLDPVTVTDEAAHLPNLKGSGAVRDLEEAASLSQDLLADVQALTPGTSREAMRAALDTMLADWAGTSTMKSSEDILETSSSTKRTVYYHGAVPASVTAQGAAAVEAWEKQQHAQLASIVAILEKFNGSSLISYQNDQVSTGGNTYSWKNVTRADGSVEQVMNVVLQPEQISALLSAYANLKESVYAGLVTQTRLHDYVDSLAMRVVDGKLQFDISGLAAMLESKARSNLGEGLQDALDLYKYAGSFLAEAGWDGPALLNDWIESASTTSAGLEAIAFAGIKTVSGSFTGTSADDLVWGESVNDIIHGGGGNDLIGGGAGSDTLYGDTGNDRLFGGSGDDSLFGGDGSDILFGGAGNDTLSGGTGTDRLEGGAGDDVLSVSGDAQNSVLAGGTGNDTLSGSYNSDTYLFNQGDGRDTVVETSYNSGAVDKVVFGEGILASTVQVFREGLDVVLSIGDGADSVRLKNWLTSGGAENGSVSIEQFVFADGTIWTPATLKTKGLTTLGTSGDDKLTGWNGNDILFGGAGNDTLSGGTGTDRLEGGAGDDVLSVSGDAQNSVLAGGTGNDTLSGSYNSDTYLFNKGDGHDTVVETSYNSGAVDKVVFGEGILASTVQVFREGLDVVLSIGDGADSVRLKNWLTSGGAENGSVSIEQFVFADGTIWTPATLKTKGLTTLGTSGDDKLTGWNGNDILFGGAGNDTLSGGTGTDRLEGGAGDDVLSVSGDAQNSVLAGGTGNDTLSGSYNSDTYLFNKGDGHDTVVETSYNSGAVDKVVFGEGILASTVQVFREGLDVVLSIGDGADSVRLKNWLTSGGAENGSVSIEQFVFADGTIWTPATLKTKGLTTLGTSGDDKLTGWNGNDILFGGAGNDTLSGGTGTDRLEGGAGDDVLSVSGDAQNSVLAGGTGNDTLSGSYNSDTYLFNKGDGRDTVLETSTYSGAKDRIVFDKDLAVDDTFFSRSGDDLSIAIRGSDDQLTVSGWFASSSSQVEYLQFKDKTVASSEVAALIAAMATTSSSSAPLVSSNSQEAKLLVASSIV
;
A
#
# COMPACT_ATOMS: atom_id res chain seq x y z
N MET A 1 -32.00 -7.62 -39.28
CA MET A 1 -32.02 -8.03 -40.69
C MET A 1 -32.06 -9.55 -40.61
N ASP A 2 -33.18 -10.19 -40.97
CA ASP A 2 -33.41 -11.63 -40.73
C ASP A 2 -33.08 -12.49 -41.96
N ASN A 3 -32.28 -11.99 -42.89
CA ASN A 3 -31.83 -12.74 -44.06
C ASN A 3 -30.39 -13.21 -43.80
N GLY A 4 -30.10 -14.50 -44.02
CA GLY A 4 -28.80 -15.13 -43.74
C GLY A 4 -27.60 -14.45 -44.42
N LEU A 5 -26.40 -14.75 -43.93
CA LEU A 5 -25.15 -14.07 -44.32
C LEU A 5 -24.92 -14.06 -45.85
N GLY A 6 -25.18 -15.18 -46.54
CA GLY A 6 -25.06 -15.28 -47.99
C GLY A 6 -25.96 -14.30 -48.78
N ALA A 7 -27.17 -14.02 -48.28
CA ALA A 7 -28.08 -13.04 -48.91
C ALA A 7 -27.66 -11.59 -48.65
N PHE A 8 -26.99 -11.33 -47.52
CA PHE A 8 -26.44 -10.02 -47.18
C PHE A 8 -25.20 -9.70 -48.03
N ILE A 9 -24.33 -10.69 -48.25
CA ILE A 9 -23.11 -10.56 -49.06
C ILE A 9 -23.43 -10.40 -50.54
N GLN A 10 -24.37 -11.17 -51.09
CA GLN A 10 -24.87 -10.95 -52.45
C GLN A 10 -25.39 -9.51 -52.64
N GLY A 11 -26.07 -8.95 -51.63
CA GLY A 11 -26.54 -7.57 -51.65
C GLY A 11 -25.44 -6.50 -51.55
N LEU A 12 -24.29 -6.80 -50.95
CA LEU A 12 -23.12 -5.92 -50.89
C LEU A 12 -22.24 -6.02 -52.15
N GLY A 13 -22.17 -7.20 -52.78
CA GLY A 13 -21.48 -7.43 -54.04
C GLY A 13 -22.04 -6.57 -55.18
N GLU A 14 -23.35 -6.27 -55.17
CA GLU A 14 -23.99 -5.34 -56.11
C GLU A 14 -23.54 -3.86 -55.92
N PHE A 15 -22.88 -3.51 -54.81
CA PHE A 15 -22.43 -2.16 -54.48
C PHE A 15 -20.92 -1.90 -54.63
N GLY A 16 -20.13 -2.90 -55.03
CA GLY A 16 -18.74 -2.71 -55.48
C GLY A 16 -17.81 -1.94 -54.51
N GLY A 17 -17.91 -2.21 -53.21
CA GLY A 17 -17.07 -1.58 -52.18
C GLY A 17 -16.07 -2.56 -51.55
N TRP A 18 -14.90 -2.05 -51.17
CA TRP A 18 -13.78 -2.74 -50.48
C TRP A 18 -14.23 -3.69 -49.34
N LEU A 19 -15.26 -3.31 -48.56
CA LEU A 19 -15.84 -4.12 -47.48
C LEU A 19 -16.52 -5.41 -47.95
N GLY A 20 -17.09 -5.45 -49.15
CA GLY A 20 -17.74 -6.65 -49.70
C GLY A 20 -16.74 -7.69 -50.17
N ILE A 21 -15.57 -7.25 -50.65
CA ILE A 21 -14.46 -8.10 -51.06
C ILE A 21 -13.72 -8.62 -49.83
N GLU A 22 -13.42 -7.76 -48.84
CA GLU A 22 -12.79 -8.22 -47.59
C GLU A 22 -13.67 -9.20 -46.81
N LEU A 23 -14.98 -8.97 -46.71
CA LEU A 23 -15.88 -9.90 -46.02
C LEU A 23 -16.04 -11.22 -46.79
N TYR A 24 -16.00 -11.17 -48.12
CA TYR A 24 -16.00 -12.36 -48.97
C TYR A 24 -14.67 -13.13 -48.86
N ASP A 25 -13.52 -12.47 -48.92
CA ASP A 25 -12.20 -13.08 -48.71
C ASP A 25 -12.02 -13.58 -47.26
N LEU A 26 -12.69 -12.97 -46.28
CA LEU A 26 -12.72 -13.44 -44.89
C LEU A 26 -13.54 -14.73 -44.70
N LEU A 27 -14.62 -14.89 -45.48
CA LEU A 27 -15.45 -16.10 -45.51
C LEU A 27 -14.85 -17.21 -46.37
N HIS A 28 -13.92 -16.85 -47.25
CA HIS A 28 -13.20 -17.72 -48.16
C HIS A 28 -11.69 -17.47 -47.97
N PRO A 29 -11.15 -17.75 -46.77
CA PRO A 29 -9.78 -17.39 -46.40
C PRO A 29 -8.78 -17.90 -47.44
N SER A 30 -7.73 -17.12 -47.64
CA SER A 30 -6.76 -17.08 -48.75
C SER A 30 -5.93 -18.35 -49.03
N GLN A 31 -6.47 -19.55 -48.86
CA GLN A 31 -5.96 -20.79 -49.44
C GLN A 31 -6.48 -20.99 -50.87
N ASN A 32 -6.65 -19.91 -51.62
CA ASN A 32 -7.22 -19.98 -52.95
C ASN A 32 -6.26 -20.61 -53.97
N GLY A 33 -5.02 -20.98 -53.61
CA GLY A 33 -4.06 -21.64 -54.51
C GLY A 33 -3.52 -22.95 -53.96
N VAL A 34 -2.92 -23.76 -54.83
CA VAL A 34 -2.26 -25.03 -54.47
C VAL A 34 -1.12 -24.75 -53.47
N ALA A 35 -1.03 -25.53 -52.39
CA ALA A 35 -0.02 -25.31 -51.36
C ALA A 35 1.42 -25.48 -51.87
N ASN A 36 2.33 -24.62 -51.39
CA ASN A 36 3.76 -24.63 -51.78
C ASN A 36 4.46 -25.97 -51.49
N ASN A 37 4.02 -26.69 -50.46
CA ASN A 37 4.58 -28.00 -50.11
C ASN A 37 4.33 -29.07 -51.20
N VAL A 38 3.41 -28.84 -52.14
CA VAL A 38 3.27 -29.64 -53.37
C VAL A 38 4.51 -29.45 -54.25
N ASN A 39 4.92 -28.20 -54.45
CA ASN A 39 6.09 -27.85 -55.25
C ASN A 39 7.40 -28.27 -54.62
N GLU A 40 7.56 -28.04 -53.32
CA GLU A 40 8.77 -28.41 -52.58
C GLU A 40 9.03 -29.92 -52.66
N ASN A 41 8.01 -30.74 -52.38
CA ASN A 41 8.12 -32.18 -52.46
C ASN A 41 8.37 -32.66 -53.91
N PHE A 42 7.72 -32.06 -54.90
CA PHE A 42 7.97 -32.40 -56.31
C PHE A 42 9.40 -32.05 -56.74
N ARG A 43 9.92 -30.86 -56.38
CA ARG A 43 11.29 -30.44 -56.69
C ARG A 43 12.33 -31.30 -55.99
N ASN A 44 12.07 -31.69 -54.74
CA ASN A 44 12.90 -32.66 -54.00
C ASN A 44 12.99 -34.01 -54.74
N ALA A 45 11.90 -34.45 -55.36
CA ALA A 45 11.90 -35.66 -56.19
C ALA A 45 12.66 -35.47 -57.52
N ALA A 46 12.51 -34.33 -58.19
CA ALA A 46 13.17 -34.05 -59.48
C ALA A 46 14.69 -33.89 -59.34
N ASN A 47 15.15 -33.27 -58.25
CA ASN A 47 16.56 -33.08 -57.92
C ASN A 47 17.37 -32.36 -59.02
N PHE A 48 16.72 -31.43 -59.74
CA PHE A 48 17.36 -30.45 -60.62
C PHE A 48 16.58 -29.14 -60.61
N VAL A 49 17.23 -28.04 -61.00
CA VAL A 49 16.61 -26.70 -61.07
C VAL A 49 16.63 -26.25 -62.54
N PRO A 50 15.47 -26.01 -63.18
CA PRO A 50 15.40 -25.35 -64.48
C PRO A 50 16.03 -23.95 -64.41
N ARG A 51 16.79 -23.54 -65.42
CA ARG A 51 17.46 -22.23 -65.45
C ARG A 51 17.34 -21.51 -66.78
N ARG A 52 17.43 -20.18 -66.75
CA ARG A 52 17.45 -19.27 -67.90
C ARG A 52 18.64 -18.33 -67.79
N ASP A 53 19.28 -18.04 -68.91
CA ASP A 53 20.56 -17.32 -68.98
C ASP A 53 20.39 -15.88 -69.48
N PRO A 54 20.29 -14.86 -68.60
CA PRO A 54 20.61 -13.49 -68.99
C PRO A 54 21.98 -12.97 -68.50
N LEU A 55 22.57 -12.04 -69.24
CA LEU A 55 23.82 -11.35 -68.93
C LEU A 55 23.60 -10.25 -67.88
N THR A 56 24.39 -10.28 -66.81
CA THR A 56 24.24 -9.41 -65.63
C THR A 56 25.55 -8.66 -65.33
N LEU A 57 25.44 -7.44 -64.80
CA LEU A 57 26.57 -6.64 -64.33
C LEU A 57 26.47 -6.42 -62.82
N ASP A 58 27.61 -6.62 -62.16
CA ASP A 58 27.87 -6.22 -60.76
C ASP A 58 28.04 -4.69 -60.71
N LEU A 59 27.11 -3.97 -60.09
CA LEU A 59 27.05 -2.49 -60.18
C LEU A 59 27.60 -1.75 -58.95
N ASP A 60 27.94 -2.42 -57.86
CA ASP A 60 28.51 -1.78 -56.67
C ASP A 60 29.87 -2.36 -56.25
N GLY A 61 30.26 -3.49 -56.83
CA GLY A 61 31.58 -4.08 -56.78
C GLY A 61 31.77 -5.13 -55.68
N ASP A 62 30.70 -5.67 -55.09
CA ASP A 62 30.79 -6.70 -54.05
C ASP A 62 30.44 -8.13 -54.51
N GLY A 63 29.87 -8.28 -55.71
CA GLY A 63 29.54 -9.57 -56.31
C GLY A 63 28.39 -9.45 -57.31
N ILE A 64 27.89 -10.59 -57.80
CA ILE A 64 26.54 -10.61 -58.39
C ILE A 64 25.64 -11.26 -57.34
N GLU A 65 24.60 -10.56 -56.91
CA GLU A 65 23.66 -11.02 -55.89
C GLU A 65 22.30 -11.39 -56.49
N THR A 66 21.60 -12.36 -55.87
CA THR A 66 20.33 -12.86 -56.41
C THR A 66 19.30 -13.21 -55.34
N VAL A 67 18.02 -13.10 -55.72
CA VAL A 67 16.87 -13.56 -54.94
C VAL A 67 16.30 -14.86 -55.49
N SER A 68 15.55 -15.57 -54.65
CA SER A 68 14.96 -16.87 -54.97
C SER A 68 13.82 -16.79 -55.98
N ALA A 69 13.67 -17.82 -56.82
CA ALA A 69 12.51 -17.97 -57.71
C ALA A 69 11.17 -18.12 -56.98
N ASN A 70 11.22 -18.29 -55.66
CA ASN A 70 10.04 -18.38 -54.81
C ASN A 70 9.70 -17.03 -54.15
N ASN A 71 10.44 -15.95 -54.41
CA ASN A 71 10.22 -14.62 -53.82
C ASN A 71 9.12 -13.79 -54.53
N GLY A 72 8.41 -14.37 -55.50
CA GLY A 72 7.26 -13.72 -56.14
C GLY A 72 7.56 -12.88 -57.39
N VAL A 73 8.81 -12.84 -57.85
CA VAL A 73 9.16 -12.21 -59.14
C VAL A 73 8.66 -13.10 -60.29
N LEU A 74 7.78 -12.58 -61.15
CA LEU A 74 7.22 -13.31 -62.29
C LEU A 74 7.68 -12.69 -63.62
N PHE A 75 8.37 -13.47 -64.47
CA PHE A 75 8.84 -13.01 -65.77
C PHE A 75 8.65 -14.06 -66.88
N ASP A 76 8.42 -13.60 -68.12
CA ASP A 76 8.24 -14.46 -69.29
C ASP A 76 9.58 -14.67 -70.03
N HIS A 77 10.35 -15.66 -69.60
CA HIS A 77 11.66 -15.92 -70.19
C HIS A 77 11.62 -16.51 -71.62
N ASP A 78 10.55 -17.21 -72.03
CA ASP A 78 10.48 -17.84 -73.35
C ASP A 78 9.55 -17.16 -74.36
N GLY A 79 8.86 -16.10 -73.93
CA GLY A 79 8.04 -15.24 -74.79
C GLY A 79 6.68 -15.85 -75.14
N ASP A 80 6.14 -16.75 -74.31
CA ASP A 80 4.84 -17.39 -74.53
C ASP A 80 3.64 -16.58 -73.98
N GLY A 81 3.92 -15.42 -73.37
CA GLY A 81 2.98 -14.51 -72.72
C GLY A 81 2.64 -14.90 -71.27
N VAL A 82 3.09 -16.06 -70.80
CA VAL A 82 2.80 -16.55 -69.46
C VAL A 82 4.01 -16.34 -68.57
N LYS A 83 3.83 -15.56 -67.50
CA LYS A 83 4.94 -15.25 -66.58
C LYS A 83 5.13 -16.39 -65.59
N SER A 84 6.38 -16.74 -65.31
CA SER A 84 6.74 -17.78 -64.35
C SER A 84 7.59 -17.23 -63.22
N GLY A 85 7.55 -17.88 -62.06
CA GLY A 85 8.44 -17.60 -60.92
C GLY A 85 9.90 -17.67 -61.34
N SER A 86 10.62 -16.58 -61.12
CA SER A 86 11.98 -16.43 -61.58
C SER A 86 12.88 -16.01 -60.44
N GLY A 87 14.00 -16.72 -60.30
CA GLY A 87 15.14 -16.19 -59.57
C GLY A 87 15.54 -14.91 -60.26
N TRP A 88 15.98 -13.93 -59.48
CA TRP A 88 16.17 -12.60 -60.01
C TRP A 88 17.47 -11.99 -59.50
N VAL A 89 18.00 -11.02 -60.24
CA VAL A 89 19.12 -10.21 -59.78
C VAL A 89 18.66 -9.34 -58.61
N ALA A 90 19.54 -9.11 -57.62
CA ALA A 90 19.27 -8.17 -56.55
C ALA A 90 19.18 -6.71 -57.08
N ALA A 91 18.64 -5.80 -56.26
CA ALA A 91 18.29 -4.44 -56.70
C ALA A 91 19.51 -3.53 -56.92
N ASP A 92 20.61 -3.84 -56.23
CA ASP A 92 21.93 -3.21 -56.32
C ASP A 92 22.57 -3.43 -57.71
N ASP A 93 22.45 -4.63 -58.26
CA ASP A 93 22.90 -5.06 -59.58
C ASP A 93 21.91 -4.84 -60.73
N GLY A 94 22.27 -5.23 -61.96
CA GLY A 94 21.35 -5.07 -63.10
C GLY A 94 21.57 -5.99 -64.30
N LEU A 95 20.45 -6.36 -64.93
CA LEU A 95 20.39 -7.17 -66.16
C LEU A 95 20.68 -6.31 -67.39
N LEU A 96 21.45 -6.85 -68.33
CA LEU A 96 21.66 -6.21 -69.63
C LEU A 96 20.45 -6.52 -70.53
N VAL A 97 19.83 -5.48 -71.08
CA VAL A 97 18.57 -5.58 -71.85
C VAL A 97 18.56 -4.67 -73.07
N MET A 98 17.73 -4.99 -74.06
CA MET A 98 17.44 -4.17 -75.23
C MET A 98 15.99 -4.40 -75.66
N ASP A 99 15.19 -3.34 -75.68
CA ASP A 99 13.85 -3.35 -76.26
C ASP A 99 13.97 -3.60 -77.78
N ARG A 100 13.65 -4.82 -78.20
CA ARG A 100 13.82 -5.27 -79.59
C ARG A 100 12.54 -5.14 -80.40
N ASN A 101 11.39 -5.12 -79.73
CA ASN A 101 10.08 -5.02 -80.37
C ASN A 101 9.59 -3.56 -80.48
N GLY A 102 10.24 -2.62 -79.78
CA GLY A 102 9.98 -1.19 -79.78
C GLY A 102 8.76 -0.77 -78.96
N ASN A 103 8.31 -1.57 -78.00
CA ASN A 103 7.10 -1.31 -77.21
C ASN A 103 7.37 -0.45 -75.96
N GLY A 104 8.64 -0.16 -75.63
CA GLY A 104 9.06 0.70 -74.54
C GLY A 104 9.13 0.03 -73.16
N THR A 105 8.91 -1.28 -73.09
CA THR A 105 9.03 -2.11 -71.89
C THR A 105 9.94 -3.30 -72.18
N ILE A 106 10.51 -3.91 -71.14
CA ILE A 106 11.19 -5.19 -71.25
C ILE A 106 10.25 -6.24 -70.68
N ASP A 107 9.62 -7.03 -71.55
CA ASP A 107 8.51 -7.91 -71.17
C ASP A 107 8.69 -9.38 -71.56
N GLY A 108 9.79 -9.72 -72.24
CA GLY A 108 10.13 -11.11 -72.56
C GLY A 108 11.63 -11.40 -72.63
N GLY A 109 12.00 -12.67 -72.46
CA GLY A 109 13.41 -13.10 -72.44
C GLY A 109 14.19 -12.87 -73.74
N GLY A 110 13.51 -12.67 -74.87
CA GLY A 110 14.16 -12.27 -76.13
C GLY A 110 14.78 -10.87 -76.10
N GLU A 111 14.38 -10.04 -75.13
CA GLU A 111 14.87 -8.67 -74.91
C GLU A 111 15.97 -8.61 -73.85
N LEU A 112 16.16 -9.68 -73.09
CA LEU A 112 17.34 -9.88 -72.25
C LEU A 112 18.51 -10.34 -73.13
N PHE A 113 19.74 -9.97 -72.79
CA PHE A 113 20.92 -10.51 -73.45
C PHE A 113 21.23 -11.90 -72.91
N GLY A 114 20.94 -12.96 -73.66
CA GLY A 114 20.88 -14.31 -73.10
C GLY A 114 20.64 -15.40 -74.12
N ALA A 115 20.47 -16.64 -73.66
CA ALA A 115 20.24 -17.80 -74.54
C ALA A 115 18.94 -17.71 -75.37
N ASP A 116 17.98 -16.88 -74.94
CA ASP A 116 16.73 -16.63 -75.65
C ASP A 116 16.82 -15.44 -76.63
N THR A 117 17.95 -14.73 -76.70
CA THR A 117 18.19 -13.68 -77.72
C THR A 117 18.32 -14.28 -79.12
N ILE A 118 17.64 -13.69 -80.11
CA ILE A 118 17.82 -14.01 -81.53
C ILE A 118 18.95 -13.16 -82.14
N LEU A 119 19.99 -13.82 -82.65
CA LEU A 119 21.13 -13.22 -83.34
C LEU A 119 20.73 -12.72 -84.75
N ALA A 120 21.56 -11.86 -85.35
CA ALA A 120 21.36 -11.31 -86.69
C ALA A 120 21.24 -12.37 -87.80
N ASP A 121 21.76 -13.58 -87.58
CA ASP A 121 21.65 -14.71 -88.51
C ASP A 121 20.40 -15.59 -88.31
N GLY A 122 19.54 -15.21 -87.35
CA GLY A 122 18.26 -15.86 -87.05
C GLY A 122 18.35 -17.05 -86.09
N ARG A 123 19.54 -17.39 -85.57
CA ARG A 123 19.69 -18.41 -84.52
C ARG A 123 19.52 -17.80 -83.13
N LYS A 124 19.14 -18.61 -82.15
CA LYS A 124 19.27 -18.26 -80.73
C LYS A 124 20.75 -18.19 -80.33
N ALA A 125 21.11 -17.25 -79.46
CA ALA A 125 22.43 -17.15 -78.89
C ALA A 125 22.73 -18.35 -77.98
N GLY A 126 23.99 -18.76 -77.90
CA GLY A 126 24.44 -19.80 -76.97
C GLY A 126 24.78 -19.28 -75.57
N SER A 127 24.91 -17.95 -75.39
CA SER A 127 25.16 -17.29 -74.11
C SER A 127 24.90 -15.78 -74.22
N GLY A 128 24.74 -15.07 -73.11
CA GLY A 128 24.56 -13.62 -73.09
C GLY A 128 25.75 -12.84 -73.66
N PHE A 129 26.99 -13.27 -73.42
CA PHE A 129 28.17 -12.71 -74.09
C PHE A 129 28.17 -12.93 -75.62
N GLU A 130 27.64 -14.04 -76.12
CA GLU A 130 27.45 -14.22 -77.57
C GLU A 130 26.37 -13.28 -78.12
N ALA A 131 25.27 -13.10 -77.39
CA ALA A 131 24.22 -12.16 -77.75
C ALA A 131 24.75 -10.72 -77.83
N LEU A 132 25.62 -10.32 -76.90
CA LEU A 132 26.23 -8.99 -76.90
C LEU A 132 27.28 -8.83 -78.02
N ARG A 133 28.04 -9.90 -78.31
CA ARG A 133 29.05 -9.90 -79.39
C ARG A 133 28.44 -9.68 -80.77
N ASP A 134 27.21 -10.09 -80.99
CA ASP A 134 26.48 -9.84 -82.24
C ASP A 134 26.31 -8.34 -82.55
N LEU A 135 26.47 -7.47 -81.55
CA LEU A 135 26.39 -6.02 -81.67
C LEU A 135 27.76 -5.32 -81.85
N ASP A 136 28.87 -6.06 -81.88
CA ASP A 136 30.23 -5.52 -82.15
C ASP A 136 30.48 -5.41 -83.65
N GLU A 137 30.03 -4.30 -84.23
CA GLU A 137 30.16 -4.03 -85.67
C GLU A 137 31.62 -3.80 -86.10
N ASN A 138 32.45 -3.32 -85.17
CA ASN A 138 33.81 -2.88 -85.47
C ASN A 138 34.84 -4.03 -85.29
N GLY A 139 34.47 -5.07 -84.54
CA GLY A 139 35.20 -6.32 -84.36
C GLY A 139 36.43 -6.20 -83.46
N ASP A 140 36.48 -5.21 -82.57
CA ASP A 140 37.59 -5.01 -81.63
C ASP A 140 37.48 -5.87 -80.36
N GLY A 141 36.38 -6.61 -80.18
CA GLY A 141 36.18 -7.54 -79.08
C GLY A 141 35.72 -6.88 -77.78
N ILE A 142 35.33 -5.61 -77.81
CA ILE A 142 34.71 -4.89 -76.70
C ILE A 142 33.42 -4.20 -77.18
N PHE A 143 32.36 -4.24 -76.38
CA PHE A 143 31.16 -3.45 -76.65
C PHE A 143 31.32 -2.07 -76.01
N SER A 144 31.43 -1.01 -76.80
CA SER A 144 31.71 0.36 -76.35
C SER A 144 31.00 1.42 -77.17
N LYS A 145 31.18 2.71 -76.83
CA LYS A 145 30.57 3.85 -77.55
C LYS A 145 30.91 3.94 -79.05
N THR A 146 31.87 3.15 -79.53
CA THR A 146 32.20 3.05 -80.97
C THR A 146 31.25 2.15 -81.74
N ASP A 147 30.42 1.36 -81.06
CA ASP A 147 29.42 0.48 -81.65
C ASP A 147 28.06 1.19 -81.79
N ALA A 148 27.37 0.98 -82.92
CA ALA A 148 26.15 1.71 -83.25
C ALA A 148 25.04 1.53 -82.21
N HIS A 149 24.92 0.32 -81.64
CA HIS A 149 23.88 -0.05 -80.69
C HIS A 149 24.22 0.25 -79.22
N PHE A 150 25.35 0.89 -78.93
CA PHE A 150 25.73 1.24 -77.54
C PHE A 150 24.69 2.11 -76.82
N ASN A 151 23.96 2.96 -77.57
CA ASN A 151 22.90 3.81 -77.03
C ASN A 151 21.52 3.13 -77.00
N ASP A 152 21.38 1.91 -77.50
CA ASP A 152 20.13 1.16 -77.51
C ASP A 152 20.07 0.16 -76.35
N VAL A 153 21.21 -0.41 -75.97
CA VAL A 153 21.34 -1.29 -74.80
C VAL A 153 21.10 -0.50 -73.49
N ARG A 154 20.43 -1.14 -72.55
CA ARG A 154 20.13 -0.62 -71.20
C ARG A 154 20.57 -1.62 -70.14
N ILE A 155 20.64 -1.13 -68.91
CA ILE A 155 20.71 -1.93 -67.70
C ILE A 155 19.36 -1.80 -67.00
N TRP A 156 18.70 -2.93 -66.76
CA TRP A 156 17.48 -2.98 -65.96
C TRP A 156 17.84 -3.31 -64.51
N ARG A 157 17.54 -2.38 -63.60
CA ARG A 157 17.59 -2.58 -62.16
C ARG A 157 16.18 -2.61 -61.62
N ASP A 158 15.67 -3.79 -61.34
CA ASP A 158 14.34 -3.99 -60.76
C ASP A 158 14.38 -3.64 -59.27
N LEU A 159 13.92 -2.42 -58.94
CA LEU A 159 14.10 -1.83 -57.60
C LEU A 159 13.01 -2.26 -56.62
N ASN A 160 11.85 -2.69 -57.10
CA ASN A 160 10.77 -3.24 -56.28
C ASN A 160 10.62 -4.76 -56.38
N GLN A 161 11.44 -5.41 -57.21
CA GLN A 161 11.48 -6.87 -57.43
C GLN A 161 10.11 -7.41 -57.85
N ASP A 162 9.43 -6.71 -58.77
CA ASP A 162 8.13 -7.15 -59.28
C ASP A 162 8.22 -7.85 -60.66
N GLY A 163 9.40 -7.86 -61.29
CA GLY A 163 9.64 -8.47 -62.60
C GLY A 163 8.97 -7.70 -63.75
N ILE A 164 8.50 -6.48 -63.53
CA ILE A 164 7.84 -5.65 -64.54
C ILE A 164 8.72 -4.44 -64.81
N SER A 165 9.31 -4.36 -65.99
CA SER A 165 10.16 -3.21 -66.32
C SER A 165 9.37 -1.91 -66.38
N GLN A 166 9.70 -0.93 -65.54
CA GLN A 166 9.15 0.43 -65.64
C GLN A 166 10.22 1.49 -65.96
N ALA A 167 9.78 2.66 -66.41
CA ALA A 167 10.67 3.70 -66.93
C ALA A 167 11.72 4.23 -65.91
N GLY A 168 11.47 4.07 -64.61
CA GLY A 168 12.41 4.44 -63.54
C GLY A 168 13.54 3.44 -63.29
N GLU A 169 13.49 2.27 -63.94
CA GLU A 169 14.37 1.13 -63.70
C GLU A 169 15.31 0.81 -64.86
N LEU A 170 15.09 1.44 -66.01
CA LEU A 170 15.87 1.25 -67.22
C LEU A 170 16.90 2.36 -67.40
N PHE A 171 18.18 2.02 -67.22
CA PHE A 171 19.29 2.96 -67.28
C PHE A 171 20.13 2.75 -68.54
N ARG A 172 20.61 3.83 -69.16
CA ARG A 172 21.64 3.75 -70.20
C ARG A 172 22.98 3.37 -69.59
N LEU A 173 23.81 2.66 -70.34
CA LEU A 173 25.18 2.31 -69.91
C LEU A 173 25.97 3.55 -69.45
N SER A 174 25.84 4.66 -70.19
CA SER A 174 26.50 5.93 -69.85
C SER A 174 25.97 6.59 -68.57
N GLU A 175 24.69 6.38 -68.22
CA GLU A 175 24.08 6.94 -67.00
C GLU A 175 24.63 6.25 -65.74
N LEU A 176 24.96 4.97 -65.84
CA LEU A 176 25.65 4.20 -64.79
C LEU A 176 27.18 4.29 -64.89
N GLY A 177 27.70 5.13 -65.80
CA GLY A 177 29.13 5.35 -65.96
C GLY A 177 29.90 4.19 -66.58
N ILE A 178 29.25 3.28 -67.31
CA ILE A 178 29.88 2.15 -68.01
C ILE A 178 30.44 2.64 -69.35
N ALA A 179 31.72 2.37 -69.59
CA ALA A 179 32.46 2.78 -70.79
C ALA A 179 32.55 1.66 -71.85
N SER A 180 32.77 0.42 -71.41
CA SER A 180 32.87 -0.75 -72.29
C SER A 180 32.65 -2.06 -71.55
N ILE A 181 32.19 -3.11 -72.24
CA ILE A 181 32.04 -4.48 -71.73
C ILE A 181 32.88 -5.43 -72.59
N THR A 182 33.64 -6.35 -72.01
CA THR A 182 34.42 -7.34 -72.78
C THR A 182 33.49 -8.38 -73.41
N LEU A 183 33.72 -8.79 -74.66
CA LEU A 183 32.84 -9.75 -75.36
C LEU A 183 33.26 -11.21 -75.25
N LYS A 184 34.38 -11.47 -74.57
CA LYS A 184 34.88 -12.82 -74.32
C LYS A 184 35.00 -13.02 -72.81
N PRO A 185 34.35 -14.05 -72.24
CA PRO A 185 34.46 -14.32 -70.83
C PRO A 185 35.92 -14.70 -70.47
N THR A 186 36.33 -14.29 -69.29
CA THR A 186 37.65 -14.60 -68.70
C THR A 186 37.69 -15.99 -68.08
N THR A 187 36.53 -16.54 -67.68
CA THR A 187 36.36 -17.91 -67.18
C THR A 187 34.98 -18.42 -67.56
N THR A 188 34.84 -19.74 -67.76
CA THR A 188 33.56 -20.42 -68.05
C THR A 188 33.17 -21.38 -66.92
N ALA A 189 33.79 -21.24 -65.74
CA ALA A 189 33.46 -22.05 -64.58
C ALA A 189 32.23 -21.49 -63.87
N ASP A 190 31.30 -22.36 -63.51
CA ASP A 190 30.11 -22.04 -62.72
C ASP A 190 30.50 -21.52 -61.34
N LEU A 191 29.76 -20.54 -60.85
CA LEU A 191 29.73 -20.09 -59.47
C LEU A 191 28.29 -20.14 -58.97
N ASP A 192 28.08 -20.93 -57.92
CA ASP A 192 26.81 -21.00 -57.21
C ASP A 192 26.58 -19.72 -56.41
N LEU A 193 25.45 -19.06 -56.65
CA LEU A 193 25.02 -17.84 -55.96
C LEU A 193 24.00 -18.14 -54.85
N GLY A 194 23.66 -19.41 -54.63
CA GLY A 194 22.57 -19.81 -53.75
C GLY A 194 21.20 -19.72 -54.42
N ASN A 195 20.16 -20.16 -53.71
CA ASN A 195 18.75 -20.14 -54.18
C ASN A 195 18.47 -20.83 -55.53
N GLY A 196 19.40 -21.67 -56.00
CA GLY A 196 19.33 -22.35 -57.30
C GLY A 196 19.89 -21.55 -58.47
N ASN A 197 20.30 -20.29 -58.26
CA ASN A 197 20.90 -19.41 -59.27
C ASN A 197 22.41 -19.69 -59.41
N VAL A 198 22.92 -19.62 -60.63
CA VAL A 198 24.35 -19.79 -60.92
C VAL A 198 24.80 -18.70 -61.86
N VAL A 199 26.04 -18.22 -61.71
CA VAL A 199 26.69 -17.39 -62.73
C VAL A 199 27.78 -18.19 -63.43
N ASP A 200 27.73 -18.28 -64.74
CA ASP A 200 28.76 -18.85 -65.60
C ASP A 200 29.33 -17.77 -66.55
N ASN A 201 30.22 -18.16 -67.46
CA ASN A 201 30.88 -17.26 -68.44
C ASN A 201 31.22 -15.86 -67.92
N ARG A 202 32.07 -15.74 -66.90
CA ARG A 202 32.37 -14.43 -66.26
C ARG A 202 33.42 -13.62 -67.02
N GLY A 203 33.08 -12.40 -67.41
CA GLY A 203 33.91 -11.38 -68.03
C GLY A 203 34.07 -10.12 -67.16
N ALA A 204 34.37 -8.97 -67.78
CA ALA A 204 34.49 -7.70 -67.07
C ALA A 204 33.92 -6.53 -67.88
N TYR A 205 33.49 -5.48 -67.19
CA TYR A 205 33.22 -4.19 -67.79
C TYR A 205 34.14 -3.11 -67.19
N THR A 206 34.33 -2.01 -67.92
CA THR A 206 35.15 -0.87 -67.50
C THR A 206 34.28 0.36 -67.38
N ARG A 207 34.43 1.11 -66.29
CA ARG A 207 33.74 2.38 -66.03
C ARG A 207 34.48 3.57 -66.65
N LEU A 208 33.80 4.70 -66.79
CA LEU A 208 34.36 5.95 -67.32
C LEU A 208 35.53 6.50 -66.48
N ASP A 209 35.61 6.15 -65.20
CA ASP A 209 36.71 6.50 -64.30
C ASP A 209 37.91 5.52 -64.37
N GLY A 210 37.80 4.46 -65.17
CA GLY A 210 38.84 3.45 -65.38
C GLY A 210 38.81 2.27 -64.40
N THR A 211 37.87 2.24 -63.46
CA THR A 211 37.63 1.05 -62.61
C THR A 211 36.96 -0.06 -63.41
N THR A 212 37.06 -1.30 -62.94
CA THR A 212 36.47 -2.48 -63.59
C THR A 212 35.49 -3.18 -62.65
N GLY A 213 34.38 -3.68 -63.19
CA GLY A 213 33.41 -4.51 -62.46
C GLY A 213 33.16 -5.84 -63.19
N LEU A 214 32.45 -6.75 -62.51
CA LEU A 214 32.15 -8.09 -63.02
C LEU A 214 30.96 -8.04 -64.00
N ALA A 215 31.06 -8.83 -65.08
CA ALA A 215 29.93 -9.16 -65.93
C ALA A 215 29.84 -10.69 -66.06
N GLY A 216 28.65 -11.28 -66.02
CA GLY A 216 28.49 -12.73 -66.04
C GLY A 216 27.17 -13.17 -66.64
N ASP A 217 27.17 -14.30 -67.34
CA ASP A 217 25.96 -14.98 -67.79
C ASP A 217 25.30 -15.60 -66.55
N LEU A 218 24.12 -15.09 -66.18
CA LEU A 218 23.42 -15.45 -64.96
C LEU A 218 22.35 -16.49 -65.29
N GLN A 219 22.57 -17.73 -64.88
CA GLN A 219 21.62 -18.83 -64.97
C GLN A 219 20.59 -18.72 -63.82
N LEU A 220 19.58 -17.88 -64.01
CA LEU A 220 18.46 -17.67 -63.09
C LEU A 220 17.61 -18.94 -62.97
N ALA A 221 17.37 -19.38 -61.74
CA ALA A 221 16.45 -20.47 -61.46
C ALA A 221 15.03 -20.10 -61.91
N VAL A 222 14.28 -21.05 -62.47
CA VAL A 222 12.86 -20.86 -62.80
C VAL A 222 12.04 -21.85 -62.00
N ASN A 223 10.95 -21.35 -61.41
CA ASN A 223 9.93 -22.13 -60.75
C ASN A 223 8.56 -21.88 -61.39
N ASN A 224 8.22 -22.72 -62.36
CA ASN A 224 6.96 -22.61 -63.10
C ASN A 224 5.71 -22.87 -62.25
N PHE A 225 5.83 -23.37 -61.02
CA PHE A 225 4.70 -23.57 -60.12
C PHE A 225 3.97 -22.26 -59.82
N PHE A 226 4.72 -21.18 -59.64
CA PHE A 226 4.18 -19.82 -59.57
C PHE A 226 4.01 -19.30 -61.00
N ARG A 227 2.77 -19.14 -61.46
CA ARG A 227 2.48 -18.77 -62.84
C ARG A 227 1.34 -17.76 -62.91
N ASP A 228 1.46 -16.80 -63.82
CA ASP A 228 0.40 -15.86 -64.16
C ASP A 228 0.02 -15.97 -65.64
N PHE A 229 -1.21 -16.41 -65.90
CA PHE A 229 -1.78 -16.58 -67.23
C PHE A 229 -2.43 -15.32 -67.81
N SER A 230 -2.46 -14.21 -67.08
CA SER A 230 -3.14 -12.97 -67.51
C SER A 230 -2.61 -12.40 -68.83
N GLY A 231 -1.32 -12.61 -69.13
CA GLY A 231 -0.67 -12.23 -70.39
C GLY A 231 -0.67 -13.30 -71.49
N SER A 232 -1.27 -14.47 -71.23
CA SER A 232 -1.19 -15.64 -72.11
C SER A 232 -1.65 -15.30 -73.54
N LEU A 233 -0.88 -15.75 -74.53
CA LEU A 233 -1.21 -15.59 -75.95
C LEU A 233 -2.43 -16.42 -76.40
N ASP A 234 -2.99 -17.28 -75.53
CA ASP A 234 -4.21 -18.05 -75.72
C ASP A 234 -5.15 -17.90 -74.50
N PRO A 235 -5.91 -16.78 -74.40
CA PRO A 235 -6.77 -16.51 -73.25
C PRO A 235 -8.05 -17.37 -73.27
N VAL A 236 -8.48 -17.83 -72.10
CA VAL A 236 -9.71 -18.63 -71.92
C VAL A 236 -10.83 -17.72 -71.41
N THR A 237 -12.02 -17.81 -72.00
CA THR A 237 -13.21 -17.11 -71.49
C THR A 237 -13.98 -18.06 -70.57
N VAL A 238 -14.24 -17.64 -69.33
CA VAL A 238 -15.05 -18.41 -68.37
C VAL A 238 -16.50 -18.50 -68.85
N THR A 239 -17.08 -19.70 -68.88
CA THR A 239 -18.49 -19.89 -69.25
C THR A 239 -19.43 -19.49 -68.11
N ASP A 240 -20.69 -19.17 -68.42
CA ASP A 240 -21.70 -18.80 -67.42
C ASP A 240 -21.87 -19.89 -66.35
N GLU A 241 -21.80 -21.17 -66.74
CA GLU A 241 -21.89 -22.29 -65.80
C GLU A 241 -20.65 -22.45 -64.91
N ALA A 242 -19.46 -22.13 -65.44
CA ALA A 242 -18.20 -22.23 -64.69
C ALA A 242 -18.02 -21.07 -63.71
N ALA A 243 -18.60 -19.89 -63.99
CA ALA A 243 -18.56 -18.71 -63.12
C ALA A 243 -19.31 -18.86 -61.79
N HIS A 244 -20.03 -19.98 -61.59
CA HIS A 244 -20.71 -20.33 -60.35
C HIS A 244 -19.99 -21.43 -59.55
N LEU A 245 -18.84 -21.91 -60.03
CA LEU A 245 -18.02 -22.88 -59.31
C LEU A 245 -17.25 -22.22 -58.17
N PRO A 246 -16.73 -23.01 -57.22
CA PRO A 246 -15.79 -22.50 -56.22
C PRO A 246 -14.57 -21.81 -56.87
N ASN A 247 -14.16 -20.68 -56.30
CA ASN A 247 -13.03 -19.91 -56.80
C ASN A 247 -11.71 -20.52 -56.30
N LEU A 248 -11.11 -21.39 -57.11
CA LEU A 248 -9.85 -22.07 -56.79
C LEU A 248 -8.81 -21.84 -57.90
N LYS A 249 -7.62 -21.38 -57.51
CA LYS A 249 -6.48 -21.09 -58.38
C LYS A 249 -5.73 -22.36 -58.75
N GLY A 250 -5.32 -22.39 -60.02
CA GLY A 250 -4.41 -23.42 -60.52
C GLY A 250 -2.98 -23.17 -60.07
N SER A 251 -2.08 -24.03 -60.51
CA SER A 251 -0.64 -23.82 -60.36
C SER A 251 0.10 -24.45 -61.54
N GLY A 252 1.35 -24.03 -61.77
CA GLY A 252 2.13 -24.62 -62.83
C GLY A 252 1.54 -24.32 -64.21
N ALA A 253 1.43 -25.36 -65.03
CA ALA A 253 0.80 -25.31 -66.34
C ALA A 253 -0.74 -25.53 -66.29
N VAL A 254 -1.34 -25.62 -65.10
CA VAL A 254 -2.78 -25.81 -64.91
C VAL A 254 -3.42 -24.47 -64.55
N ARG A 255 -4.49 -24.09 -65.26
CA ARG A 255 -5.24 -22.83 -65.07
C ARG A 255 -6.16 -22.91 -63.85
N ASP A 256 -6.68 -21.76 -63.45
CA ASP A 256 -7.73 -21.64 -62.41
C ASP A 256 -8.94 -22.52 -62.74
N LEU A 257 -9.65 -22.99 -61.70
CA LEU A 257 -10.69 -24.00 -61.82
C LEU A 257 -11.81 -23.58 -62.78
N GLU A 258 -12.24 -22.32 -62.73
CA GLU A 258 -13.29 -21.79 -63.61
C GLU A 258 -12.85 -21.76 -65.09
N GLU A 259 -11.61 -21.37 -65.36
CA GLU A 259 -11.03 -21.40 -66.71
C GLU A 259 -10.87 -22.85 -67.20
N ALA A 260 -10.36 -23.73 -66.35
CA ALA A 260 -10.17 -25.14 -66.69
C ALA A 260 -11.51 -25.87 -66.92
N ALA A 261 -12.52 -25.62 -66.09
CA ALA A 261 -13.86 -26.20 -66.25
C ALA A 261 -14.56 -25.68 -67.52
N SER A 262 -14.21 -24.47 -67.97
CA SER A 262 -14.65 -23.95 -69.27
C SER A 262 -14.02 -24.71 -70.46
N LEU A 263 -12.89 -25.37 -70.26
CA LEU A 263 -12.21 -26.21 -71.25
C LEU A 263 -12.58 -27.71 -71.16
N SER A 264 -13.08 -28.18 -70.02
CA SER A 264 -13.43 -29.59 -69.79
C SER A 264 -14.83 -29.75 -69.20
N GLN A 265 -15.74 -30.34 -69.99
CA GLN A 265 -17.10 -30.68 -69.56
C GLN A 265 -17.10 -31.72 -68.42
N ASP A 266 -16.14 -32.64 -68.42
CA ASP A 266 -16.03 -33.67 -67.38
C ASP A 266 -15.63 -33.02 -66.05
N LEU A 267 -14.65 -32.10 -66.05
CA LEU A 267 -14.27 -31.34 -64.85
C LEU A 267 -15.42 -30.48 -64.32
N LEU A 268 -16.15 -29.79 -65.20
CA LEU A 268 -17.33 -29.01 -64.81
C LEU A 268 -18.38 -29.88 -64.12
N ALA A 269 -18.67 -31.07 -64.67
CA ALA A 269 -19.65 -31.99 -64.11
C ALA A 269 -19.19 -32.56 -62.76
N ASP A 270 -17.90 -32.89 -62.62
CA ASP A 270 -17.34 -33.41 -61.38
C ASP A 270 -17.42 -32.40 -60.23
N VAL A 271 -17.10 -31.12 -60.48
CA VAL A 271 -17.21 -30.07 -59.45
C VAL A 271 -18.68 -29.81 -59.10
N GLN A 272 -19.58 -29.73 -60.08
CA GLN A 272 -21.02 -29.51 -59.84
C GLN A 272 -21.70 -30.65 -59.06
N ALA A 273 -21.13 -31.85 -59.07
CA ALA A 273 -21.64 -32.96 -58.27
C ALA A 273 -21.41 -32.77 -56.76
N LEU A 274 -20.49 -31.89 -56.36
CA LEU A 274 -20.20 -31.56 -54.96
C LEU A 274 -21.25 -30.59 -54.40
N THR A 275 -22.40 -31.14 -54.01
CA THR A 275 -23.50 -30.37 -53.41
C THR A 275 -23.46 -30.39 -51.87
N PRO A 276 -24.12 -29.43 -51.18
CA PRO A 276 -24.31 -29.50 -49.73
C PRO A 276 -24.88 -30.86 -49.30
N GLY A 277 -24.24 -31.49 -48.30
CA GLY A 277 -24.63 -32.82 -47.81
C GLY A 277 -23.95 -34.02 -48.49
N THR A 278 -23.06 -33.81 -49.48
CA THR A 278 -22.12 -34.83 -49.95
C THR A 278 -21.29 -35.36 -48.76
N SER A 279 -21.03 -36.66 -48.63
CA SER A 279 -20.19 -37.14 -47.50
C SER A 279 -18.71 -36.77 -47.70
N ARG A 280 -17.95 -36.67 -46.60
CA ARG A 280 -16.50 -36.42 -46.65
C ARG A 280 -15.76 -37.46 -47.51
N GLU A 281 -16.14 -38.73 -47.40
CA GLU A 281 -15.55 -39.83 -48.17
C GLU A 281 -15.87 -39.70 -49.66
N ALA A 282 -17.12 -39.39 -50.00
CA ALA A 282 -17.55 -39.23 -51.38
C ALA A 282 -16.77 -38.08 -52.06
N MET A 283 -16.63 -36.95 -51.37
CA MET A 283 -15.85 -35.82 -51.86
C MET A 283 -14.36 -36.19 -52.01
N ARG A 284 -13.73 -36.80 -50.99
CA ARG A 284 -12.32 -37.21 -51.05
C ARG A 284 -12.04 -38.26 -52.13
N ALA A 285 -13.00 -39.13 -52.43
CA ALA A 285 -12.89 -40.13 -53.50
C ALA A 285 -13.00 -39.52 -54.90
N ALA A 286 -13.77 -38.43 -55.07
CA ALA A 286 -13.91 -37.73 -56.36
C ALA A 286 -12.62 -37.00 -56.77
N LEU A 287 -11.81 -36.55 -55.81
CA LEU A 287 -10.62 -35.72 -56.05
C LEU A 287 -9.61 -36.33 -57.04
N ASP A 288 -9.42 -37.65 -57.06
CA ASP A 288 -8.47 -38.27 -57.99
C ASP A 288 -8.90 -38.10 -59.46
N THR A 289 -10.21 -38.17 -59.73
CA THR A 289 -10.76 -37.97 -61.08
C THR A 289 -10.72 -36.49 -61.44
N MET A 290 -11.16 -35.63 -60.52
CA MET A 290 -11.12 -34.18 -60.69
C MET A 290 -9.72 -33.66 -60.99
N LEU A 291 -8.70 -34.09 -60.25
CA LEU A 291 -7.31 -33.67 -60.47
C LEU A 291 -6.78 -34.15 -61.83
N ALA A 292 -7.17 -35.35 -62.28
CA ALA A 292 -6.80 -35.87 -63.58
C ALA A 292 -7.43 -35.04 -64.71
N ASP A 293 -8.72 -34.71 -64.60
CA ASP A 293 -9.44 -33.92 -65.59
C ASP A 293 -8.97 -32.46 -65.60
N TRP A 294 -8.68 -31.90 -64.43
CA TRP A 294 -8.12 -30.55 -64.29
C TRP A 294 -6.72 -30.47 -64.91
N ALA A 295 -5.83 -31.39 -64.57
CA ALA A 295 -4.53 -31.51 -65.24
C ALA A 295 -4.69 -31.78 -66.75
N GLY A 296 -5.73 -32.50 -67.16
CA GLY A 296 -6.07 -32.78 -68.56
C GLY A 296 -6.28 -31.53 -69.41
N THR A 297 -6.69 -30.41 -68.81
CA THR A 297 -6.89 -29.12 -69.51
C THR A 297 -5.57 -28.43 -69.90
N SER A 298 -4.46 -28.82 -69.27
CA SER A 298 -3.15 -28.26 -69.58
C SER A 298 -2.62 -28.74 -70.93
N THR A 299 -2.06 -27.81 -71.70
CA THR A 299 -1.36 -28.09 -72.96
C THR A 299 0.05 -28.65 -72.76
N MET A 300 0.59 -28.62 -71.54
CA MET A 300 1.88 -29.20 -71.21
C MET A 300 1.81 -30.74 -71.34
N LYS A 301 2.75 -31.30 -72.11
CA LYS A 301 2.91 -32.76 -72.19
C LYS A 301 3.66 -33.28 -70.97
N SER A 302 3.28 -34.46 -70.48
CA SER A 302 4.07 -35.15 -69.45
C SER A 302 5.41 -35.62 -70.03
N SER A 303 6.36 -35.89 -69.15
CA SER A 303 7.65 -36.47 -69.53
C SER A 303 7.50 -37.80 -70.26
N GLU A 304 6.53 -38.61 -69.85
CA GLU A 304 6.20 -39.87 -70.52
C GLU A 304 5.70 -39.63 -71.94
N ASP A 305 4.74 -38.71 -72.13
CA ASP A 305 4.23 -38.34 -73.46
C ASP A 305 5.34 -37.84 -74.37
N ILE A 306 6.26 -37.00 -73.85
CA ILE A 306 7.39 -36.46 -74.58
C ILE A 306 8.31 -37.60 -75.03
N LEU A 307 8.69 -38.50 -74.12
CA LEU A 307 9.60 -39.61 -74.41
C LEU A 307 9.00 -40.63 -75.37
N GLU A 308 7.74 -41.01 -75.21
CA GLU A 308 7.10 -42.03 -76.05
C GLU A 308 6.81 -41.52 -77.47
N THR A 309 6.64 -40.20 -77.65
CA THR A 309 6.43 -39.57 -78.97
C THR A 309 7.70 -39.04 -79.63
N SER A 310 8.85 -39.12 -78.95
CA SER A 310 10.15 -38.59 -79.43
C SER A 310 10.77 -39.34 -80.61
N SER A 311 10.22 -40.48 -81.02
CA SER A 311 10.74 -41.30 -82.13
C SER A 311 9.62 -41.98 -82.92
N SER A 312 9.90 -42.31 -84.19
CA SER A 312 9.00 -43.12 -85.02
C SER A 312 8.98 -44.61 -84.62
N THR A 313 9.96 -45.07 -83.85
CA THR A 313 9.97 -46.43 -83.26
C THR A 313 9.13 -46.40 -81.99
N LYS A 314 8.26 -47.40 -81.79
CA LYS A 314 7.45 -47.49 -80.57
C LYS A 314 8.36 -47.47 -79.34
N ARG A 315 8.18 -46.46 -78.50
CA ARG A 315 8.87 -46.24 -77.24
C ARG A 315 7.87 -46.46 -76.10
N THR A 316 8.34 -47.07 -75.01
CA THR A 316 7.55 -47.28 -73.79
C THR A 316 8.41 -46.97 -72.57
N VAL A 317 7.88 -46.19 -71.63
CA VAL A 317 8.58 -45.84 -70.38
C VAL A 317 7.92 -46.56 -69.20
N TYR A 318 8.73 -47.01 -68.22
CA TYR A 318 8.22 -47.52 -66.96
C TYR A 318 8.90 -46.80 -65.80
N TYR A 319 8.09 -46.13 -64.97
CA TYR A 319 8.50 -45.59 -63.67
C TYR A 319 8.30 -46.65 -62.59
N HIS A 320 9.36 -47.00 -61.86
CA HIS A 320 9.24 -47.93 -60.75
C HIS A 320 10.35 -47.75 -59.71
N GLY A 321 10.12 -48.20 -58.47
CA GLY A 321 11.18 -48.29 -57.46
C GLY A 321 12.17 -49.42 -57.73
N ALA A 322 13.13 -49.60 -56.82
CA ALA A 322 14.02 -50.76 -56.86
C ALA A 322 13.21 -52.08 -56.75
N VAL A 323 13.39 -52.99 -57.71
CA VAL A 323 12.66 -54.27 -57.74
C VAL A 323 13.05 -55.13 -56.52
N PRO A 324 12.09 -55.56 -55.68
CA PRO A 324 12.40 -56.38 -54.52
C PRO A 324 13.11 -57.68 -54.88
N ALA A 325 14.05 -58.12 -54.05
CA ALA A 325 14.77 -59.39 -54.25
C ALA A 325 13.81 -60.59 -54.32
N SER A 326 12.68 -60.54 -53.60
CA SER A 326 11.61 -61.53 -53.61
C SER A 326 10.89 -61.65 -54.96
N VAL A 327 10.78 -60.56 -55.71
CA VAL A 327 10.19 -60.53 -57.07
C VAL A 327 11.23 -60.98 -58.10
N THR A 328 12.48 -60.51 -57.96
CA THR A 328 13.59 -60.90 -58.85
C THR A 328 13.80 -62.43 -58.87
N ALA A 329 13.66 -63.09 -57.71
CA ALA A 329 13.77 -64.54 -57.57
C ALA A 329 12.70 -65.34 -58.33
N GLN A 330 11.58 -64.70 -58.71
CA GLN A 330 10.47 -65.33 -59.45
C GLN A 330 10.67 -65.29 -60.98
N GLY A 331 11.74 -64.65 -61.46
CA GLY A 331 12.12 -64.61 -62.87
C GLY A 331 11.61 -63.39 -63.64
N ALA A 332 12.07 -63.25 -64.89
CA ALA A 332 11.88 -62.02 -65.70
C ALA A 332 10.40 -61.63 -65.92
N ALA A 333 9.49 -62.59 -66.04
CA ALA A 333 8.07 -62.31 -66.22
C ALA A 333 7.43 -61.68 -64.96
N ALA A 334 7.86 -62.09 -63.76
CA ALA A 334 7.39 -61.51 -62.51
C ALA A 334 7.95 -60.09 -62.29
N VAL A 335 9.20 -59.85 -62.71
CA VAL A 335 9.81 -58.52 -62.72
C VAL A 335 9.04 -57.58 -63.66
N GLU A 336 8.79 -58.00 -64.90
CA GLU A 336 8.02 -57.18 -65.86
C GLU A 336 6.60 -56.89 -65.37
N ALA A 337 5.94 -57.86 -64.72
CA ALA A 337 4.61 -57.65 -64.13
C ALA A 337 4.63 -56.65 -62.96
N TRP A 338 5.66 -56.71 -62.11
CA TRP A 338 5.83 -55.79 -60.98
C TRP A 338 6.17 -54.37 -61.44
N GLU A 339 7.07 -54.22 -62.42
CA GLU A 339 7.43 -52.92 -63.01
C GLU A 339 6.18 -52.24 -63.61
N LYS A 340 5.35 -52.99 -64.34
CA LYS A 340 4.07 -52.49 -64.88
C LYS A 340 3.09 -52.08 -63.79
N GLN A 341 3.00 -52.85 -62.71
CA GLN A 341 2.10 -52.54 -61.60
C GLN A 341 2.51 -51.26 -60.87
N GLN A 342 3.80 -51.09 -60.59
CA GLN A 342 4.33 -49.87 -59.98
C GLN A 342 4.17 -48.66 -60.89
N HIS A 343 4.44 -48.83 -62.18
CA HIS A 343 4.25 -47.78 -63.15
C HIS A 343 2.79 -47.34 -63.25
N ALA A 344 1.83 -48.28 -63.25
CA ALA A 344 0.39 -47.93 -63.26
C ALA A 344 -0.04 -47.08 -62.05
N GLN A 345 0.69 -47.15 -60.92
CA GLN A 345 0.45 -46.30 -59.75
C GLN A 345 1.13 -44.93 -59.87
N LEU A 346 2.32 -44.88 -60.47
CA LEU A 346 3.15 -43.67 -60.49
C LEU A 346 2.92 -42.79 -61.73
N ALA A 347 2.57 -43.36 -62.88
CA ALA A 347 2.48 -42.65 -64.15
C ALA A 347 1.49 -41.50 -64.11
N SER A 348 0.26 -41.75 -63.63
CA SER A 348 -0.78 -40.72 -63.51
C SER A 348 -0.39 -39.65 -62.48
N ILE A 349 0.16 -40.06 -61.34
CA ILE A 349 0.62 -39.14 -60.29
C ILE A 349 1.71 -38.22 -60.82
N VAL A 350 2.72 -38.77 -61.49
CA VAL A 350 3.80 -37.99 -62.10
C VAL A 350 3.25 -37.03 -63.15
N ALA A 351 2.38 -37.50 -64.06
CA ALA A 351 1.81 -36.65 -65.10
C ALA A 351 0.97 -35.49 -64.53
N ILE A 352 0.16 -35.73 -63.49
CA ILE A 352 -0.62 -34.69 -62.81
C ILE A 352 0.33 -33.69 -62.12
N LEU A 353 1.28 -34.18 -61.34
CA LEU A 353 2.21 -33.32 -60.61
C LEU A 353 3.10 -32.49 -61.53
N GLU A 354 3.59 -33.05 -62.64
CA GLU A 354 4.38 -32.31 -63.62
C GLU A 354 3.63 -31.10 -64.17
N LYS A 355 2.33 -31.29 -64.47
CA LYS A 355 1.47 -30.22 -64.97
C LYS A 355 1.17 -29.17 -63.90
N PHE A 356 0.78 -29.58 -62.69
CA PHE A 356 0.54 -28.64 -61.57
C PHE A 356 1.82 -27.94 -61.09
N ASN A 357 3.00 -28.49 -61.39
CA ASN A 357 4.29 -27.83 -61.14
C ASN A 357 4.83 -27.05 -62.34
N GLY A 358 4.23 -27.23 -63.53
CA GLY A 358 4.72 -26.66 -64.78
C GLY A 358 6.14 -27.14 -65.13
N SER A 359 6.61 -28.27 -64.59
CA SER A 359 7.97 -28.77 -64.78
C SER A 359 8.00 -30.29 -64.88
N SER A 360 8.87 -30.82 -65.73
CA SER A 360 9.13 -32.24 -65.84
C SER A 360 9.87 -32.80 -64.63
N LEU A 361 9.57 -34.04 -64.23
CA LEU A 361 10.29 -34.78 -63.20
C LEU A 361 11.71 -35.15 -63.67
N ILE A 362 11.88 -35.29 -64.97
CA ILE A 362 13.13 -35.69 -65.60
C ILE A 362 13.75 -34.57 -66.44
N SER A 363 15.06 -34.63 -66.58
CA SER A 363 15.78 -33.90 -67.63
C SER A 363 16.07 -34.85 -68.80
N TYR A 364 15.79 -34.43 -70.03
CA TYR A 364 16.01 -35.22 -71.25
C TYR A 364 16.93 -34.47 -72.21
N GLN A 365 18.12 -35.02 -72.45
CA GLN A 365 19.12 -34.46 -73.38
C GLN A 365 19.87 -35.59 -74.09
N ASN A 366 20.17 -35.43 -75.37
CA ASN A 366 20.96 -36.39 -76.17
C ASN A 366 20.44 -37.85 -76.11
N ASP A 367 19.12 -38.05 -76.16
CA ASP A 367 18.49 -39.37 -76.08
C ASP A 367 18.74 -40.12 -74.74
N GLN A 368 19.12 -39.38 -73.69
CA GLN A 368 19.31 -39.85 -72.32
C GLN A 368 18.39 -39.11 -71.36
N VAL A 369 17.92 -39.82 -70.33
CA VAL A 369 17.03 -39.30 -69.29
C VAL A 369 17.79 -39.27 -67.97
N SER A 370 17.63 -38.22 -67.16
CA SER A 370 18.16 -38.15 -65.80
C SER A 370 17.13 -37.68 -64.78
N THR A 371 17.22 -38.22 -63.57
CA THR A 371 16.41 -37.86 -62.38
C THR A 371 17.28 -37.24 -61.28
N GLY A 372 18.29 -36.45 -61.66
CA GLY A 372 19.19 -35.78 -60.72
C GLY A 372 20.18 -36.71 -60.01
N GLY A 373 20.76 -37.69 -60.71
CA GLY A 373 21.81 -38.55 -60.16
C GLY A 373 22.07 -39.84 -60.93
N ASN A 374 21.05 -40.40 -61.56
CA ASN A 374 21.15 -41.54 -62.47
C ASN A 374 20.84 -41.12 -63.91
N THR A 375 21.39 -41.86 -64.87
CA THR A 375 21.12 -41.68 -66.30
C THR A 375 20.54 -42.96 -66.89
N TYR A 376 19.43 -42.84 -67.60
CA TYR A 376 18.69 -43.94 -68.21
C TYR A 376 18.77 -43.83 -69.74
N SER A 377 18.81 -44.99 -70.39
CA SER A 377 18.93 -45.09 -71.85
C SER A 377 17.96 -46.15 -72.39
N TRP A 378 17.57 -45.97 -73.65
CA TRP A 378 16.64 -46.86 -74.34
C TRP A 378 17.22 -48.26 -74.56
N LYS A 379 16.43 -49.29 -74.31
CA LYS A 379 16.77 -50.70 -74.60
C LYS A 379 15.84 -51.27 -75.66
N ASN A 380 16.40 -51.88 -76.71
CA ASN A 380 15.60 -52.57 -77.73
C ASN A 380 15.08 -53.91 -77.18
N VAL A 381 13.76 -54.08 -77.18
CA VAL A 381 13.06 -55.32 -76.82
C VAL A 381 12.37 -55.86 -78.05
N THR A 382 12.70 -57.10 -78.43
CA THR A 382 12.02 -57.80 -79.53
C THR A 382 10.82 -58.56 -78.97
N ARG A 383 9.61 -58.21 -79.42
CA ARG A 383 8.36 -58.86 -79.00
C ARG A 383 8.17 -60.18 -79.74
N ALA A 384 7.27 -61.04 -79.24
CA ALA A 384 7.03 -62.38 -79.78
C ALA A 384 6.51 -62.39 -81.24
N ASP A 385 5.97 -61.27 -81.72
CA ASP A 385 5.51 -61.05 -83.10
C ASP A 385 6.61 -60.55 -84.05
N GLY A 386 7.85 -60.38 -83.56
CA GLY A 386 9.00 -59.88 -84.32
C GLY A 386 9.11 -58.36 -84.39
N SER A 387 8.19 -57.60 -83.79
CA SER A 387 8.30 -56.15 -83.65
C SER A 387 9.40 -55.75 -82.66
N VAL A 388 10.04 -54.60 -82.90
CA VAL A 388 11.05 -54.03 -81.99
C VAL A 388 10.47 -52.80 -81.33
N GLU A 389 10.51 -52.80 -79.99
CA GLU A 389 10.06 -51.71 -79.13
C GLU A 389 11.25 -51.21 -78.32
N GLN A 390 11.34 -49.90 -78.09
CA GLN A 390 12.34 -49.31 -77.21
C GLN A 390 11.74 -49.11 -75.83
N VAL A 391 12.28 -49.80 -74.82
CA VAL A 391 11.80 -49.71 -73.44
C VAL A 391 12.83 -48.97 -72.59
N MET A 392 12.37 -48.04 -71.76
CA MET A 392 13.17 -47.38 -70.75
C MET A 392 12.58 -47.61 -69.36
N ASN A 393 13.38 -48.18 -68.47
CA ASN A 393 13.03 -48.38 -67.06
C ASN A 393 13.69 -47.28 -66.23
N VAL A 394 12.88 -46.31 -65.78
CA VAL A 394 13.31 -45.20 -64.93
C VAL A 394 13.13 -45.61 -63.47
N VAL A 395 14.25 -45.89 -62.81
CA VAL A 395 14.27 -46.38 -61.43
C VAL A 395 14.31 -45.21 -60.46
N LEU A 396 13.20 -44.95 -59.76
CA LEU A 396 13.10 -43.88 -58.76
C LEU A 396 13.62 -44.38 -57.40
N GLN A 397 14.35 -43.52 -56.68
CA GLN A 397 14.79 -43.83 -55.32
C GLN A 397 13.59 -43.80 -54.33
N PRO A 398 13.66 -44.53 -53.20
CA PRO A 398 12.60 -44.50 -52.19
C PRO A 398 12.19 -43.10 -51.74
N GLU A 399 13.17 -42.19 -51.58
CA GLU A 399 12.95 -40.81 -51.17
C GLU A 399 12.21 -40.02 -52.26
N GLN A 400 12.52 -40.26 -53.55
CA GLN A 400 11.83 -39.65 -54.68
C GLN A 400 10.37 -40.11 -54.77
N ILE A 401 10.13 -41.42 -54.58
CA ILE A 401 8.76 -41.97 -54.56
C ILE A 401 7.98 -41.38 -53.38
N SER A 402 8.58 -41.34 -52.19
CA SER A 402 7.96 -40.76 -51.00
C SER A 402 7.60 -39.29 -51.20
N ALA A 403 8.51 -38.51 -51.78
CA ALA A 403 8.28 -37.09 -52.06
C ALA A 403 7.17 -36.90 -53.12
N LEU A 404 7.13 -37.70 -54.19
CA LEU A 404 6.05 -37.66 -55.19
C LEU A 404 4.69 -38.01 -54.59
N LEU A 405 4.61 -39.07 -53.78
CA LEU A 405 3.36 -39.45 -53.13
C LEU A 405 2.89 -38.38 -52.13
N SER A 406 3.83 -37.75 -51.41
CA SER A 406 3.54 -36.64 -50.49
C SER A 406 3.07 -35.39 -51.24
N ALA A 407 3.73 -35.04 -52.35
CA ALA A 407 3.30 -33.93 -53.21
C ALA A 407 1.87 -34.15 -53.72
N TYR A 408 1.53 -35.36 -54.15
CA TYR A 408 0.19 -35.68 -54.63
C TYR A 408 -0.87 -35.67 -53.52
N ALA A 409 -0.52 -36.19 -52.33
CA ALA A 409 -1.41 -36.12 -51.16
C ALA A 409 -1.67 -34.66 -50.74
N ASN A 410 -0.63 -33.82 -50.72
CA ASN A 410 -0.75 -32.40 -50.42
C ASN A 410 -1.58 -31.65 -51.47
N LEU A 411 -1.47 -32.02 -52.75
CA LEU A 411 -2.30 -31.46 -53.82
C LEU A 411 -3.77 -31.81 -53.59
N LYS A 412 -4.07 -33.08 -53.29
CA LYS A 412 -5.43 -33.50 -52.93
C LYS A 412 -5.97 -32.75 -51.72
N GLU A 413 -5.14 -32.58 -50.69
CA GLU A 413 -5.55 -31.89 -49.47
C GLU A 413 -5.78 -30.39 -49.71
N SER A 414 -4.94 -29.74 -50.51
CA SER A 414 -5.10 -28.33 -50.90
C SER A 414 -6.42 -28.12 -51.65
N VAL A 415 -6.72 -29.00 -52.63
CA VAL A 415 -7.97 -28.92 -53.40
C VAL A 415 -9.17 -29.25 -52.52
N TYR A 416 -9.06 -30.22 -51.60
CA TYR A 416 -10.12 -30.50 -50.64
C TYR A 416 -10.44 -29.30 -49.76
N ALA A 417 -9.41 -28.68 -49.16
CA ALA A 417 -9.53 -27.50 -48.31
C ALA A 417 -10.19 -26.32 -49.05
N GLY A 418 -9.79 -26.07 -50.30
CA GLY A 418 -10.38 -25.02 -51.12
C GLY A 418 -11.84 -25.25 -51.50
N LEU A 419 -12.27 -26.51 -51.60
CA LEU A 419 -13.64 -26.84 -52.02
C LEU A 419 -14.61 -27.03 -50.86
N VAL A 420 -14.16 -27.54 -49.71
CA VAL A 420 -15.04 -28.11 -48.68
C VAL A 420 -16.00 -27.11 -48.05
N THR A 421 -15.53 -25.89 -47.76
CA THR A 421 -16.33 -24.79 -47.19
C THR A 421 -17.28 -24.17 -48.21
N GLN A 422 -16.94 -24.22 -49.50
CA GLN A 422 -17.73 -23.68 -50.61
C GLN A 422 -18.77 -24.67 -51.17
N THR A 423 -18.68 -25.95 -50.78
CA THR A 423 -19.55 -27.02 -51.31
C THR A 423 -20.25 -27.78 -50.19
N ARG A 424 -19.62 -28.82 -49.63
CA ARG A 424 -20.23 -29.70 -48.62
C ARG A 424 -20.70 -28.93 -47.40
N LEU A 425 -19.85 -28.05 -46.85
CA LEU A 425 -20.10 -27.34 -45.60
C LEU A 425 -20.72 -25.95 -45.78
N HIS A 426 -21.05 -25.58 -47.02
CA HIS A 426 -21.56 -24.26 -47.38
C HIS A 426 -22.76 -23.85 -46.51
N ASP A 427 -23.73 -24.74 -46.31
CA ASP A 427 -24.95 -24.44 -45.54
C ASP A 427 -24.66 -24.11 -44.06
N TYR A 428 -23.58 -24.64 -43.47
CA TYR A 428 -23.19 -24.31 -42.10
C TYR A 428 -22.69 -22.87 -41.99
N VAL A 429 -21.85 -22.44 -42.93
CA VAL A 429 -21.34 -21.07 -42.99
C VAL A 429 -22.46 -20.08 -43.30
N ASP A 430 -23.36 -20.44 -44.22
CA ASP A 430 -24.53 -19.61 -44.59
C ASP A 430 -25.58 -19.48 -43.47
N SER A 431 -25.57 -20.40 -42.51
CA SER A 431 -26.48 -20.36 -41.36
C SER A 431 -26.13 -19.28 -40.32
N LEU A 432 -24.94 -18.69 -40.42
CA LEU A 432 -24.54 -17.57 -39.59
C LEU A 432 -25.48 -16.39 -39.84
N ALA A 433 -25.99 -15.81 -38.77
CA ALA A 433 -26.77 -14.57 -38.84
C ALA A 433 -25.94 -13.41 -38.31
N MET A 434 -26.29 -12.17 -38.68
CA MET A 434 -25.72 -10.98 -38.05
C MET A 434 -26.76 -10.28 -37.21
N ARG A 435 -26.39 -9.93 -35.98
CA ARG A 435 -27.22 -9.17 -35.04
C ARG A 435 -26.49 -7.92 -34.60
N VAL A 436 -27.25 -6.92 -34.17
CA VAL A 436 -26.71 -5.71 -33.53
C VAL A 436 -26.99 -5.81 -32.04
N VAL A 437 -25.94 -5.94 -31.24
CA VAL A 437 -25.99 -6.00 -29.77
C VAL A 437 -25.21 -4.81 -29.24
N ASP A 438 -25.85 -3.97 -28.41
CA ASP A 438 -25.26 -2.75 -27.83
C ASP A 438 -24.61 -1.80 -28.85
N GLY A 439 -25.18 -1.73 -30.05
CA GLY A 439 -24.68 -0.87 -31.12
C GLY A 439 -23.46 -1.42 -31.88
N LYS A 440 -23.02 -2.64 -31.58
CA LYS A 440 -21.97 -3.37 -32.32
C LYS A 440 -22.59 -4.48 -33.18
N LEU A 441 -22.03 -4.70 -34.36
CA LEU A 441 -22.37 -5.84 -35.21
C LEU A 441 -21.70 -7.09 -34.63
N GLN A 442 -22.46 -8.16 -34.42
CA GLN A 442 -21.98 -9.45 -33.94
C GLN A 442 -22.56 -10.57 -34.78
N PHE A 443 -21.82 -11.67 -34.92
CA PHE A 443 -22.33 -12.90 -35.51
C PHE A 443 -23.21 -13.65 -34.50
N ASP A 444 -24.23 -14.31 -35.02
CA ASP A 444 -25.09 -15.24 -34.29
C ASP A 444 -24.87 -16.64 -34.87
N ILE A 445 -24.23 -17.47 -34.06
CA ILE A 445 -23.83 -18.84 -34.39
C ILE A 445 -24.91 -19.88 -34.04
N SER A 446 -26.08 -19.47 -33.55
CA SER A 446 -27.11 -20.42 -33.10
C SER A 446 -27.61 -21.32 -34.24
N GLY A 447 -27.64 -20.81 -35.48
CA GLY A 447 -27.95 -21.60 -36.67
C GLY A 447 -26.91 -22.71 -36.91
N LEU A 448 -25.63 -22.35 -36.85
CA LEU A 448 -24.50 -23.28 -37.00
C LEU A 448 -24.57 -24.41 -35.97
N ALA A 449 -24.71 -24.04 -34.68
CA ALA A 449 -24.79 -24.99 -33.58
C ALA A 449 -25.98 -25.95 -33.73
N ALA A 450 -27.16 -25.42 -34.10
CA ALA A 450 -28.36 -26.24 -34.29
C ALA A 450 -28.21 -27.24 -35.46
N MET A 451 -27.55 -26.83 -36.55
CA MET A 451 -27.28 -27.71 -37.68
C MET A 451 -26.29 -28.82 -37.31
N LEU A 452 -25.19 -28.49 -36.65
CA LEU A 452 -24.19 -29.46 -36.18
C LEU A 452 -24.81 -30.47 -35.22
N GLU A 453 -25.59 -30.00 -34.24
CA GLU A 453 -26.27 -30.88 -33.29
C GLU A 453 -27.31 -31.78 -33.99
N SER A 454 -28.07 -31.24 -34.95
CA SER A 454 -29.01 -32.03 -35.75
C SER A 454 -28.28 -33.12 -36.55
N LYS A 455 -27.13 -32.80 -37.15
CA LYS A 455 -26.31 -33.76 -37.90
C LYS A 455 -25.78 -34.85 -36.97
N ALA A 456 -25.16 -34.49 -35.86
CA ALA A 456 -24.62 -35.44 -34.88
C ALA A 456 -25.68 -36.38 -34.28
N ARG A 457 -26.90 -35.88 -34.02
CA ARG A 457 -28.03 -36.73 -33.58
C ARG A 457 -28.46 -37.75 -34.64
N SER A 458 -28.32 -37.42 -35.92
CA SER A 458 -28.68 -38.32 -37.02
C SER A 458 -27.58 -39.33 -37.36
N ASN A 459 -26.33 -38.87 -37.36
CA ASN A 459 -25.12 -39.65 -37.59
C ASN A 459 -23.95 -38.93 -36.90
N LEU A 460 -23.55 -39.44 -35.74
CA LEU A 460 -22.49 -38.84 -34.93
C LEU A 460 -21.14 -38.78 -35.66
N GLY A 461 -20.80 -39.82 -36.42
CA GLY A 461 -19.54 -39.87 -37.15
C GLY A 461 -19.44 -38.79 -38.22
N GLU A 462 -20.51 -38.59 -39.01
CA GLU A 462 -20.55 -37.48 -39.98
C GLU A 462 -20.63 -36.11 -39.30
N GLY A 463 -21.32 -36.01 -38.16
CA GLY A 463 -21.35 -34.77 -37.37
C GLY A 463 -19.96 -34.36 -36.88
N LEU A 464 -19.20 -35.32 -36.34
CA LEU A 464 -17.80 -35.11 -35.92
C LEU A 464 -16.90 -34.72 -37.10
N GLN A 465 -17.08 -35.35 -38.27
CA GLN A 465 -16.33 -34.96 -39.48
C GLN A 465 -16.63 -33.52 -39.94
N ASP A 466 -17.91 -33.12 -39.89
CA ASP A 466 -18.32 -31.77 -40.26
C ASP A 466 -17.76 -30.74 -39.27
N ALA A 467 -17.86 -31.00 -37.96
CA ALA A 467 -17.27 -30.14 -36.93
C ALA A 467 -15.73 -30.05 -37.08
N LEU A 468 -15.07 -31.18 -37.34
CA LEU A 468 -13.62 -31.22 -37.53
C LEU A 468 -13.17 -30.44 -38.77
N ASP A 469 -13.88 -30.57 -39.88
CA ASP A 469 -13.51 -29.87 -41.11
C ASP A 469 -13.87 -28.37 -41.04
N LEU A 470 -14.94 -27.99 -40.33
CA LEU A 470 -15.19 -26.59 -40.00
C LEU A 470 -14.07 -26.02 -39.14
N TYR A 471 -13.60 -26.76 -38.13
CA TYR A 471 -12.45 -26.35 -37.32
C TYR A 471 -11.18 -26.20 -38.17
N LYS A 472 -10.86 -27.19 -39.01
CA LYS A 472 -9.63 -27.18 -39.82
C LYS A 472 -9.60 -26.13 -40.94
N TYR A 473 -10.72 -25.92 -41.64
CA TYR A 473 -10.72 -25.10 -42.85
C TYR A 473 -11.53 -23.79 -42.73
N ALA A 474 -12.31 -23.61 -41.66
CA ALA A 474 -13.05 -22.38 -41.36
C ALA A 474 -12.86 -21.89 -39.90
N GLY A 475 -12.01 -22.56 -39.11
CA GLY A 475 -11.94 -22.35 -37.66
C GLY A 475 -11.49 -20.96 -37.24
N SER A 476 -10.58 -20.32 -37.97
CA SER A 476 -10.14 -18.96 -37.67
C SER A 476 -11.30 -17.96 -37.72
N PHE A 477 -12.04 -17.96 -38.84
CA PHE A 477 -13.22 -17.13 -39.01
C PHE A 477 -14.34 -17.47 -38.02
N LEU A 478 -14.60 -18.77 -37.81
CA LEU A 478 -15.67 -19.19 -36.91
C LEU A 478 -15.34 -18.89 -35.44
N ALA A 479 -14.07 -18.96 -35.04
CA ALA A 479 -13.63 -18.54 -33.71
C ALA A 479 -13.83 -17.03 -33.51
N GLU A 480 -13.52 -16.19 -34.52
CA GLU A 480 -13.84 -14.75 -34.50
C GLU A 480 -15.35 -14.49 -34.43
N ALA A 481 -16.16 -15.35 -35.04
CA ALA A 481 -17.61 -15.33 -34.94
C ALA A 481 -18.15 -15.85 -33.58
N GLY A 482 -17.28 -16.34 -32.69
CA GLY A 482 -17.62 -16.81 -31.35
C GLY A 482 -17.91 -18.31 -31.24
N TRP A 483 -17.59 -19.11 -32.25
CA TRP A 483 -17.74 -20.57 -32.19
C TRP A 483 -16.51 -21.23 -31.57
N ASP A 484 -16.71 -21.94 -30.46
CA ASP A 484 -15.68 -22.77 -29.84
C ASP A 484 -15.76 -24.21 -30.36
N GLY A 485 -15.17 -24.44 -31.54
CA GLY A 485 -15.12 -25.75 -32.16
C GLY A 485 -14.39 -26.80 -31.32
N PRO A 486 -13.20 -26.52 -30.76
CA PRO A 486 -12.48 -27.46 -29.91
C PRO A 486 -13.24 -27.89 -28.66
N ALA A 487 -13.90 -26.98 -27.94
CA ALA A 487 -14.74 -27.36 -26.79
C ALA A 487 -15.90 -28.28 -27.22
N LEU A 488 -16.59 -27.95 -28.33
CA LEU A 488 -17.66 -28.81 -28.87
C LEU A 488 -17.15 -30.19 -29.25
N LEU A 489 -15.97 -30.28 -29.89
CA LEU A 489 -15.33 -31.54 -30.23
C LEU A 489 -14.99 -32.35 -28.96
N ASN A 490 -14.41 -31.71 -27.93
CA ASN A 490 -14.12 -32.36 -26.66
C ASN A 490 -15.40 -32.95 -26.04
N ASP A 491 -16.45 -32.15 -25.88
CA ASP A 491 -17.73 -32.59 -25.31
C ASP A 491 -18.33 -33.78 -26.06
N TRP A 492 -18.30 -33.76 -27.39
CA TRP A 492 -18.83 -34.84 -28.21
C TRP A 492 -17.97 -36.09 -28.12
N ILE A 493 -16.65 -35.96 -28.09
CA ILE A 493 -15.72 -37.09 -28.00
C ILE A 493 -15.82 -37.75 -26.63
N GLU A 494 -15.80 -36.98 -25.54
CA GLU A 494 -15.98 -37.49 -24.18
C GLU A 494 -17.34 -38.19 -24.01
N SER A 495 -18.42 -37.59 -24.51
CA SER A 495 -19.74 -38.24 -24.44
C SER A 495 -19.76 -39.53 -25.26
N ALA A 496 -19.12 -39.56 -26.43
CA ALA A 496 -19.12 -40.69 -27.34
C ALA A 496 -18.23 -41.85 -26.88
N SER A 497 -17.09 -41.55 -26.24
CA SER A 497 -16.09 -42.54 -25.79
C SER A 497 -16.65 -43.52 -24.76
N THR A 498 -17.75 -43.17 -24.09
CA THR A 498 -18.46 -44.03 -23.13
C THR A 498 -19.18 -45.23 -23.74
N THR A 499 -19.30 -45.32 -25.08
CA THR A 499 -20.00 -46.42 -25.76
C THR A 499 -19.22 -46.96 -26.95
N SER A 500 -19.35 -48.27 -27.23
CA SER A 500 -18.68 -48.89 -28.40
C SER A 500 -19.12 -48.26 -29.73
N ALA A 501 -20.39 -47.87 -29.86
CA ALA A 501 -20.89 -47.22 -31.07
C ALA A 501 -20.33 -45.78 -31.24
N GLY A 502 -20.10 -45.07 -30.13
CA GLY A 502 -19.45 -43.76 -30.16
C GLY A 502 -17.96 -43.85 -30.51
N LEU A 503 -17.23 -44.83 -29.98
CA LEU A 503 -15.84 -45.12 -30.40
C LEU A 503 -15.74 -45.46 -31.90
N GLU A 504 -16.69 -46.23 -32.44
CA GLU A 504 -16.79 -46.46 -33.88
C GLU A 504 -17.03 -45.17 -34.67
N ALA A 505 -17.84 -44.24 -34.13
CA ALA A 505 -18.09 -42.93 -34.75
C ALA A 505 -16.87 -42.00 -34.72
N ILE A 506 -16.11 -41.97 -33.61
CA ILE A 506 -14.86 -41.21 -33.49
C ILE A 506 -13.83 -41.73 -34.50
N ALA A 507 -13.64 -43.06 -34.57
CA ALA A 507 -12.73 -43.67 -35.53
C ALA A 507 -13.16 -43.42 -36.98
N PHE A 508 -14.47 -43.45 -37.26
CA PHE A 508 -15.03 -43.07 -38.57
C PHE A 508 -14.74 -41.61 -38.92
N ALA A 509 -14.74 -40.71 -37.94
CA ALA A 509 -14.40 -39.31 -38.14
C ALA A 509 -12.92 -39.06 -38.43
N GLY A 510 -12.07 -40.08 -38.28
CA GLY A 510 -10.62 -39.96 -38.47
C GLY A 510 -9.92 -39.29 -37.29
N ILE A 511 -10.58 -39.21 -36.13
CA ILE A 511 -10.00 -38.70 -34.89
C ILE A 511 -9.21 -39.83 -34.25
N LYS A 512 -7.98 -39.54 -33.84
CA LYS A 512 -7.07 -40.54 -33.28
C LYS A 512 -7.33 -40.70 -31.79
N THR A 513 -7.68 -41.91 -31.37
CA THR A 513 -7.71 -42.28 -29.95
C THR A 513 -6.47 -43.10 -29.58
N VAL A 514 -5.95 -42.89 -28.38
CA VAL A 514 -4.76 -43.57 -27.86
C VAL A 514 -5.03 -44.12 -26.46
N SER A 515 -4.31 -45.18 -26.09
CA SER A 515 -4.32 -45.74 -24.74
C SER A 515 -2.88 -45.99 -24.30
N GLY A 516 -2.51 -45.46 -23.13
CA GLY A 516 -1.16 -45.41 -22.60
C GLY A 516 -0.38 -44.21 -23.15
N SER A 517 0.77 -44.46 -23.77
CA SER A 517 1.68 -43.40 -24.20
C SER A 517 1.62 -43.12 -25.69
N PHE A 518 1.54 -41.83 -26.04
CA PHE A 518 1.58 -41.33 -27.41
C PHE A 518 2.57 -40.17 -27.55
N THR A 519 3.21 -40.08 -28.71
CA THR A 519 4.03 -38.93 -29.12
C THR A 519 3.63 -38.53 -30.52
N GLY A 520 3.21 -37.28 -30.66
CA GLY A 520 2.85 -36.63 -31.91
C GLY A 520 4.07 -36.29 -32.75
N THR A 521 3.85 -35.39 -33.70
CA THR A 521 4.76 -35.09 -34.79
C THR A 521 5.28 -33.66 -34.66
N SER A 522 5.65 -33.03 -35.77
CA SER A 522 6.02 -31.61 -35.81
C SER A 522 4.98 -30.79 -36.56
N ALA A 523 3.77 -31.33 -36.72
CA ALA A 523 2.64 -30.73 -37.37
C ALA A 523 1.41 -30.88 -36.48
N ASP A 524 0.43 -29.99 -36.63
CA ASP A 524 -0.82 -29.97 -35.87
C ASP A 524 -1.47 -31.35 -35.75
N ASP A 525 -1.43 -31.92 -34.56
CA ASP A 525 -1.95 -33.22 -34.20
C ASP A 525 -3.32 -33.10 -33.49
N LEU A 526 -4.17 -34.10 -33.72
CA LEU A 526 -5.51 -34.20 -33.14
C LEU A 526 -5.65 -35.55 -32.44
N VAL A 527 -5.60 -35.56 -31.11
CA VAL A 527 -5.43 -36.78 -30.32
C VAL A 527 -6.28 -36.77 -29.07
N TRP A 528 -6.99 -37.87 -28.79
CA TRP A 528 -7.69 -38.08 -27.52
C TRP A 528 -7.22 -39.36 -26.82
N GLY A 529 -7.06 -39.29 -25.51
CA GLY A 529 -6.93 -40.45 -24.65
C GLY A 529 -8.24 -41.23 -24.51
N GLU A 530 -8.16 -42.38 -23.86
CA GLU A 530 -9.29 -43.25 -23.59
C GLU A 530 -9.76 -43.07 -22.13
N SER A 531 -10.17 -44.15 -21.46
CA SER A 531 -10.66 -44.10 -20.06
C SER A 531 -9.61 -44.57 -19.06
N VAL A 532 -8.33 -44.49 -19.41
CA VAL A 532 -7.19 -44.95 -18.60
C VAL A 532 -6.17 -43.83 -18.54
N ASN A 533 -5.29 -43.87 -17.55
CA ASN A 533 -4.20 -42.90 -17.43
C ASN A 533 -3.30 -42.93 -18.67
N ASP A 534 -3.28 -41.81 -19.39
CA ASP A 534 -2.58 -41.62 -20.63
C ASP A 534 -1.43 -40.62 -20.49
N ILE A 535 -0.39 -40.77 -21.33
CA ILE A 535 0.73 -39.82 -21.44
C ILE A 535 0.84 -39.40 -22.90
N ILE A 536 0.42 -38.19 -23.21
CA ILE A 536 0.31 -37.71 -24.59
C ILE A 536 1.23 -36.51 -24.77
N HIS A 537 2.16 -36.62 -25.72
CA HIS A 537 2.99 -35.51 -26.20
C HIS A 537 2.49 -35.07 -27.57
N GLY A 538 2.21 -33.77 -27.76
CA GLY A 538 1.85 -33.14 -29.02
C GLY A 538 3.04 -33.05 -29.98
N GLY A 539 4.18 -32.57 -29.44
CA GLY A 539 5.45 -32.50 -30.15
C GLY A 539 5.69 -31.11 -30.71
N GLY A 540 5.32 -30.87 -31.96
CA GLY A 540 5.39 -29.54 -32.53
C GLY A 540 4.21 -29.26 -33.43
N GLY A 541 3.81 -28.01 -33.55
CA GLY A 541 2.59 -27.62 -34.26
C GLY A 541 1.55 -27.10 -33.27
N ASN A 542 0.38 -26.70 -33.73
CA ASN A 542 -0.70 -26.29 -32.85
C ASN A 542 -1.61 -27.50 -32.60
N ASP A 543 -1.39 -28.17 -31.48
CA ASP A 543 -2.01 -29.46 -31.20
C ASP A 543 -3.33 -29.31 -30.46
N LEU A 544 -4.26 -30.22 -30.72
CA LEU A 544 -5.53 -30.32 -30.01
C LEU A 544 -5.62 -31.70 -29.35
N ILE A 545 -5.45 -31.71 -28.03
CA ILE A 545 -5.24 -32.92 -27.23
C ILE A 545 -6.30 -33.01 -26.11
N GLY A 546 -6.92 -34.18 -25.97
CA GLY A 546 -7.74 -34.52 -24.81
C GLY A 546 -7.21 -35.74 -24.06
N GLY A 547 -7.25 -35.73 -22.72
CA GLY A 547 -6.93 -36.87 -21.85
C GLY A 547 -8.11 -37.82 -21.75
N GLY A 548 -9.30 -37.28 -21.52
CA GLY A 548 -10.53 -38.05 -21.43
C GLY A 548 -10.83 -38.42 -19.99
N ALA A 549 -10.85 -39.70 -19.65
CA ALA A 549 -11.06 -40.11 -18.26
C ALA A 549 -9.83 -40.84 -17.74
N GLY A 550 -9.36 -40.50 -16.55
CA GLY A 550 -8.10 -41.02 -16.03
C GLY A 550 -7.36 -39.96 -15.24
N SER A 551 -6.18 -40.30 -14.74
CA SER A 551 -5.23 -39.25 -14.33
C SER A 551 -4.17 -39.18 -15.41
N ASP A 552 -4.34 -38.24 -16.32
CA ASP A 552 -3.63 -38.12 -17.57
C ASP A 552 -2.48 -37.12 -17.47
N THR A 553 -1.50 -37.25 -18.36
CA THR A 553 -0.39 -36.31 -18.48
C THR A 553 -0.26 -35.86 -19.92
N LEU A 554 -0.58 -34.60 -20.18
CA LEU A 554 -0.61 -34.02 -21.51
C LEU A 554 0.49 -32.97 -21.66
N TYR A 555 1.26 -33.06 -22.73
CA TYR A 555 2.27 -32.09 -23.12
C TYR A 555 1.92 -31.54 -24.50
N GLY A 556 1.77 -30.22 -24.64
CA GLY A 556 1.69 -29.55 -25.95
C GLY A 556 3.05 -29.52 -26.64
N ASP A 557 4.10 -29.29 -25.85
CA ASP A 557 5.50 -29.15 -26.26
C ASP A 557 5.78 -27.82 -27.00
N THR A 558 5.62 -27.71 -28.32
CA THR A 558 5.92 -26.46 -29.05
C THR A 558 4.82 -26.08 -30.02
N GLY A 559 4.38 -24.82 -30.00
CA GLY A 559 3.26 -24.31 -30.78
C GLY A 559 2.11 -23.89 -29.88
N ASN A 560 1.02 -23.35 -30.45
CA ASN A 560 -0.11 -22.86 -29.67
C ASN A 560 -1.11 -24.00 -29.47
N ASP A 561 -1.02 -24.67 -28.33
CA ASP A 561 -1.70 -25.92 -28.07
C ASP A 561 -3.01 -25.72 -27.31
N ARG A 562 -3.93 -26.66 -27.48
CA ARG A 562 -5.17 -26.76 -26.71
C ARG A 562 -5.26 -28.12 -26.03
N LEU A 563 -5.22 -28.11 -24.71
CA LEU A 563 -5.19 -29.32 -23.88
C LEU A 563 -6.45 -29.40 -23.02
N PHE A 564 -7.11 -30.55 -23.01
CA PHE A 564 -8.27 -30.88 -22.17
C PHE A 564 -7.93 -32.09 -21.30
N GLY A 565 -7.86 -31.96 -19.98
CA GLY A 565 -7.63 -33.08 -19.06
C GLY A 565 -8.81 -34.03 -19.07
N GLY A 566 -9.98 -33.49 -18.71
CA GLY A 566 -11.24 -34.19 -18.73
C GLY A 566 -11.67 -34.56 -17.31
N SER A 567 -11.71 -35.84 -16.96
CA SER A 567 -12.09 -36.27 -15.61
C SER A 567 -11.01 -37.11 -14.94
N GLY A 568 -10.73 -36.78 -13.68
CA GLY A 568 -9.67 -37.34 -12.85
C GLY A 568 -8.58 -36.30 -12.59
N ASP A 569 -7.57 -36.65 -11.79
CA ASP A 569 -6.52 -35.69 -11.41
C ASP A 569 -5.46 -35.63 -12.52
N ASP A 570 -5.47 -34.60 -13.35
CA ASP A 570 -4.70 -34.48 -14.57
C ASP A 570 -3.46 -33.58 -14.44
N SER A 571 -2.49 -33.75 -15.34
CA SER A 571 -1.29 -32.91 -15.43
C SER A 571 -1.08 -32.39 -16.84
N LEU A 572 -1.30 -31.10 -17.06
CA LEU A 572 -1.26 -30.46 -18.38
C LEU A 572 -0.07 -29.49 -18.46
N PHE A 573 0.74 -29.62 -19.50
CA PHE A 573 1.89 -28.77 -19.77
C PHE A 573 1.78 -28.21 -21.19
N GLY A 574 1.54 -26.91 -21.34
CA GLY A 574 1.46 -26.22 -22.63
C GLY A 574 2.80 -26.29 -23.36
N GLY A 575 3.79 -25.55 -22.86
CA GLY A 575 5.16 -25.62 -23.37
C GLY A 575 5.61 -24.28 -23.93
N ASP A 576 6.12 -24.26 -25.16
CA ASP A 576 6.45 -23.01 -25.84
C ASP A 576 5.30 -22.62 -26.77
N GLY A 577 4.59 -21.53 -26.49
CA GLY A 577 3.45 -21.11 -27.30
C GLY A 577 2.39 -20.36 -26.50
N SER A 578 1.35 -19.90 -27.16
CA SER A 578 0.19 -19.30 -26.47
C SER A 578 -0.87 -20.37 -26.31
N ASP A 579 -0.87 -21.02 -25.16
CA ASP A 579 -1.59 -22.27 -24.95
C ASP A 579 -2.92 -22.07 -24.22
N ILE A 580 -3.86 -22.99 -24.43
CA ILE A 580 -5.13 -23.03 -23.71
C ILE A 580 -5.28 -24.39 -23.04
N LEU A 581 -5.30 -24.40 -21.70
CA LEU A 581 -5.35 -25.60 -20.88
C LEU A 581 -6.64 -25.61 -20.06
N PHE A 582 -7.37 -26.71 -20.12
CA PHE A 582 -8.56 -26.99 -19.30
C PHE A 582 -8.32 -28.26 -18.49
N GLY A 583 -8.26 -28.17 -17.16
CA GLY A 583 -8.10 -29.34 -16.28
C GLY A 583 -9.33 -30.23 -16.33
N GLY A 584 -10.48 -29.67 -15.99
CA GLY A 584 -11.77 -30.36 -16.03
C GLY A 584 -12.25 -30.69 -14.63
N ALA A 585 -12.50 -31.97 -14.33
CA ALA A 585 -12.98 -32.39 -13.03
C ALA A 585 -11.96 -33.28 -12.32
N GLY A 586 -11.46 -32.87 -11.17
CA GLY A 586 -10.35 -33.52 -10.47
C GLY A 586 -9.45 -32.46 -9.87
N ASN A 587 -8.43 -32.87 -9.12
CA ASN A 587 -7.43 -31.94 -8.62
C ASN A 587 -6.27 -31.86 -9.63
N ASP A 588 -6.31 -30.87 -10.49
CA ASP A 588 -5.47 -30.80 -11.68
C ASP A 588 -4.20 -29.96 -11.46
N THR A 589 -3.15 -30.26 -12.22
CA THR A 589 -1.91 -29.48 -12.26
C THR A 589 -1.68 -28.96 -13.67
N LEU A 590 -1.77 -27.65 -13.86
CA LEU A 590 -1.64 -26.98 -15.15
C LEU A 590 -0.40 -26.07 -15.16
N SER A 591 0.39 -26.19 -16.23
CA SER A 591 1.55 -25.34 -16.49
C SER A 591 1.49 -24.81 -17.93
N GLY A 592 1.22 -23.51 -18.11
CA GLY A 592 1.16 -22.88 -19.44
C GLY A 592 2.51 -22.93 -20.17
N GLY A 593 3.61 -22.68 -19.45
CA GLY A 593 4.92 -22.59 -20.08
C GLY A 593 5.23 -21.15 -20.51
N THR A 594 5.84 -20.95 -21.68
CA THR A 594 6.23 -19.62 -22.20
C THR A 594 5.23 -19.14 -23.25
N GLY A 595 4.76 -17.90 -23.15
CA GLY A 595 3.82 -17.32 -24.13
C GLY A 595 2.62 -16.69 -23.44
N THR A 596 1.54 -16.42 -24.18
CA THR A 596 0.30 -15.84 -23.62
C THR A 596 -0.70 -16.96 -23.38
N ASP A 597 -0.81 -17.43 -22.15
CA ASP A 597 -1.55 -18.66 -21.84
C ASP A 597 -2.92 -18.39 -21.22
N ARG A 598 -3.85 -19.31 -21.43
CA ARG A 598 -5.12 -19.37 -20.70
C ARG A 598 -5.24 -20.73 -19.99
N LEU A 599 -5.29 -20.71 -18.67
CA LEU A 599 -5.45 -21.89 -17.83
C LEU A 599 -6.79 -21.83 -17.09
N GLU A 600 -7.54 -22.93 -17.12
CA GLU A 600 -8.78 -23.11 -16.39
C GLU A 600 -8.73 -24.46 -15.66
N GLY A 601 -8.69 -24.45 -14.33
CA GLY A 601 -8.59 -25.66 -13.50
C GLY A 601 -9.87 -26.49 -13.61
N GLY A 602 -10.99 -25.87 -13.28
CA GLY A 602 -12.31 -26.49 -13.41
C GLY A 602 -12.89 -26.81 -12.05
N ALA A 603 -13.07 -28.09 -11.72
CA ALA A 603 -13.66 -28.52 -10.46
C ALA A 603 -12.72 -29.42 -9.66
N GLY A 604 -12.27 -28.94 -8.51
CA GLY A 604 -11.32 -29.63 -7.62
C GLY A 604 -10.34 -28.62 -7.05
N ASP A 605 -9.41 -29.06 -6.20
CA ASP A 605 -8.37 -28.18 -5.68
C ASP A 605 -7.17 -28.18 -6.66
N ASP A 606 -7.09 -27.17 -7.52
CA ASP A 606 -6.19 -27.12 -8.68
C ASP A 606 -4.91 -26.31 -8.44
N VAL A 607 -3.85 -26.62 -9.20
CA VAL A 607 -2.58 -25.88 -9.20
C VAL A 607 -2.28 -25.39 -10.61
N LEU A 608 -2.40 -24.08 -10.81
CA LEU A 608 -2.16 -23.41 -12.09
C LEU A 608 -0.90 -22.57 -12.02
N SER A 609 -0.03 -22.69 -13.02
CA SER A 609 1.20 -21.90 -13.12
C SER A 609 1.57 -21.55 -14.55
N VAL A 610 2.29 -20.45 -14.73
CA VAL A 610 2.97 -20.10 -15.98
C VAL A 610 4.45 -19.86 -15.71
N SER A 611 5.29 -19.91 -16.76
CA SER A 611 6.71 -19.62 -16.59
C SER A 611 6.92 -18.14 -16.22
N GLY A 612 8.03 -17.84 -15.54
CA GLY A 612 8.35 -16.45 -15.19
C GLY A 612 8.48 -15.53 -16.41
N ASP A 613 8.95 -16.07 -17.55
CA ASP A 613 9.10 -15.37 -18.82
C ASP A 613 7.88 -15.49 -19.76
N ALA A 614 6.78 -16.07 -19.29
CA ALA A 614 5.50 -16.01 -19.99
C ALA A 614 5.05 -14.56 -20.18
N GLN A 615 4.27 -14.31 -21.23
CA GLN A 615 3.60 -13.03 -21.46
C GLN A 615 2.35 -12.94 -20.58
N ASN A 616 1.44 -12.02 -20.90
CA ASN A 616 0.25 -11.75 -20.09
C ASN A 616 -0.75 -12.93 -20.17
N SER A 617 -0.86 -13.71 -19.10
CA SER A 617 -1.68 -14.92 -19.06
C SER A 617 -2.97 -14.72 -18.26
N VAL A 618 -3.94 -15.61 -18.50
CA VAL A 618 -5.24 -15.64 -17.81
C VAL A 618 -5.37 -16.96 -17.06
N LEU A 619 -5.53 -16.90 -15.74
CA LEU A 619 -5.66 -18.07 -14.88
C LEU A 619 -7.02 -18.03 -14.17
N ALA A 620 -7.78 -19.11 -14.25
CA ALA A 620 -9.03 -19.32 -13.53
C ALA A 620 -8.97 -20.65 -12.80
N GLY A 621 -9.04 -20.64 -11.46
CA GLY A 621 -9.04 -21.86 -10.66
C GLY A 621 -10.31 -22.67 -10.95
N GLY A 622 -11.46 -22.03 -10.77
CA GLY A 622 -12.76 -22.67 -10.93
C GLY A 622 -13.34 -22.96 -9.56
N THR A 623 -14.07 -24.06 -9.38
CA THR A 623 -14.62 -24.42 -8.08
C THR A 623 -13.65 -25.27 -7.30
N GLY A 624 -13.20 -24.81 -6.12
CA GLY A 624 -12.18 -25.53 -5.38
C GLY A 624 -11.50 -24.72 -4.31
N ASN A 625 -10.25 -25.05 -4.00
CA ASN A 625 -9.35 -24.16 -3.28
C ASN A 625 -8.05 -24.15 -4.05
N ASP A 626 -7.94 -23.22 -4.98
CA ASP A 626 -6.95 -23.32 -6.04
C ASP A 626 -5.68 -22.54 -5.71
N THR A 627 -4.57 -22.91 -6.33
CA THR A 627 -3.32 -22.14 -6.26
C THR A 627 -2.94 -21.66 -7.65
N LEU A 628 -2.94 -20.34 -7.86
CA LEU A 628 -2.68 -19.71 -9.15
C LEU A 628 -1.37 -18.91 -9.08
N SER A 629 -0.42 -19.23 -9.95
CA SER A 629 0.90 -18.58 -9.98
C SER A 629 1.17 -17.93 -11.33
N GLY A 630 1.31 -16.60 -11.35
CA GLY A 630 1.60 -15.81 -12.54
C GLY A 630 3.09 -15.72 -12.91
N SER A 631 3.32 -14.98 -13.98
CA SER A 631 4.60 -14.64 -14.60
C SER A 631 5.16 -13.32 -14.05
N TYR A 632 6.26 -12.83 -14.62
CA TYR A 632 6.78 -11.48 -14.33
C TYR A 632 6.05 -10.35 -15.09
N ASN A 633 5.09 -10.68 -15.96
CA ASN A 633 4.33 -9.75 -16.80
C ASN A 633 2.92 -9.53 -16.25
N SER A 634 1.99 -8.97 -17.03
CA SER A 634 0.67 -8.54 -16.51
C SER A 634 -0.34 -9.67 -16.61
N ASP A 635 -0.60 -10.35 -15.51
CA ASP A 635 -1.48 -11.52 -15.46
C ASP A 635 -2.88 -11.18 -14.95
N THR A 636 -3.83 -12.04 -15.30
CA THR A 636 -5.24 -11.91 -14.92
C THR A 636 -5.74 -13.17 -14.24
N TYR A 637 -6.10 -13.05 -12.97
CA TYR A 637 -6.72 -14.09 -12.16
C TYR A 637 -8.23 -13.86 -12.11
N LEU A 638 -9.00 -14.85 -12.56
CA LEU A 638 -10.46 -14.79 -12.55
C LEU A 638 -11.00 -15.46 -11.29
N PHE A 639 -11.94 -14.81 -10.61
CA PHE A 639 -12.60 -15.35 -9.43
C PHE A 639 -14.10 -15.05 -9.44
N ASN A 640 -14.92 -16.08 -9.27
CA ASN A 640 -16.38 -16.01 -9.25
C ASN A 640 -16.94 -16.48 -7.91
N GLN A 641 -18.25 -16.28 -7.73
CA GLN A 641 -18.94 -16.80 -6.56
C GLN A 641 -19.13 -18.32 -6.70
N GLY A 642 -18.74 -19.06 -5.68
CA GLY A 642 -18.70 -20.53 -5.66
C GLY A 642 -17.31 -21.12 -5.89
N ASP A 643 -16.31 -20.27 -6.17
CA ASP A 643 -14.96 -20.71 -6.53
C ASP A 643 -14.17 -21.21 -5.30
N GLY A 644 -14.60 -20.86 -4.08
CA GLY A 644 -14.00 -21.34 -2.84
C GLY A 644 -12.83 -20.50 -2.34
N ARG A 645 -11.74 -21.12 -1.85
CA ARG A 645 -10.63 -20.40 -1.19
C ARG A 645 -9.33 -20.44 -1.97
N ASP A 646 -9.20 -19.55 -2.92
CA ASP A 646 -8.06 -19.52 -3.82
C ASP A 646 -6.87 -18.77 -3.23
N THR A 647 -5.67 -19.19 -3.64
CA THR A 647 -4.40 -18.54 -3.32
C THR A 647 -3.72 -18.08 -4.60
N VAL A 648 -3.56 -16.77 -4.72
CA VAL A 648 -2.76 -16.14 -5.78
C VAL A 648 -1.35 -15.95 -5.28
N VAL A 649 -0.39 -16.53 -6.02
CA VAL A 649 1.05 -16.45 -5.77
C VAL A 649 1.67 -15.62 -6.87
N GLU A 650 1.97 -14.37 -6.56
CA GLU A 650 2.60 -13.47 -7.52
C GLU A 650 4.12 -13.55 -7.51
N THR A 651 4.70 -13.24 -8.66
CA THR A 651 6.12 -12.95 -8.81
C THR A 651 6.30 -11.79 -9.78
N SER A 652 6.60 -10.59 -9.30
CA SER A 652 6.81 -9.43 -10.17
C SER A 652 8.20 -8.82 -9.95
N TYR A 653 9.05 -8.86 -11.00
CA TYR A 653 10.35 -8.16 -11.03
C TYR A 653 10.30 -6.91 -11.93
N ASN A 654 9.25 -6.76 -12.73
CA ASN A 654 9.13 -5.72 -13.74
C ASN A 654 8.23 -4.57 -13.27
N SER A 655 8.78 -3.36 -13.13
CA SER A 655 8.10 -2.18 -12.58
C SER A 655 6.94 -1.60 -13.43
N GLY A 656 6.54 -2.27 -14.52
CA GLY A 656 5.47 -1.85 -15.42
C GLY A 656 4.37 -2.89 -15.65
N ALA A 657 4.48 -4.09 -15.06
CA ALA A 657 3.42 -5.08 -15.08
C ALA A 657 2.22 -4.61 -14.24
N VAL A 658 1.01 -5.02 -14.63
CA VAL A 658 -0.23 -4.70 -13.92
C VAL A 658 -1.04 -5.97 -13.78
N ASP A 659 -0.87 -6.62 -12.64
CA ASP A 659 -1.56 -7.86 -12.30
C ASP A 659 -2.97 -7.55 -11.79
N LYS A 660 -3.90 -8.42 -12.15
CA LYS A 660 -5.33 -8.19 -11.89
C LYS A 660 -6.01 -9.41 -11.33
N VAL A 661 -6.71 -9.22 -10.21
CA VAL A 661 -7.78 -10.13 -9.81
C VAL A 661 -9.09 -9.55 -10.34
N VAL A 662 -9.82 -10.31 -11.15
CA VAL A 662 -11.09 -9.91 -11.76
C VAL A 662 -12.21 -10.72 -11.11
N PHE A 663 -13.10 -10.01 -10.42
CA PHE A 663 -14.26 -10.58 -9.78
C PHE A 663 -15.45 -10.65 -10.74
N GLY A 664 -16.03 -11.85 -10.87
CA GLY A 664 -17.20 -12.12 -11.69
C GLY A 664 -18.48 -11.41 -11.23
N GLU A 665 -19.56 -11.57 -12.00
CA GLU A 665 -20.88 -11.01 -11.63
C GLU A 665 -21.36 -11.54 -10.28
N GLY A 666 -22.00 -10.67 -9.48
CA GLY A 666 -22.53 -11.02 -8.16
C GLY A 666 -21.60 -10.68 -6.98
N ILE A 667 -20.30 -10.51 -7.22
CA ILE A 667 -19.34 -10.05 -6.20
C ILE A 667 -19.30 -8.51 -6.21
N LEU A 668 -19.80 -7.89 -5.14
CA LEU A 668 -19.85 -6.43 -5.02
C LEU A 668 -18.69 -5.92 -4.17
N ALA A 669 -18.04 -4.84 -4.60
CA ALA A 669 -16.98 -4.21 -3.82
C ALA A 669 -17.42 -3.87 -2.37
N SER A 670 -18.69 -3.55 -2.14
CA SER A 670 -19.21 -3.26 -0.80
C SER A 670 -19.32 -4.49 0.13
N THR A 671 -19.33 -5.70 -0.40
CA THR A 671 -19.42 -6.94 0.40
C THR A 671 -18.06 -7.55 0.71
N VAL A 672 -17.02 -7.20 -0.06
CA VAL A 672 -15.67 -7.71 0.15
C VAL A 672 -15.04 -7.12 1.42
N GLN A 673 -14.61 -8.02 2.32
CA GLN A 673 -13.87 -7.71 3.53
C GLN A 673 -12.40 -8.11 3.34
N VAL A 674 -11.48 -7.32 3.91
CA VAL A 674 -10.04 -7.50 3.71
C VAL A 674 -9.37 -7.81 5.04
N PHE A 675 -8.79 -9.00 5.12
CA PHE A 675 -8.11 -9.52 6.30
C PHE A 675 -6.61 -9.63 6.07
N ARG A 676 -5.85 -9.60 7.16
CA ARG A 676 -4.43 -9.92 7.17
C ARG A 676 -4.20 -11.20 7.94
N GLU A 677 -3.42 -12.09 7.35
CA GLU A 677 -2.97 -13.34 7.98
C GLU A 677 -1.46 -13.50 7.81
N GLY A 678 -0.69 -13.08 8.82
CA GLY A 678 0.77 -13.05 8.73
C GLY A 678 1.26 -12.04 7.70
N LEU A 679 1.81 -12.53 6.59
CA LEU A 679 2.28 -11.73 5.44
C LEU A 679 1.27 -11.73 4.27
N ASP A 680 0.20 -12.52 4.37
CA ASP A 680 -0.80 -12.66 3.33
C ASP A 680 -1.95 -11.66 3.56
N VAL A 681 -2.58 -11.23 2.47
CA VAL A 681 -3.85 -10.48 2.49
C VAL A 681 -4.95 -11.36 1.94
N VAL A 682 -6.08 -11.44 2.65
CA VAL A 682 -7.21 -12.29 2.28
C VAL A 682 -8.44 -11.42 2.01
N LEU A 683 -8.98 -11.50 0.80
CA LEU A 683 -10.22 -10.86 0.39
C LEU A 683 -11.36 -11.86 0.53
N SER A 684 -12.23 -11.70 1.54
CA SER A 684 -13.44 -12.51 1.69
C SER A 684 -14.63 -11.82 1.06
N ILE A 685 -15.39 -12.49 0.19
CA ILE A 685 -16.43 -11.84 -0.63
C ILE A 685 -17.79 -11.68 0.08
N GLY A 686 -17.89 -12.12 1.34
CA GLY A 686 -19.01 -11.84 2.24
C GLY A 686 -20.12 -12.91 2.29
N ASP A 687 -19.96 -14.04 1.61
CA ASP A 687 -20.87 -15.19 1.69
C ASP A 687 -20.50 -16.22 2.76
N GLY A 688 -19.31 -16.07 3.36
CA GLY A 688 -18.79 -16.93 4.42
C GLY A 688 -18.12 -18.23 3.94
N ALA A 689 -18.07 -18.47 2.64
CA ALA A 689 -17.41 -19.63 2.04
C ALA A 689 -16.15 -19.24 1.26
N ASP A 690 -16.22 -18.14 0.53
CA ASP A 690 -15.29 -17.85 -0.56
C ASP A 690 -14.30 -16.73 -0.21
N SER A 691 -13.05 -16.88 -0.66
CA SER A 691 -11.99 -15.89 -0.43
C SER A 691 -10.81 -16.03 -1.38
N VAL A 692 -10.17 -14.90 -1.71
CA VAL A 692 -8.90 -14.86 -2.44
C VAL A 692 -7.77 -14.47 -1.49
N ARG A 693 -6.77 -15.33 -1.33
CA ARG A 693 -5.54 -15.09 -0.56
C ARG A 693 -4.42 -14.63 -1.48
N LEU A 694 -3.87 -13.45 -1.21
CA LEU A 694 -2.68 -12.91 -1.86
C LEU A 694 -1.45 -13.28 -1.06
N LYS A 695 -0.62 -14.18 -1.59
CA LYS A 695 0.52 -14.75 -0.87
C LYS A 695 1.66 -13.74 -0.72
N ASN A 696 2.16 -13.54 0.50
CA ASN A 696 3.30 -12.68 0.83
C ASN A 696 3.17 -11.22 0.35
N TRP A 697 1.95 -10.74 0.16
CA TRP A 697 1.64 -9.38 -0.32
C TRP A 697 2.19 -8.29 0.61
N LEU A 698 2.49 -8.63 1.87
CA LEU A 698 3.13 -7.75 2.83
C LEU A 698 4.57 -8.20 3.14
N THR A 699 5.45 -7.23 3.33
CA THR A 699 6.78 -7.42 3.91
C THR A 699 6.68 -7.63 5.42
N SER A 700 7.72 -8.20 6.04
CA SER A 700 7.79 -8.36 7.50
C SER A 700 7.76 -7.05 8.28
N GLY A 701 8.06 -5.92 7.63
CA GLY A 701 7.95 -4.58 8.21
C GLY A 701 6.57 -3.94 8.06
N GLY A 702 5.56 -4.65 7.54
CA GLY A 702 4.21 -4.11 7.34
C GLY A 702 4.08 -3.21 6.11
N ALA A 703 5.08 -3.14 5.22
CA ALA A 703 4.92 -2.45 3.94
C ALA A 703 4.38 -3.41 2.88
N GLU A 704 3.66 -2.87 1.88
CA GLU A 704 3.34 -3.58 0.64
C GLU A 704 4.60 -4.17 0.00
N ASN A 705 4.55 -5.44 -0.39
CA ASN A 705 5.62 -6.11 -1.08
C ASN A 705 5.44 -5.94 -2.60
N GLY A 706 5.98 -4.83 -3.13
CA GLY A 706 5.86 -4.48 -4.55
C GLY A 706 6.57 -5.43 -5.53
N SER A 707 7.09 -6.58 -5.08
CA SER A 707 7.61 -7.64 -5.94
C SER A 707 6.69 -8.85 -6.06
N VAL A 708 5.54 -8.83 -5.37
CA VAL A 708 4.49 -9.85 -5.43
C VAL A 708 3.09 -9.20 -5.27
N SER A 709 2.99 -7.91 -5.59
CA SER A 709 1.75 -7.16 -5.43
C SER A 709 0.79 -7.44 -6.58
N ILE A 710 -0.52 -7.48 -6.27
CA ILE A 710 -1.58 -7.29 -7.26
C ILE A 710 -1.91 -5.80 -7.35
N GLU A 711 -1.79 -5.21 -8.54
CA GLU A 711 -2.03 -3.78 -8.74
C GLU A 711 -3.50 -3.42 -8.86
N GLN A 712 -4.35 -4.33 -9.35
CA GLN A 712 -5.77 -4.06 -9.58
C GLN A 712 -6.68 -5.20 -9.13
N PHE A 713 -7.75 -4.83 -8.43
CA PHE A 713 -8.90 -5.70 -8.17
C PHE A 713 -10.09 -5.11 -8.90
N VAL A 714 -10.55 -5.80 -9.95
CA VAL A 714 -11.55 -5.29 -10.89
C VAL A 714 -12.88 -5.96 -10.63
N PHE A 715 -13.93 -5.17 -10.42
CA PHE A 715 -15.30 -5.65 -10.20
C PHE A 715 -16.15 -5.49 -11.46
N ALA A 716 -17.19 -6.31 -11.60
CA ALA A 716 -18.10 -6.30 -12.76
C ALA A 716 -18.79 -4.94 -13.02
N ASP A 717 -18.98 -4.11 -11.99
CA ASP A 717 -19.56 -2.75 -12.13
C ASP A 717 -18.56 -1.68 -12.60
N GLY A 718 -17.31 -2.07 -12.86
CA GLY A 718 -16.22 -1.19 -13.25
C GLY A 718 -15.48 -0.54 -12.08
N THR A 719 -15.86 -0.84 -10.83
CA THR A 719 -15.08 -0.44 -9.64
C THR A 719 -13.72 -1.11 -9.69
N ILE A 720 -12.65 -0.35 -9.39
CA ILE A 720 -11.28 -0.85 -9.31
C ILE A 720 -10.72 -0.52 -7.93
N TRP A 721 -10.26 -1.53 -7.19
CA TRP A 721 -9.39 -1.31 -6.03
C TRP A 721 -7.94 -1.41 -6.45
N THR A 722 -7.12 -0.59 -5.82
CA THR A 722 -5.66 -0.58 -5.94
C THR A 722 -5.05 -0.77 -4.55
N PRO A 723 -3.74 -1.02 -4.43
CA PRO A 723 -3.08 -1.01 -3.14
C PRO A 723 -3.33 0.27 -2.32
N ALA A 724 -3.45 1.43 -2.98
CA ALA A 724 -3.84 2.68 -2.33
C ALA A 724 -5.28 2.66 -1.78
N THR A 725 -6.21 2.03 -2.50
CA THR A 725 -7.58 1.82 -2.01
C THR A 725 -7.57 0.94 -0.77
N LEU A 726 -6.82 -0.18 -0.79
CA LEU A 726 -6.68 -1.06 0.38
C LEU A 726 -6.09 -0.32 1.58
N LYS A 727 -5.05 0.53 1.40
CA LYS A 727 -4.48 1.39 2.44
C LYS A 727 -5.53 2.26 3.14
N THR A 728 -6.51 2.76 2.41
CA THR A 728 -7.59 3.58 3.00
C THR A 728 -8.73 2.77 3.63
N LYS A 729 -9.02 1.57 3.11
CA LYS A 729 -10.06 0.69 3.67
C LYS A 729 -9.63 0.05 4.99
N GLY A 730 -8.34 -0.26 5.05
CA GLY A 730 -7.67 -0.89 6.15
C GLY A 730 -7.79 -2.40 6.19
N LEU A 731 -6.82 -3.03 6.85
CA LEU A 731 -6.73 -4.48 6.98
C LEU A 731 -7.23 -4.91 8.37
N THR A 732 -8.10 -5.92 8.40
CA THR A 732 -8.56 -6.49 9.67
C THR A 732 -7.64 -7.64 10.09
N THR A 733 -7.11 -7.58 11.31
CA THR A 733 -6.37 -8.69 11.93
C THR A 733 -7.10 -9.13 13.19
N LEU A 734 -7.34 -10.44 13.31
CA LEU A 734 -8.00 -11.05 14.46
C LEU A 734 -6.97 -11.83 15.27
N GLY A 735 -6.87 -11.51 16.55
CA GLY A 735 -6.17 -12.30 17.54
C GLY A 735 -7.01 -13.49 18.01
N THR A 736 -6.47 -14.20 18.98
CA THR A 736 -6.97 -15.46 19.51
C THR A 736 -7.52 -15.25 20.92
N SER A 737 -7.47 -16.29 21.75
CA SER A 737 -7.90 -16.24 23.16
C SER A 737 -6.72 -16.35 24.12
N GLY A 738 -5.49 -16.17 23.64
CA GLY A 738 -4.29 -16.10 24.47
C GLY A 738 -3.44 -14.91 24.04
N ASP A 739 -2.35 -14.66 24.77
CA ASP A 739 -1.49 -13.48 24.58
C ASP A 739 -0.92 -13.39 23.15
N ASP A 740 -1.47 -12.46 22.36
CA ASP A 740 -1.14 -12.26 20.96
C ASP A 740 -0.26 -11.01 20.74
N LYS A 741 0.56 -11.07 19.69
CA LYS A 741 1.31 -9.91 19.22
C LYS A 741 0.88 -9.56 17.80
N LEU A 742 0.08 -8.51 17.68
CA LEU A 742 -0.45 -8.03 16.42
C LEU A 742 0.29 -6.77 15.97
N THR A 743 0.63 -6.72 14.70
CA THR A 743 1.29 -5.56 14.09
C THR A 743 0.59 -5.24 12.80
N GLY A 744 0.08 -4.01 12.69
CA GLY A 744 -0.54 -3.41 11.53
C GLY A 744 0.44 -3.22 10.37
N TRP A 745 -0.06 -2.64 9.29
CA TRP A 745 0.72 -2.35 8.08
C TRP A 745 0.91 -0.84 7.93
N ASN A 746 1.55 -0.41 6.84
CA ASN A 746 1.76 1.01 6.55
C ASN A 746 0.51 1.61 5.86
N GLY A 747 -0.65 1.47 6.50
CA GLY A 747 -1.97 1.92 6.06
C GLY A 747 -2.95 1.85 7.22
N ASN A 748 -4.24 2.04 6.97
CA ASN A 748 -5.23 1.92 8.05
C ASN A 748 -5.31 0.47 8.55
N ASP A 749 -5.44 0.26 9.85
CA ASP A 749 -5.61 -1.07 10.44
C ASP A 749 -6.84 -1.19 11.33
N ILE A 750 -7.36 -2.41 11.41
CA ILE A 750 -8.33 -2.81 12.44
C ILE A 750 -7.76 -4.05 13.14
N LEU A 751 -7.28 -3.88 14.37
CA LEU A 751 -6.66 -4.93 15.16
C LEU A 751 -7.57 -5.29 16.33
N PHE A 752 -7.90 -6.58 16.46
CA PHE A 752 -8.63 -7.11 17.61
C PHE A 752 -7.73 -8.11 18.35
N GLY A 753 -7.36 -7.85 19.60
CA GLY A 753 -6.53 -8.76 20.42
C GLY A 753 -7.32 -10.01 20.82
N GLY A 754 -8.53 -9.80 21.35
CA GLY A 754 -9.43 -10.88 21.73
C GLY A 754 -9.42 -11.09 23.24
N ALA A 755 -8.90 -12.22 23.70
CA ALA A 755 -8.70 -12.45 25.14
C ALA A 755 -7.25 -12.86 25.37
N GLY A 756 -6.72 -12.59 26.57
CA GLY A 756 -5.29 -12.71 26.85
C GLY A 756 -4.68 -11.33 27.01
N ASN A 757 -3.39 -11.27 27.38
CA ASN A 757 -2.67 -10.01 27.51
C ASN A 757 -1.97 -9.70 26.18
N ASP A 758 -2.62 -8.91 25.35
CA ASP A 758 -2.25 -8.71 23.95
C ASP A 758 -1.35 -7.49 23.75
N THR A 759 -0.50 -7.54 22.73
CA THR A 759 0.30 -6.39 22.28
C THR A 759 -0.08 -6.03 20.86
N LEU A 760 -0.78 -4.91 20.69
CA LEU A 760 -1.26 -4.41 19.41
C LEU A 760 -0.44 -3.17 19.00
N SER A 761 0.08 -3.19 17.77
CA SER A 761 0.77 -2.04 17.18
C SER A 761 0.13 -1.68 15.85
N GLY A 762 -0.58 -0.55 15.75
CA GLY A 762 -1.30 -0.13 14.54
C GLY A 762 -0.39 0.33 13.40
N GLY A 763 0.85 0.75 13.69
CA GLY A 763 1.73 1.29 12.64
C GLY A 763 1.30 2.70 12.25
N THR A 764 1.30 3.01 10.96
CA THR A 764 0.98 4.34 10.41
C THR A 764 -0.39 4.30 9.73
N GLY A 765 -1.31 5.19 10.04
CA GLY A 765 -2.63 5.19 9.41
C GLY A 765 -3.67 5.80 10.32
N THR A 766 -4.93 5.78 9.93
CA THR A 766 -6.03 5.93 10.91
C THR A 766 -6.40 4.54 11.39
N ASP A 767 -5.92 4.16 12.57
CA ASP A 767 -6.02 2.78 13.04
C ASP A 767 -7.13 2.62 14.08
N ARG A 768 -7.71 1.43 14.16
CA ARG A 768 -8.63 1.01 15.22
C ARG A 768 -8.03 -0.20 15.94
N LEU A 769 -7.70 -0.03 17.20
CA LEU A 769 -7.15 -1.10 18.05
C LEU A 769 -8.16 -1.41 19.15
N GLU A 770 -8.48 -2.69 19.30
CA GLU A 770 -9.32 -3.24 20.39
C GLU A 770 -8.53 -4.34 21.08
N GLY A 771 -8.14 -4.15 22.35
CA GLY A 771 -7.41 -5.16 23.13
C GLY A 771 -8.32 -6.35 23.44
N GLY A 772 -9.42 -6.09 24.13
CA GLY A 772 -10.43 -7.08 24.44
C GLY A 772 -10.43 -7.41 25.92
N ALA A 773 -10.02 -8.62 26.32
CA ALA A 773 -10.02 -9.02 27.73
C ALA A 773 -8.63 -9.48 28.19
N GLY A 774 -8.05 -8.78 29.16
CA GLY A 774 -6.70 -9.01 29.67
C GLY A 774 -5.98 -7.68 29.86
N ASP A 775 -4.74 -7.70 30.36
CA ASP A 775 -3.94 -6.47 30.49
C ASP A 775 -3.20 -6.22 29.17
N ASP A 776 -3.77 -5.38 28.30
CA ASP A 776 -3.34 -5.18 26.92
C ASP A 776 -2.41 -3.97 26.74
N VAL A 777 -1.56 -4.01 25.71
CA VAL A 777 -0.69 -2.90 25.30
C VAL A 777 -1.02 -2.51 23.86
N LEU A 778 -1.67 -1.37 23.68
CA LEU A 778 -2.07 -0.82 22.39
C LEU A 778 -1.19 0.39 22.06
N SER A 779 -0.65 0.43 20.85
CA SER A 779 0.20 1.53 20.39
C SER A 779 0.02 1.83 18.90
N VAL A 780 0.13 3.10 18.53
CA VAL A 780 0.28 3.52 17.13
C VAL A 780 1.61 4.25 16.94
N SER A 781 2.08 4.40 15.71
CA SER A 781 3.29 5.17 15.42
C SER A 781 3.05 6.67 15.67
N GLY A 782 4.12 7.42 15.95
CA GLY A 782 4.00 8.87 16.16
C GLY A 782 3.45 9.61 14.93
N ASP A 783 3.73 9.11 13.73
CA ASP A 783 3.23 9.63 12.46
C ASP A 783 1.90 9.02 11.98
N ALA A 784 1.27 8.15 12.78
CA ALA A 784 -0.09 7.72 12.53
C ALA A 784 -1.05 8.92 12.49
N GLN A 785 -2.12 8.78 11.71
CA GLN A 785 -3.23 9.72 11.71
C GLN A 785 -4.17 9.42 12.90
N ASN A 786 -5.29 10.14 12.96
CA ASN A 786 -6.27 10.04 14.03
C ASN A 786 -6.76 8.59 14.23
N SER A 787 -6.34 7.97 15.34
CA SER A 787 -6.58 6.57 15.66
C SER A 787 -7.54 6.41 16.83
N VAL A 788 -8.17 5.24 16.91
CA VAL A 788 -9.10 4.86 17.97
C VAL A 788 -8.54 3.66 18.71
N LEU A 789 -8.28 3.80 20.02
CA LEU A 789 -7.74 2.76 20.86
C LEU A 789 -8.76 2.44 21.97
N ALA A 790 -9.09 1.16 22.13
CA ALA A 790 -9.94 0.65 23.19
C ALA A 790 -9.24 -0.52 23.86
N GLY A 791 -8.87 -0.38 25.13
CA GLY A 791 -8.22 -1.45 25.89
C GLY A 791 -9.18 -2.62 26.06
N GLY A 792 -10.35 -2.35 26.64
CA GLY A 792 -11.36 -3.37 26.91
C GLY A 792 -11.36 -3.66 28.41
N THR A 793 -11.58 -4.91 28.82
CA THR A 793 -11.57 -5.27 30.25
C THR A 793 -10.17 -5.66 30.69
N GLY A 794 -9.57 -4.96 31.65
CA GLY A 794 -8.23 -5.30 32.13
C GLY A 794 -7.54 -4.14 32.82
N ASN A 795 -6.22 -4.05 32.73
CA ASN A 795 -5.50 -2.83 33.05
C ASN A 795 -4.61 -2.52 31.86
N ASP A 796 -5.13 -1.70 30.95
CA ASP A 796 -4.56 -1.57 29.63
C ASP A 796 -3.59 -0.40 29.56
N THR A 797 -2.66 -0.45 28.61
CA THR A 797 -1.78 0.67 28.27
C THR A 797 -2.03 1.09 26.83
N LEU A 798 -2.54 2.30 26.64
CA LEU A 798 -2.93 2.84 25.33
C LEU A 798 -2.01 4.01 24.98
N SER A 799 -1.27 3.91 23.87
CA SER A 799 -0.30 4.91 23.41
C SER A 799 -0.68 5.48 22.04
N GLY A 800 -1.02 6.78 22.00
CA GLY A 800 -1.38 7.50 20.78
C GLY A 800 -0.21 8.03 19.96
N SER A 801 -0.57 8.72 18.88
CA SER A 801 0.29 9.36 17.89
C SER A 801 0.51 10.85 18.22
N TYR A 802 1.14 11.60 17.31
CA TYR A 802 1.23 13.07 17.41
C TYR A 802 -0.03 13.80 16.90
N ASN A 803 -1.02 13.08 16.38
CA ASN A 803 -2.27 13.59 15.80
C ASN A 803 -3.44 13.35 16.76
N SER A 804 -4.69 13.62 16.33
CA SER A 804 -5.84 13.61 17.25
C SER A 804 -6.35 12.18 17.47
N ASP A 805 -6.07 11.61 18.63
CA ASP A 805 -6.44 10.24 18.97
C ASP A 805 -7.65 10.16 19.89
N THR A 806 -8.30 8.99 19.87
CA THR A 806 -9.50 8.72 20.67
C THR A 806 -9.31 7.44 21.48
N TYR A 807 -9.31 7.58 22.81
CA TYR A 807 -9.25 6.50 23.78
C TYR A 807 -10.65 6.21 24.29
N LEU A 808 -11.12 4.98 24.12
CA LEU A 808 -12.43 4.56 24.61
C LEU A 808 -12.28 3.91 25.98
N PHE A 809 -13.12 4.33 26.93
CA PHE A 809 -13.17 3.75 28.27
C PHE A 809 -14.61 3.51 28.72
N ASN A 810 -14.92 2.30 29.13
CA ASN A 810 -16.23 1.86 29.60
C ASN A 810 -16.17 1.37 31.05
N LYS A 811 -17.34 1.01 31.58
CA LYS A 811 -17.43 0.42 32.91
C LYS A 811 -17.06 -1.06 32.85
N GLY A 812 -16.21 -1.50 33.77
CA GLY A 812 -15.61 -2.83 33.81
C GLY A 812 -14.26 -2.90 33.12
N ASP A 813 -13.76 -1.77 32.58
CA ASP A 813 -12.51 -1.71 31.84
C ASP A 813 -11.28 -1.75 32.77
N GLY A 814 -11.44 -1.50 34.08
CA GLY A 814 -10.38 -1.60 35.07
C GLY A 814 -9.47 -0.37 35.15
N HIS A 815 -8.15 -0.54 35.33
CA HIS A 815 -7.21 0.56 35.57
C HIS A 815 -6.32 0.87 34.36
N ASP A 816 -6.88 1.56 33.39
CA ASP A 816 -6.19 1.87 32.14
C ASP A 816 -5.22 3.04 32.26
N THR A 817 -4.13 2.97 31.51
CA THR A 817 -3.10 4.01 31.41
C THR A 817 -3.04 4.53 29.97
N VAL A 818 -3.37 5.81 29.80
CA VAL A 818 -3.18 6.55 28.55
C VAL A 818 -1.80 7.21 28.57
N VAL A 819 -1.00 6.89 27.55
CA VAL A 819 0.34 7.44 27.33
C VAL A 819 0.30 8.31 26.09
N GLU A 820 0.32 9.62 26.30
CA GLU A 820 0.30 10.57 25.21
C GLU A 820 1.69 10.99 24.74
N THR A 821 1.77 11.36 23.46
CA THR A 821 2.91 12.07 22.90
C THR A 821 2.42 13.14 21.94
N SER A 822 2.45 14.41 22.32
CA SER A 822 1.93 15.51 21.50
C SER A 822 3.03 16.53 21.18
N TYR A 823 3.46 16.60 19.92
CA TYR A 823 4.36 17.67 19.43
C TYR A 823 3.59 18.73 18.59
N ASN A 824 2.39 18.41 18.11
CA ASN A 824 1.65 19.23 17.17
C ASN A 824 0.60 20.10 17.89
N SER A 825 0.72 21.42 17.78
CA SER A 825 -0.08 22.40 18.55
C SER A 825 -1.56 22.53 18.12
N GLY A 826 -2.12 21.54 17.44
CA GLY A 826 -3.49 21.53 16.93
C GLY A 826 -4.18 20.16 16.93
N ALA A 827 -3.53 19.11 17.46
CA ALA A 827 -4.20 17.85 17.75
C ALA A 827 -5.21 18.03 18.89
N VAL A 828 -6.27 17.23 18.90
CA VAL A 828 -7.29 17.21 19.93
C VAL A 828 -7.52 15.77 20.37
N ASP A 829 -6.77 15.37 21.38
CA ASP A 829 -6.82 14.02 21.94
C ASP A 829 -8.01 13.90 22.90
N LYS A 830 -8.68 12.74 22.85
CA LYS A 830 -9.94 12.53 23.56
C LYS A 830 -9.97 11.23 24.31
N VAL A 831 -10.34 11.30 25.58
CA VAL A 831 -10.88 10.15 26.31
C VAL A 831 -12.40 10.20 26.21
N VAL A 832 -13.00 9.16 25.65
CA VAL A 832 -14.46 9.04 25.47
C VAL A 832 -14.98 7.99 26.43
N PHE A 833 -15.81 8.44 27.36
CA PHE A 833 -16.45 7.59 28.35
C PHE A 833 -17.75 6.99 27.79
N GLY A 834 -17.86 5.66 27.89
CA GLY A 834 -19.04 4.89 27.49
C GLY A 834 -20.30 5.20 28.31
N GLU A 835 -21.43 4.62 27.90
CA GLU A 835 -22.71 4.80 28.58
C GLU A 835 -22.63 4.36 30.06
N GLY A 836 -23.22 5.17 30.95
CA GLY A 836 -23.28 4.88 32.40
C GLY A 836 -22.18 5.53 33.24
N ILE A 837 -21.16 6.13 32.63
CA ILE A 837 -20.15 6.94 33.32
C ILE A 837 -20.61 8.41 33.27
N LEU A 838 -20.94 8.98 34.44
CA LEU A 838 -21.45 10.35 34.54
C LEU A 838 -20.33 11.29 34.99
N ALA A 839 -20.25 12.48 34.40
CA ALA A 839 -19.30 13.52 34.82
C ALA A 839 -19.40 13.82 36.34
N SER A 840 -20.58 13.71 36.94
CA SER A 840 -20.76 13.95 38.37
C SER A 840 -20.16 12.87 39.29
N THR A 841 -19.88 11.66 38.78
CA THR A 841 -19.33 10.56 39.58
C THR A 841 -17.81 10.44 39.45
N VAL A 842 -17.22 11.03 38.40
CA VAL A 842 -15.77 11.00 38.18
C VAL A 842 -15.04 11.89 39.19
N GLN A 843 -14.11 11.29 39.92
CA GLN A 843 -13.19 11.92 40.85
C GLN A 843 -11.79 11.98 40.23
N VAL A 844 -11.07 13.08 40.49
CA VAL A 844 -9.77 13.34 39.86
C VAL A 844 -8.69 13.39 40.94
N PHE A 845 -7.73 12.49 40.82
CA PHE A 845 -6.61 12.33 41.75
C PHE A 845 -5.30 12.66 41.06
N ARG A 846 -4.32 13.07 41.85
CA ARG A 846 -2.93 13.20 41.41
C ARG A 846 -2.07 12.12 42.04
N GLU A 847 -1.24 11.49 41.22
CA GLU A 847 -0.24 10.52 41.67
C GLU A 847 1.11 10.86 41.03
N GLY A 848 1.96 11.59 41.77
CA GLY A 848 3.23 12.08 41.24
C GLY A 848 3.03 13.09 40.10
N LEU A 849 3.39 12.69 38.87
CA LEU A 849 3.18 13.46 37.64
C LEU A 849 1.94 13.01 36.85
N ASP A 850 1.30 11.92 37.26
CA ASP A 850 0.15 11.34 36.59
C ASP A 850 -1.15 11.94 37.17
N VAL A 851 -2.20 12.02 36.35
CA VAL A 851 -3.57 12.33 36.81
C VAL A 851 -4.46 11.12 36.60
N VAL A 852 -5.22 10.75 37.62
CA VAL A 852 -6.06 9.56 37.63
C VAL A 852 -7.53 9.97 37.75
N LEU A 853 -8.34 9.59 36.77
CA LEU A 853 -9.78 9.79 36.76
C LEU A 853 -10.45 8.50 37.24
N SER A 854 -10.92 8.45 38.48
CA SER A 854 -11.70 7.32 38.99
C SER A 854 -13.19 7.56 38.74
N ILE A 855 -13.92 6.58 38.20
CA ILE A 855 -15.32 6.77 37.81
C ILE A 855 -16.32 6.59 38.97
N GLY A 856 -15.82 6.31 40.18
CA GLY A 856 -16.61 6.32 41.42
C GLY A 856 -17.27 5.00 41.80
N ASP A 857 -16.95 3.89 41.13
CA ASP A 857 -17.43 2.54 41.47
C ASP A 857 -16.43 1.71 42.29
N GLY A 858 -15.22 2.23 42.49
CA GLY A 858 -14.17 1.62 43.30
C GLY A 858 -13.35 0.54 42.59
N ALA A 859 -13.57 0.29 41.29
CA ALA A 859 -12.82 -0.68 40.50
C ALA A 859 -12.16 -0.07 39.26
N ASP A 860 -12.77 0.96 38.68
CA ASP A 860 -12.37 1.45 37.35
C ASP A 860 -11.73 2.86 37.42
N SER A 861 -10.65 3.08 36.66
CA SER A 861 -9.99 4.39 36.53
C SER A 861 -9.16 4.54 35.26
N VAL A 862 -9.04 5.77 34.76
CA VAL A 862 -8.11 6.13 33.67
C VAL A 862 -6.95 6.98 34.22
N ARG A 863 -5.71 6.50 34.07
CA ARG A 863 -4.47 7.20 34.40
C ARG A 863 -3.91 7.90 33.17
N LEU A 864 -3.69 9.19 33.26
CA LEU A 864 -3.01 10.02 32.26
C LEU A 864 -1.53 10.14 32.64
N LYS A 865 -0.66 9.50 31.87
CA LYS A 865 0.78 9.41 32.19
C LYS A 865 1.49 10.74 31.98
N ASN A 866 2.23 11.21 32.99
CA ASN A 866 3.05 12.43 32.97
C ASN A 866 2.30 13.70 32.54
N TRP A 867 0.99 13.75 32.76
CA TRP A 867 0.13 14.87 32.39
C TRP A 867 0.51 16.18 33.10
N LEU A 868 1.25 16.09 34.22
CA LEU A 868 1.78 17.21 34.96
C LEU A 868 3.31 17.30 34.82
N THR A 869 3.82 18.52 34.79
CA THR A 869 5.25 18.82 34.95
C THR A 869 5.64 18.75 36.43
N SER A 870 6.93 18.62 36.71
CA SER A 870 7.44 18.64 38.09
C SER A 870 7.14 19.93 38.86
N GLY A 871 6.84 21.02 38.16
CA GLY A 871 6.41 22.30 38.74
C GLY A 871 4.91 22.42 38.95
N GLY A 872 4.12 21.37 38.74
CA GLY A 872 2.66 21.41 38.92
C GLY A 872 1.90 22.12 37.79
N ALA A 873 2.54 22.41 36.66
CA ALA A 873 1.82 22.88 35.46
C ALA A 873 1.39 21.69 34.58
N GLU A 874 0.31 21.86 33.84
CA GLU A 874 -0.07 20.95 32.74
C GLU A 874 1.09 20.78 31.75
N ASN A 875 1.39 19.52 31.42
CA ASN A 875 2.40 19.19 30.44
C ASN A 875 1.77 19.18 29.04
N GLY A 876 1.82 20.33 28.36
CA GLY A 876 1.23 20.50 27.03
C GLY A 876 1.86 19.67 25.90
N SER A 877 2.84 18.81 26.19
CA SER A 877 3.42 17.86 25.23
C SER A 877 2.89 16.42 25.38
N VAL A 878 2.00 16.17 26.35
CA VAL A 878 1.37 14.87 26.62
C VAL A 878 -0.07 15.07 27.15
N SER A 879 -0.73 16.16 26.73
CA SER A 879 -2.03 16.55 27.27
C SER A 879 -3.18 15.82 26.56
N ILE A 880 -4.29 15.63 27.27
CA ILE A 880 -5.58 15.24 26.68
C ILE A 880 -6.46 16.48 26.68
N GLU A 881 -6.88 16.93 25.49
CA GLU A 881 -7.66 18.16 25.36
C GLU A 881 -9.13 17.99 25.75
N GLN A 882 -9.71 16.80 25.56
CA GLN A 882 -11.12 16.55 25.80
C GLN A 882 -11.41 15.23 26.53
N PHE A 883 -12.27 15.32 27.54
CA PHE A 883 -12.89 14.16 28.16
C PHE A 883 -14.39 14.22 27.85
N VAL A 884 -14.86 13.32 27.00
CA VAL A 884 -16.21 13.35 26.43
C VAL A 884 -17.09 12.31 27.12
N PHE A 885 -18.21 12.76 27.68
CA PHE A 885 -19.20 11.90 28.33
C PHE A 885 -20.40 11.64 27.41
N ALA A 886 -21.09 10.52 27.64
CA ALA A 886 -22.24 10.10 26.85
C ALA A 886 -23.42 11.11 26.82
N ASP A 887 -23.55 11.97 27.84
CA ASP A 887 -24.58 13.03 27.89
C ASP A 887 -24.21 14.32 27.12
N GLY A 888 -23.05 14.32 26.46
CA GLY A 888 -22.50 15.46 25.73
C GLY A 888 -21.72 16.44 26.60
N THR A 889 -21.56 16.19 27.91
CA THR A 889 -20.64 16.95 28.76
C THR A 889 -19.21 16.74 28.26
N ILE A 890 -18.44 17.83 28.18
CA ILE A 890 -17.02 17.79 27.82
C ILE A 890 -16.23 18.45 28.94
N TRP A 891 -15.25 17.75 29.51
CA TRP A 891 -14.22 18.37 30.32
C TRP A 891 -13.01 18.71 29.48
N THR A 892 -12.39 19.83 29.80
CA THR A 892 -11.12 20.28 29.23
C THR A 892 -10.10 20.42 30.35
N PRO A 893 -8.80 20.61 30.06
CA PRO A 893 -7.82 20.94 31.08
C PRO A 893 -8.22 22.13 31.97
N ALA A 894 -8.92 23.13 31.40
CA ALA A 894 -9.47 24.25 32.17
C ALA A 894 -10.58 23.81 33.15
N THR A 895 -11.43 22.86 32.76
CA THR A 895 -12.45 22.27 33.64
C THR A 895 -11.80 21.53 34.80
N LEU A 896 -10.77 20.72 34.54
CA LEU A 896 -10.03 19.99 35.57
C LEU A 896 -9.38 20.97 36.57
N LYS A 897 -8.76 22.05 36.09
CA LYS A 897 -8.20 23.14 36.93
C LYS A 897 -9.19 23.71 37.94
N THR A 898 -10.47 23.84 37.55
CA THR A 898 -11.52 24.35 38.44
C THR A 898 -12.10 23.30 39.39
N LYS A 899 -12.11 22.02 39.02
CA LYS A 899 -12.61 20.92 39.87
C LYS A 899 -11.67 20.61 41.03
N GLY A 900 -10.39 20.80 40.75
CA GLY A 900 -9.29 20.58 41.66
C GLY A 900 -8.84 19.13 41.75
N LEU A 901 -7.57 18.94 42.08
CA LEU A 901 -6.94 17.63 42.22
C LEU A 901 -6.83 17.25 43.68
N THR A 902 -7.31 16.05 44.01
CA THR A 902 -7.10 15.47 45.34
C THR A 902 -5.75 14.75 45.36
N THR A 903 -4.90 15.11 46.32
CA THR A 903 -3.67 14.39 46.63
C THR A 903 -3.74 13.90 48.07
N LEU A 904 -3.50 12.60 48.26
CA LEU A 904 -3.50 11.96 49.58
C LEU A 904 -2.05 11.62 49.96
N GLY A 905 -1.65 12.08 51.13
CA GLY A 905 -0.45 11.62 51.82
C GLY A 905 -0.69 10.28 52.51
N THR A 906 0.34 9.81 53.18
CA THR A 906 0.45 8.52 53.84
C THR A 906 0.36 8.71 55.35
N SER A 907 0.98 7.81 56.12
CA SER A 907 1.05 7.88 57.58
C SER A 907 2.46 8.21 58.08
N GLY A 908 3.34 8.72 57.22
CA GLY A 908 4.65 9.23 57.60
C GLY A 908 4.89 10.58 56.95
N ASP A 909 6.05 11.19 57.23
CA ASP A 909 6.37 12.56 56.79
C ASP A 909 6.36 12.71 55.24
N ASP A 910 5.31 13.34 54.72
CA ASP A 910 5.05 13.50 53.29
C ASP A 910 5.35 14.91 52.79
N LYS A 911 5.74 15.00 51.52
CA LYS A 911 5.89 16.28 50.83
C LYS A 911 4.91 16.34 49.67
N LEU A 912 3.83 17.08 49.86
CA LEU A 912 2.77 17.26 48.87
C LEU A 912 2.89 18.63 48.22
N THR A 913 2.82 18.66 46.90
CA THR A 913 2.81 19.91 46.12
C THR A 913 1.64 19.85 45.16
N GLY A 914 0.74 20.81 45.28
CA GLY A 914 -0.40 21.07 44.41
C GLY A 914 0.03 21.46 42.99
N TRP A 915 -0.95 21.77 42.15
CA TRP A 915 -0.76 22.19 40.77
C TRP A 915 -1.12 23.66 40.59
N ASN A 916 -1.00 24.18 39.37
CA ASN A 916 -1.43 25.55 39.06
C ASN A 916 -2.95 25.60 38.81
N GLY A 917 -3.73 25.26 39.84
CA GLY A 917 -5.20 25.19 39.85
C GLY A 917 -5.71 24.95 41.27
N ASN A 918 -6.99 24.64 41.43
CA ASN A 918 -7.51 24.33 42.77
C ASN A 918 -6.93 23.00 43.27
N ASP A 919 -6.50 22.92 44.51
CA ASP A 919 -6.00 21.67 45.11
C ASP A 919 -6.73 21.27 46.37
N ILE A 920 -6.77 19.96 46.61
CA ILE A 920 -7.14 19.38 47.90
C ILE A 920 -6.00 18.46 48.34
N LEU A 921 -5.22 18.90 49.33
CA LEU A 921 -4.06 18.17 49.84
C LEU A 921 -4.37 17.68 51.27
N PHE A 922 -4.22 16.38 51.50
CA PHE A 922 -4.32 15.77 52.82
C PHE A 922 -2.97 15.16 53.19
N GLY A 923 -2.28 15.67 54.21
CA GLY A 923 -1.00 15.12 54.69
C GLY A 923 -1.17 13.75 55.33
N GLY A 924 -2.12 13.64 56.27
CA GLY A 924 -2.45 12.40 56.92
C GLY A 924 -1.86 12.35 58.33
N ALA A 925 -0.89 11.47 58.57
CA ALA A 925 -0.17 11.44 59.84
C ALA A 925 1.33 11.49 59.56
N GLY A 926 2.12 12.07 60.46
CA GLY A 926 3.52 12.41 60.20
C GLY A 926 3.71 13.91 60.17
N ASN A 927 4.96 14.37 60.05
CA ASN A 927 5.28 15.79 59.93
C ASN A 927 5.33 16.18 58.46
N ASP A 928 4.21 16.64 57.93
CA ASP A 928 3.98 16.81 56.51
C ASP A 928 4.33 18.22 56.02
N THR A 929 4.74 18.33 54.76
CA THR A 929 4.94 19.62 54.07
C THR A 929 4.00 19.71 52.88
N LEU A 930 2.96 20.54 52.99
CA LEU A 930 1.94 20.76 51.97
C LEU A 930 2.14 22.14 51.32
N SER A 931 2.19 22.15 50.00
CA SER A 931 2.28 23.38 49.20
C SER A 931 1.15 23.41 48.17
N GLY A 932 0.11 24.24 48.37
CA GLY A 932 -1.07 24.31 47.50
C GLY A 932 -0.84 24.98 46.15
N GLY A 933 0.26 25.71 45.97
CA GLY A 933 0.51 26.41 44.72
C GLY A 933 -0.45 27.58 44.52
N THR A 934 -1.04 27.70 43.32
CA THR A 934 -1.94 28.81 42.95
C THR A 934 -3.36 28.29 42.75
N GLY A 935 -4.35 28.83 43.43
CA GLY A 935 -5.73 28.37 43.24
C GLY A 935 -6.57 28.72 44.45
N THR A 936 -7.81 28.24 44.51
CA THR A 936 -8.51 28.14 45.80
C THR A 936 -8.22 26.77 46.39
N ASP A 937 -7.27 26.71 47.31
CA ASP A 937 -6.71 25.44 47.78
C ASP A 937 -7.26 25.06 49.15
N ARG A 938 -7.37 23.76 49.41
CA ARG A 938 -7.68 23.19 50.71
C ARG A 938 -6.53 22.30 51.15
N LEU A 939 -5.85 22.69 52.22
CA LEU A 939 -4.75 21.94 52.80
C LEU A 939 -5.16 21.46 54.19
N GLU A 940 -5.00 20.17 54.43
CA GLU A 940 -5.19 19.52 55.74
C GLU A 940 -3.90 18.78 56.10
N GLY A 941 -3.17 19.20 57.13
CA GLY A 941 -1.95 18.54 57.59
C GLY A 941 -2.27 17.19 58.20
N GLY A 942 -3.10 17.19 59.24
CA GLY A 942 -3.58 15.99 59.89
C GLY A 942 -2.96 15.82 61.27
N ALA A 943 -2.11 14.82 61.49
CA ALA A 943 -1.49 14.58 62.80
C ALA A 943 0.03 14.60 62.72
N GLY A 944 0.68 15.54 63.40
CA GLY A 944 2.12 15.76 63.41
C GLY A 944 2.42 17.25 63.34
N ASP A 945 3.71 17.63 63.36
CA ASP A 945 4.10 19.04 63.22
C ASP A 945 4.21 19.38 61.72
N ASP A 946 3.15 19.94 61.16
CA ASP A 946 2.97 20.12 59.72
C ASP A 946 3.35 21.53 59.23
N VAL A 947 3.75 21.64 57.97
CA VAL A 947 4.03 22.91 57.28
C VAL A 947 3.13 23.05 56.05
N LEU A 948 2.11 23.89 56.16
CA LEU A 948 1.14 24.17 55.10
C LEU A 948 1.42 25.54 54.49
N SER A 949 1.46 25.63 53.17
CA SER A 949 1.72 26.88 52.47
C SER A 949 0.95 26.97 51.14
N VAL A 950 0.54 28.16 50.76
CA VAL A 950 0.06 28.49 49.41
C VAL A 950 0.93 29.56 48.78
N SER A 951 0.88 29.72 47.45
CA SER A 951 1.59 30.81 46.77
C SER A 951 0.98 32.16 47.15
N GLY A 952 1.78 33.22 47.09
CA GLY A 952 1.28 34.58 47.37
C GLY A 952 0.12 35.00 46.45
N ASP A 953 0.08 34.50 45.21
CA ASP A 953 -1.00 34.75 44.25
C ASP A 953 -2.12 33.69 44.25
N ALA A 954 -2.12 32.74 45.18
CA ALA A 954 -3.25 31.86 45.39
C ALA A 954 -4.52 32.68 45.71
N GLN A 955 -5.68 32.16 45.32
CA GLN A 955 -6.97 32.70 45.72
C GLN A 955 -7.32 32.23 47.14
N ASN A 956 -8.54 32.54 47.58
CA ASN A 956 -8.99 32.29 48.96
C ASN A 956 -8.87 30.80 49.34
N SER A 957 -7.87 30.48 50.16
CA SER A 957 -7.50 29.12 50.53
C SER A 957 -7.88 28.79 51.96
N VAL A 958 -8.05 27.50 52.24
CA VAL A 958 -8.39 26.97 53.56
C VAL A 958 -7.25 26.08 54.03
N LEU A 959 -6.62 26.44 55.14
CA LEU A 959 -5.51 25.71 55.73
C LEU A 959 -5.92 25.20 57.12
N ALA A 960 -5.76 23.91 57.36
CA ALA A 960 -5.98 23.28 58.66
C ALA A 960 -4.75 22.45 59.00
N GLY A 961 -4.01 22.84 60.05
CA GLY A 961 -2.84 22.10 60.52
C GLY A 961 -3.27 20.73 61.03
N GLY A 962 -4.17 20.72 62.00
CA GLY A 962 -4.66 19.50 62.62
C GLY A 962 -4.05 19.35 64.00
N THR A 963 -3.71 18.14 64.44
CA THR A 963 -3.10 17.93 65.76
C THR A 963 -1.58 18.00 65.69
N GLY A 964 -0.93 18.95 66.35
CA GLY A 964 0.53 19.05 66.36
C GLY A 964 1.04 20.44 66.72
N ASN A 965 2.14 20.89 66.15
CA ASN A 965 2.54 22.29 66.21
C ASN A 965 2.80 22.75 64.79
N ASP A 966 1.76 23.28 64.16
CA ASP A 966 1.75 23.45 62.73
C ASP A 966 2.20 24.84 62.32
N THR A 967 2.70 24.97 61.09
CA THR A 967 3.01 26.27 60.47
C THR A 967 2.14 26.44 59.24
N LEU A 968 1.22 27.41 59.27
CA LEU A 968 0.26 27.67 58.20
C LEU A 968 0.58 29.03 57.56
N SER A 969 0.89 29.03 56.25
CA SER A 969 1.27 30.23 55.50
C SER A 969 0.28 30.52 54.37
N GLY A 970 -0.42 31.65 54.46
CA GLY A 970 -1.39 32.10 53.45
C GLY A 970 -0.81 32.89 52.29
N SER A 971 -1.73 33.39 51.48
CA SER A 971 -1.54 34.16 50.25
C SER A 971 -1.74 35.67 50.50
N TYR A 972 -1.69 36.48 49.43
CA TYR A 972 -2.07 37.90 49.48
C TYR A 972 -3.59 38.13 49.46
N ASN A 973 -4.40 37.08 49.28
CA ASN A 973 -5.86 37.11 49.21
C ASN A 973 -6.48 36.62 50.52
N SER A 974 -7.81 36.45 50.58
CA SER A 974 -8.48 36.16 51.86
C SER A 974 -8.37 34.68 52.22
N ASP A 975 -7.60 34.36 53.23
CA ASP A 975 -7.36 32.98 53.65
C ASP A 975 -8.09 32.63 54.96
N THR A 976 -8.33 31.33 55.14
CA THR A 976 -9.01 30.79 56.31
C THR A 976 -8.16 29.72 56.97
N TYR A 977 -7.71 29.99 58.19
CA TYR A 977 -6.98 29.08 59.05
C TYR A 977 -7.93 28.45 60.04
N LEU A 978 -8.01 27.13 60.05
CA LEU A 978 -8.87 26.40 60.98
C LEU A 978 -8.05 25.96 62.18
N PHE A 979 -8.58 26.21 63.39
CA PHE A 979 -7.95 25.78 64.64
C PHE A 979 -8.99 25.20 65.59
N ASN A 980 -8.76 24.00 66.09
CA ASN A 980 -9.61 23.27 67.01
C ASN A 980 -8.90 23.00 68.34
N LYS A 981 -9.63 22.38 69.26
CA LYS A 981 -9.06 21.93 70.53
C LYS A 981 -8.31 20.61 70.34
N GLY A 982 -7.09 20.53 70.86
CA GLY A 982 -6.15 19.44 70.65
C GLY A 982 -5.18 19.69 69.49
N ASP A 983 -5.27 20.85 68.84
CA ASP A 983 -4.45 21.19 67.68
C ASP A 983 -3.02 21.61 68.08
N GLY A 984 -2.77 21.92 69.36
CA GLY A 984 -1.44 22.22 69.90
C GLY A 984 -0.98 23.67 69.68
N HIS A 985 0.31 23.88 69.35
CA HIS A 985 0.90 25.23 69.25
C HIS A 985 1.15 25.68 67.80
N ASP A 986 0.09 26.11 67.14
CA ASP A 986 0.15 26.48 65.72
C ASP A 986 0.68 27.89 65.50
N THR A 987 1.39 28.07 64.40
CA THR A 987 1.93 29.34 63.94
C THR A 987 1.31 29.72 62.60
N VAL A 988 0.56 30.81 62.59
CA VAL A 988 0.05 31.44 61.37
C VAL A 988 1.05 32.47 60.88
N VAL A 989 1.48 32.31 59.64
CA VAL A 989 2.42 33.19 58.94
C VAL A 989 1.66 33.88 57.83
N GLU A 990 1.34 35.15 58.06
CA GLU A 990 0.65 35.94 57.06
C GLU A 990 1.56 36.71 56.13
N THR A 991 1.06 36.97 54.92
CA THR A 991 1.64 37.93 54.00
C THR A 991 0.54 38.68 53.26
N SER A 992 0.30 39.95 53.58
CA SER A 992 -0.76 40.74 52.96
C SER A 992 -0.22 41.99 52.24
N TYR A 993 -0.47 42.06 50.92
CA TYR A 993 -0.21 43.24 50.08
C TYR A 993 -1.52 43.94 49.64
N ASN A 994 -2.65 43.23 49.65
CA ASN A 994 -3.92 43.72 49.12
C ASN A 994 -4.80 44.29 50.23
N SER A 995 -5.14 45.58 50.14
CA SER A 995 -5.88 46.32 51.19
C SER A 995 -7.36 45.94 51.35
N GLY A 996 -7.81 44.82 50.77
CA GLY A 996 -9.19 44.33 50.81
C GLY A 996 -9.34 42.83 51.08
N ALA A 997 -8.23 42.11 51.32
CA ALA A 997 -8.28 40.74 51.81
C ALA A 997 -8.82 40.71 53.26
N VAL A 998 -9.49 39.62 53.63
CA VAL A 998 -10.03 39.41 54.97
C VAL A 998 -9.59 38.03 55.44
N ASP A 999 -8.46 37.99 56.15
CA ASP A 999 -7.88 36.77 56.67
C ASP A 999 -8.55 36.38 57.98
N LYS A 1000 -8.81 35.08 58.13
CA LYS A 1000 -9.61 34.55 59.23
C LYS A 1000 -8.93 33.39 59.92
N VAL A 1001 -8.76 33.50 61.23
CA VAL A 1001 -8.60 32.33 62.09
C VAL A 1001 -9.99 31.93 62.58
N VAL A 1002 -10.41 30.72 62.25
CA VAL A 1002 -11.71 30.16 62.62
C VAL A 1002 -11.50 29.10 63.70
N PHE A 1003 -12.03 29.38 64.88
CA PHE A 1003 -11.98 28.48 66.01
C PHE A 1003 -13.13 27.47 65.95
N GLY A 1004 -12.79 26.19 66.07
CA GLY A 1004 -13.73 25.07 66.14
C GLY A 1004 -14.63 25.09 67.38
N GLU A 1005 -15.58 24.16 67.43
CA GLU A 1005 -16.50 24.04 68.57
C GLU A 1005 -15.76 23.79 69.89
N GLY A 1006 -16.19 24.49 70.96
CA GLY A 1006 -15.63 24.33 72.31
C GLY A 1006 -14.57 25.36 72.71
N ILE A 1007 -14.06 26.17 71.78
CA ILE A 1007 -13.20 27.32 72.06
C ILE A 1007 -14.08 28.56 72.25
N LEU A 1008 -14.13 29.10 73.47
CA LEU A 1008 -14.97 30.25 73.80
C LEU A 1008 -14.13 31.53 73.84
N ALA A 1009 -14.65 32.62 73.28
CA ALA A 1009 -13.98 33.93 73.34
C ALA A 1009 -13.62 34.35 74.78
N SER A 1010 -14.40 33.95 75.79
CA SER A 1010 -14.09 34.28 77.19
C SER A 1010 -12.89 33.53 77.79
N THR A 1011 -12.47 32.41 77.21
CA THR A 1011 -11.35 31.60 77.73
C THR A 1011 -10.02 31.93 77.04
N VAL A 1012 -10.07 32.55 75.86
CA VAL A 1012 -8.86 32.92 75.10
C VAL A 1012 -8.14 34.10 75.77
N GLN A 1013 -6.87 33.87 76.11
CA GLN A 1013 -5.93 34.85 76.63
C GLN A 1013 -4.95 35.26 75.54
N VAL A 1014 -4.54 36.53 75.54
CA VAL A 1014 -3.72 37.11 74.47
C VAL A 1014 -2.39 37.58 75.05
N PHE A 1015 -1.32 36.95 74.59
CA PHE A 1015 0.05 37.20 75.01
C PHE A 1015 0.84 37.85 73.90
N ARG A 1016 1.87 38.61 74.28
CA ARG A 1016 2.87 39.12 73.37
C ARG A 1016 4.20 38.41 73.60
N GLU A 1017 4.81 37.96 72.52
CA GLU A 1017 6.16 37.38 72.54
C GLU A 1017 7.00 38.04 71.44
N GLY A 1018 7.80 39.04 71.81
CA GLY A 1018 8.56 39.83 70.85
C GLY A 1018 7.65 40.62 69.90
N LEU A 1019 7.65 40.23 68.61
CA LEU A 1019 6.79 40.79 67.56
C LEU A 1019 5.54 39.95 67.30
N ASP A 1020 5.44 38.77 67.92
CA ASP A 1020 4.33 37.85 67.71
C ASP A 1020 3.23 38.10 68.74
N VAL A 1021 2.00 37.75 68.37
CA VAL A 1021 0.88 37.65 69.31
C VAL A 1021 0.40 36.22 69.41
N VAL A 1022 0.27 35.73 70.63
CA VAL A 1022 -0.11 34.35 70.92
C VAL A 1022 -1.48 34.34 71.59
N LEU A 1023 -2.45 33.67 70.97
CA LEU A 1023 -3.76 33.41 71.52
C LEU A 1023 -3.74 32.03 72.21
N SER A 1024 -3.68 32.00 73.53
CA SER A 1024 -3.83 30.76 74.31
C SER A 1024 -5.30 30.52 74.61
N ILE A 1025 -5.83 29.32 74.33
CA ILE A 1025 -7.29 29.08 74.41
C ILE A 1025 -7.79 28.70 75.82
N GLY A 1026 -6.90 28.68 76.81
CA GLY A 1026 -7.24 28.56 78.23
C GLY A 1026 -7.33 27.13 78.78
N ASP A 1027 -6.90 26.12 78.02
CA ASP A 1027 -6.79 24.73 78.49
C ASP A 1027 -5.36 24.34 78.93
N GLY A 1028 -4.39 25.22 78.72
CA GLY A 1028 -3.00 25.03 79.11
C GLY A 1028 -2.17 24.17 78.16
N ALA A 1029 -2.71 23.77 77.01
CA ALA A 1029 -2.01 22.96 76.00
C ALA A 1029 -2.02 23.60 74.61
N ASP A 1030 -3.06 24.35 74.25
CA ASP A 1030 -3.26 24.80 72.87
C ASP A 1030 -3.09 26.33 72.72
N SER A 1031 -2.48 26.76 71.63
CA SER A 1031 -2.33 28.19 71.28
C SER A 1031 -2.13 28.45 69.79
N VAL A 1032 -2.59 29.60 69.32
CA VAL A 1032 -2.29 30.11 67.97
C VAL A 1032 -1.34 31.30 68.06
N ARG A 1033 -0.16 31.20 67.46
CA ARG A 1033 0.84 32.27 67.30
C ARG A 1033 0.64 32.97 65.95
N LEU A 1034 0.45 34.28 66.00
CA LEU A 1034 0.43 35.17 64.84
C LEU A 1034 1.81 35.77 64.65
N LYS A 1035 2.54 35.33 63.63
CA LYS A 1035 3.94 35.70 63.44
C LYS A 1035 4.09 37.13 62.94
N ASN A 1036 4.96 37.91 63.59
CA ASN A 1036 5.28 39.31 63.26
C ASN A 1036 4.06 40.24 63.18
N TRP A 1037 2.97 39.90 63.87
CA TRP A 1037 1.73 40.68 63.87
C TRP A 1037 1.92 42.11 64.40
N LEU A 1038 2.99 42.34 65.16
CA LEU A 1038 3.40 43.65 65.66
C LEU A 1038 4.67 44.15 64.95
N THR A 1039 4.73 45.46 64.74
CA THR A 1039 5.95 46.18 64.37
C THR A 1039 6.87 46.36 65.58
N SER A 1040 8.15 46.62 65.36
CA SER A 1040 9.12 46.92 66.44
C SER A 1040 8.74 48.13 67.31
N GLY A 1041 7.89 49.02 66.82
CA GLY A 1041 7.34 50.16 67.56
C GLY A 1041 6.06 49.86 68.32
N GLY A 1042 5.59 48.60 68.38
CA GLY A 1042 4.37 48.23 69.10
C GLY A 1042 3.07 48.61 68.37
N ALA A 1043 3.11 48.93 67.08
CA ALA A 1043 1.89 49.07 66.27
C ALA A 1043 1.58 47.75 65.55
N GLU A 1044 0.30 47.50 65.28
CA GLU A 1044 -0.17 46.43 64.40
C GLU A 1044 0.53 46.50 63.03
N ASN A 1045 1.04 45.36 62.56
CA ASN A 1045 1.66 45.24 61.26
C ASN A 1045 0.61 44.88 60.20
N GLY A 1046 0.02 45.90 59.57
CA GLY A 1046 -1.03 45.73 58.57
C GLY A 1046 -0.63 45.05 57.25
N SER A 1047 0.61 44.54 57.13
CA SER A 1047 1.06 43.71 56.01
C SER A 1047 1.18 42.22 56.35
N VAL A 1048 0.85 41.83 57.58
CA VAL A 1048 0.78 40.43 58.04
C VAL A 1048 -0.36 40.27 59.07
N SER A 1049 -1.39 41.11 58.98
CA SER A 1049 -2.50 41.13 59.93
C SER A 1049 -3.52 40.03 59.66
N ILE A 1050 -4.14 39.51 60.72
CA ILE A 1050 -5.39 38.75 60.64
C ILE A 1050 -6.55 39.69 60.99
N GLU A 1051 -7.51 39.85 60.08
CA GLU A 1051 -8.61 40.79 60.26
C GLU A 1051 -9.73 40.23 61.14
N GLN A 1052 -9.94 38.91 61.15
CA GLN A 1052 -11.02 38.28 61.90
C GLN A 1052 -10.59 37.02 62.64
N PHE A 1053 -10.96 36.95 63.91
CA PHE A 1053 -10.93 35.73 64.70
C PHE A 1053 -12.37 35.31 64.97
N VAL A 1054 -12.82 34.24 64.32
CA VAL A 1054 -14.21 33.82 64.28
C VAL A 1054 -14.42 32.65 65.24
N PHE A 1055 -15.33 32.80 66.19
CA PHE A 1055 -15.69 31.75 67.15
C PHE A 1055 -16.98 31.04 66.72
N ALA A 1056 -17.14 29.79 67.16
CA ALA A 1056 -18.30 28.96 66.83
C ALA A 1056 -19.66 29.56 67.25
N ASP A 1057 -19.70 30.43 68.27
CA ASP A 1057 -20.93 31.11 68.72
C ASP A 1057 -21.29 32.36 67.89
N GLY A 1058 -20.50 32.67 66.85
CA GLY A 1058 -20.65 33.85 66.00
C GLY A 1058 -19.97 35.11 66.54
N THR A 1059 -19.31 35.04 67.71
CA THR A 1059 -18.43 36.13 68.18
C THR A 1059 -17.27 36.31 67.20
N ILE A 1060 -16.96 37.57 66.87
CA ILE A 1060 -15.82 37.91 66.02
C ILE A 1060 -14.92 38.88 66.78
N TRP A 1061 -13.64 38.54 66.94
CA TRP A 1061 -12.63 39.52 67.33
C TRP A 1061 -11.98 40.12 66.10
N THR A 1062 -11.69 41.42 66.22
CA THR A 1062 -10.95 42.19 65.23
C THR A 1062 -9.68 42.72 65.90
N PRO A 1063 -8.70 43.24 65.15
CA PRO A 1063 -7.55 43.93 65.74
C PRO A 1063 -7.93 45.03 66.73
N ALA A 1064 -9.04 45.75 66.49
CA ALA A 1064 -9.58 46.73 67.43
C ALA A 1064 -10.06 46.10 68.75
N THR A 1065 -10.68 44.91 68.70
CA THR A 1065 -11.07 44.15 69.90
C THR A 1065 -9.84 43.75 70.72
N LEU A 1066 -8.79 43.25 70.07
CA LEU A 1066 -7.55 42.85 70.74
C LEU A 1066 -6.86 44.04 71.42
N LYS A 1067 -6.82 45.22 70.77
CA LYS A 1067 -6.33 46.49 71.37
C LYS A 1067 -7.01 46.84 72.70
N THR A 1068 -8.31 46.58 72.82
CA THR A 1068 -9.06 46.87 74.05
C THR A 1068 -8.92 45.81 75.14
N LYS A 1069 -8.71 44.54 74.78
CA LYS A 1069 -8.51 43.43 75.73
C LYS A 1069 -7.16 43.53 76.45
N GLY A 1070 -6.19 44.06 75.72
CA GLY A 1070 -4.82 44.27 76.14
C GLY A 1070 -3.95 43.04 76.03
N LEU A 1071 -2.65 43.28 75.82
CA LEU A 1071 -1.66 42.23 75.68
C LEU A 1071 -0.93 42.01 76.99
N THR A 1072 -0.85 40.76 77.40
CA THR A 1072 -0.02 40.38 78.56
C THR A 1072 1.40 40.12 78.08
N THR A 1073 2.37 40.83 78.67
CA THR A 1073 3.81 40.58 78.48
C THR A 1073 4.41 40.23 79.84
N LEU A 1074 5.12 39.12 79.89
CA LEU A 1074 5.77 38.62 81.10
C LEU A 1074 7.28 38.80 80.96
N GLY A 1075 7.90 39.42 81.96
CA GLY A 1075 9.33 39.43 82.17
C GLY A 1075 9.81 38.14 82.84
N THR A 1076 11.10 38.11 83.11
CA THR A 1076 11.84 36.97 83.63
C THR A 1076 12.27 37.23 85.08
N SER A 1077 13.35 36.60 85.53
CA SER A 1077 13.91 36.79 86.87
C SER A 1077 15.23 37.56 86.89
N GLY A 1078 15.58 38.20 85.78
CA GLY A 1078 16.71 39.14 85.69
C GLY A 1078 16.25 40.48 85.12
N ASP A 1079 17.18 41.44 85.03
CA ASP A 1079 16.88 42.81 84.59
C ASP A 1079 16.27 42.87 83.17
N ASP A 1080 14.96 43.09 83.10
CA ASP A 1080 14.18 43.06 81.87
C ASP A 1080 13.83 44.46 81.35
N LYS A 1081 13.71 44.56 80.03
CA LYS A 1081 13.17 45.76 79.37
C LYS A 1081 11.91 45.43 78.60
N LEU A 1082 10.77 45.77 79.19
CA LEU A 1082 9.46 45.52 78.63
C LEU A 1082 8.89 46.81 78.04
N THR A 1083 8.34 46.73 76.84
CA THR A 1083 7.68 47.86 76.17
C THR A 1083 6.33 47.39 75.64
N GLY A 1084 5.26 48.01 76.10
CA GLY A 1084 3.89 47.83 75.69
C GLY A 1084 3.66 48.15 74.20
N TRP A 1085 2.44 47.95 73.74
CA TRP A 1085 2.01 48.28 72.38
C TRP A 1085 1.18 49.56 72.36
N ASN A 1086 0.73 49.98 71.18
CA ASN A 1086 -0.19 51.12 71.06
C ASN A 1086 -1.64 50.68 71.37
N GLY A 1087 -1.90 50.29 72.61
CA GLY A 1087 -3.17 49.76 73.11
C GLY A 1087 -3.10 49.49 74.61
N ASN A 1088 -4.09 48.79 75.19
CA ASN A 1088 -4.03 48.46 76.61
C ASN A 1088 -2.92 47.41 76.85
N ASP A 1089 -2.08 47.61 77.86
CA ASP A 1089 -1.02 46.65 78.21
C ASP A 1089 -1.13 46.11 79.63
N ILE A 1090 -0.67 44.87 79.80
CA ILE A 1090 -0.39 44.30 81.12
C ILE A 1090 1.05 43.82 81.10
N LEU A 1091 1.93 44.54 81.79
CA LEU A 1091 3.36 44.29 81.86
C LEU A 1091 3.75 43.85 83.28
N PHE A 1092 4.39 42.70 83.40
CA PHE A 1092 4.96 42.20 84.65
C PHE A 1092 6.47 42.08 84.50
N GLY A 1093 7.27 42.83 85.27
CA GLY A 1093 8.73 42.80 85.24
C GLY A 1093 9.28 41.51 85.80
N GLY A 1094 8.81 41.13 87.00
CA GLY A 1094 9.20 39.89 87.64
C GLY A 1094 10.19 40.13 88.76
N ALA A 1095 11.41 39.60 88.65
CA ALA A 1095 12.48 39.89 89.60
C ALA A 1095 13.70 40.40 88.85
N GLY A 1096 14.52 41.25 89.47
CA GLY A 1096 15.57 41.99 88.78
C GLY A 1096 15.24 43.48 88.75
N ASN A 1097 16.17 44.30 88.24
CA ASN A 1097 15.93 45.73 88.10
C ASN A 1097 15.33 46.01 86.71
N ASP A 1098 14.01 46.10 86.66
CA ASP A 1098 13.26 46.08 85.42
C ASP A 1098 12.93 47.49 84.90
N THR A 1099 12.85 47.63 83.59
CA THR A 1099 12.36 48.85 82.92
C THR A 1099 11.11 48.54 82.13
N LEU A 1100 9.96 48.97 82.63
CA LEU A 1100 8.65 48.78 82.03
C LEU A 1100 8.15 50.09 81.42
N SER A 1101 7.78 50.04 80.15
CA SER A 1101 7.16 51.17 79.46
C SER A 1101 5.80 50.74 78.89
N GLY A 1102 4.70 51.22 79.47
CA GLY A 1102 3.34 50.85 79.07
C GLY A 1102 2.88 51.45 77.75
N GLY A 1103 3.58 52.45 77.21
CA GLY A 1103 3.14 53.09 75.97
C GLY A 1103 1.85 53.90 76.16
N THR A 1104 0.93 53.81 75.19
CA THR A 1104 -0.35 54.53 75.19
C THR A 1104 -1.50 53.55 75.44
N GLY A 1105 -2.34 53.77 76.44
CA GLY A 1105 -3.46 52.87 76.70
C GLY A 1105 -3.95 53.01 78.12
N THR A 1106 -4.90 52.17 78.55
CA THR A 1106 -5.06 51.94 80.00
C THR A 1106 -4.16 50.78 80.38
N ASP A 1107 -3.02 51.10 80.97
CA ASP A 1107 -1.94 50.12 81.17
C ASP A 1107 -1.86 49.68 82.63
N ARG A 1108 -1.46 48.43 82.84
CA ARG A 1108 -1.11 47.90 84.16
C ARG A 1108 0.35 47.45 84.14
N LEU A 1109 1.18 48.14 84.91
CA LEU A 1109 2.60 47.85 85.05
C LEU A 1109 2.87 47.39 86.49
N GLU A 1110 3.54 46.25 86.61
CA GLU A 1110 4.03 45.70 87.88
C GLU A 1110 5.52 45.42 87.74
N GLY A 1111 6.37 46.12 88.48
CA GLY A 1111 7.82 45.93 88.46
C GLY A 1111 8.18 44.57 89.06
N GLY A 1112 7.81 44.38 90.32
CA GLY A 1112 7.99 43.12 91.03
C GLY A 1112 9.06 43.24 92.09
N ALA A 1113 10.20 42.55 91.97
CA ALA A 1113 11.26 42.59 92.98
C ALA A 1113 12.59 43.08 92.42
N GLY A 1114 13.07 44.23 92.89
CA GLY A 1114 14.30 44.89 92.43
C GLY A 1114 14.09 46.38 92.34
N ASP A 1115 15.10 47.15 91.93
CA ASP A 1115 14.96 48.61 91.75
C ASP A 1115 14.42 48.89 90.34
N ASP A 1116 13.11 49.09 90.22
CA ASP A 1116 12.39 49.12 88.95
C ASP A 1116 12.10 50.54 88.44
N VAL A 1117 11.97 50.67 87.11
CA VAL A 1117 11.57 51.91 86.43
C VAL A 1117 10.33 51.65 85.59
N LEU A 1118 9.19 52.14 86.07
CA LEU A 1118 7.89 52.00 85.41
C LEU A 1118 7.46 53.35 84.85
N SER A 1119 7.09 53.36 83.56
CA SER A 1119 6.65 54.57 82.88
C SER A 1119 5.52 54.29 81.92
N VAL A 1120 4.59 55.24 81.80
CA VAL A 1120 3.62 55.29 80.70
C VAL A 1120 3.84 56.55 79.87
N SER A 1121 3.33 56.59 78.64
CA SER A 1121 3.38 57.80 77.83
C SER A 1121 2.51 58.92 78.43
N GLY A 1122 2.82 60.17 78.11
CA GLY A 1122 2.02 61.30 78.61
C GLY A 1122 0.55 61.26 78.17
N ASP A 1123 0.26 60.65 77.03
CA ASP A 1123 -1.09 60.46 76.48
C ASP A 1123 -1.73 59.10 76.81
N ALA A 1124 -1.09 58.27 77.64
CA ALA A 1124 -1.73 57.08 78.21
C ALA A 1124 -3.01 57.47 78.96
N GLN A 1125 -4.00 56.59 78.93
CA GLN A 1125 -5.21 56.71 79.73
C GLN A 1125 -4.93 56.23 81.16
N ASN A 1126 -5.97 56.12 81.99
CA ASN A 1126 -5.85 55.84 83.41
C ASN A 1126 -5.08 54.54 83.70
N SER A 1127 -3.80 54.67 84.06
CA SER A 1127 -2.89 53.53 84.21
C SER A 1127 -2.65 53.18 85.67
N VAL A 1128 -2.29 51.93 85.92
CA VAL A 1128 -1.97 51.42 87.26
C VAL A 1128 -0.50 51.02 87.27
N LEU A 1129 0.29 51.66 88.12
CA LEU A 1129 1.72 51.41 88.27
C LEU A 1129 2.00 50.91 89.69
N ALA A 1130 2.66 49.76 89.79
CA ALA A 1130 3.10 49.18 91.06
C ALA A 1130 4.58 48.84 90.95
N GLY A 1131 5.43 49.51 91.74
CA GLY A 1131 6.87 49.24 91.78
C GLY A 1131 7.10 47.81 92.25
N GLY A 1132 6.61 47.51 93.45
CA GLY A 1132 6.77 46.21 94.08
C GLY A 1132 7.77 46.33 95.22
N THR A 1133 8.64 45.35 95.44
CA THR A 1133 9.66 45.43 96.49
C THR A 1133 10.99 45.93 95.92
N GLY A 1134 11.51 47.06 96.41
CA GLY A 1134 12.77 47.61 95.94
C GLY A 1134 12.90 49.10 96.20
N ASN A 1135 13.54 49.83 95.30
CA ASN A 1135 13.50 51.29 95.33
C ASN A 1135 13.12 51.76 93.93
N ASP A 1136 11.81 51.92 93.74
CA ASP A 1136 11.24 51.99 92.41
C ASP A 1136 11.02 53.43 91.96
N THR A 1137 11.00 53.62 90.65
CA THR A 1137 10.68 54.90 90.01
C THR A 1137 9.42 54.72 89.17
N LEU A 1138 8.33 55.36 89.59
CA LEU A 1138 7.01 55.26 88.97
C LEU A 1138 6.64 56.59 88.31
N SER A 1139 6.48 56.61 86.99
CA SER A 1139 6.13 57.81 86.22
C SER A 1139 4.81 57.62 85.48
N GLY A 1140 3.78 58.33 85.91
CA GLY A 1140 2.46 58.35 85.26
C GLY A 1140 2.38 59.29 84.06
N SER A 1141 1.16 59.42 83.55
CA SER A 1141 0.74 60.16 82.37
C SER A 1141 0.23 61.57 82.72
N TYR A 1142 -0.42 62.25 81.77
CA TYR A 1142 -1.18 63.47 82.04
C TYR A 1142 -2.64 63.21 82.47
N ASN A 1143 -3.10 61.96 82.44
CA ASN A 1143 -4.44 61.54 82.83
C ASN A 1143 -4.45 61.03 84.28
N SER A 1144 -5.53 60.36 84.72
CA SER A 1144 -5.64 59.95 86.13
C SER A 1144 -4.97 58.60 86.37
N ASP A 1145 -3.84 58.60 87.05
CA ASP A 1145 -3.05 57.41 87.31
C ASP A 1145 -3.19 56.92 88.75
N THR A 1146 -2.96 55.61 88.92
CA THR A 1146 -2.98 54.95 90.23
C THR A 1146 -1.63 54.32 90.51
N TYR A 1147 -0.95 54.84 91.52
CA TYR A 1147 0.31 54.32 92.03
C TYR A 1147 0.03 53.45 93.26
N LEU A 1148 0.58 52.25 93.30
CA LEU A 1148 0.47 51.36 94.47
C LEU A 1148 1.75 51.43 95.29
N PHE A 1149 1.62 51.57 96.61
CA PHE A 1149 2.75 51.54 97.54
C PHE A 1149 2.37 50.86 98.86
N ASN A 1150 3.06 49.80 99.23
CA ASN A 1150 2.76 48.96 100.36
C ASN A 1150 3.92 48.94 101.37
N LYS A 1151 3.68 48.32 102.52
CA LYS A 1151 4.73 48.08 103.52
C LYS A 1151 5.63 46.94 103.03
N GLY A 1152 6.93 47.18 102.95
CA GLY A 1152 7.91 46.27 102.35
C GLY A 1152 8.31 46.64 100.92
N ASP A 1153 7.68 47.67 100.34
CA ASP A 1153 7.96 48.11 98.97
C ASP A 1153 9.27 48.90 98.88
N GLY A 1154 9.82 49.37 100.02
CA GLY A 1154 11.11 50.05 100.10
C GLY A 1154 11.03 51.56 99.83
N ARG A 1155 11.95 52.13 99.05
CA ARG A 1155 12.07 53.60 98.90
C ARG A 1155 11.71 54.08 97.50
N ASP A 1156 10.42 54.16 97.25
CA ASP A 1156 9.92 54.48 95.92
C ASP A 1156 9.80 55.97 95.67
N THR A 1157 9.92 56.34 94.41
CA THR A 1157 9.76 57.69 93.89
C THR A 1157 8.65 57.72 92.86
N VAL A 1158 7.59 58.46 93.15
CA VAL A 1158 6.55 58.81 92.18
C VAL A 1158 6.92 60.14 91.52
N LEU A 1159 7.00 60.11 90.19
CA LEU A 1159 7.14 61.30 89.36
C LEU A 1159 5.80 61.61 88.71
N GLU A 1160 5.10 62.59 89.29
CA GLU A 1160 3.84 63.10 88.77
C GLU A 1160 4.09 64.28 87.82
N THR A 1161 3.47 64.23 86.64
CA THR A 1161 3.68 65.20 85.57
C THR A 1161 2.38 65.81 85.02
N SER A 1162 1.24 65.51 85.65
CA SER A 1162 -0.08 65.96 85.20
C SER A 1162 -0.24 67.48 85.13
N THR A 1163 -0.49 67.99 83.91
CA THR A 1163 -0.82 69.41 83.66
C THR A 1163 -2.32 69.64 83.44
N TYR A 1164 -3.13 68.58 83.53
CA TYR A 1164 -4.56 68.60 83.19
C TYR A 1164 -5.42 68.80 84.43
N SER A 1165 -6.20 69.90 84.48
CA SER A 1165 -6.96 70.30 85.68
C SER A 1165 -8.10 69.36 86.10
N GLY A 1166 -8.32 68.26 85.37
CA GLY A 1166 -9.36 67.26 85.65
C GLY A 1166 -8.82 65.87 85.99
N ALA A 1167 -7.50 65.65 85.92
CA ALA A 1167 -6.87 64.41 86.37
C ALA A 1167 -7.03 64.25 87.89
N LYS A 1168 -7.12 63.00 88.34
CA LYS A 1168 -7.29 62.63 89.74
C LYS A 1168 -6.35 61.50 90.05
N ASP A 1169 -5.09 61.85 90.25
CA ASP A 1169 -4.04 60.89 90.54
C ASP A 1169 -4.21 60.37 91.96
N ARG A 1170 -3.87 59.09 92.14
CA ARG A 1170 -4.09 58.39 93.40
C ARG A 1170 -2.85 57.58 93.75
N ILE A 1171 -2.36 57.78 94.96
CA ILE A 1171 -1.51 56.78 95.60
C ILE A 1171 -2.41 55.95 96.50
N VAL A 1172 -2.43 54.65 96.26
CA VAL A 1172 -3.19 53.70 97.05
C VAL A 1172 -2.22 52.91 97.91
N PHE A 1173 -2.34 53.10 99.22
CA PHE A 1173 -1.56 52.34 100.18
C PHE A 1173 -2.27 51.02 100.53
N ASP A 1174 -1.49 50.07 101.06
CA ASP A 1174 -2.01 48.78 101.55
C ASP A 1174 -3.29 48.96 102.39
N LYS A 1175 -4.24 48.04 102.21
CA LYS A 1175 -5.52 47.96 102.94
C LYS A 1175 -5.36 47.91 104.45
N ASP A 1176 -4.15 47.68 104.96
CA ASP A 1176 -3.85 47.61 106.39
C ASP A 1176 -3.10 48.83 106.95
N LEU A 1177 -2.69 49.79 106.11
CA LEU A 1177 -1.97 51.00 106.54
C LEU A 1177 -2.93 52.16 106.85
N ALA A 1178 -2.94 52.64 108.10
CA ALA A 1178 -3.66 53.85 108.47
C ALA A 1178 -2.75 55.08 108.37
N VAL A 1179 -3.35 56.26 108.23
CA VAL A 1179 -2.58 57.52 108.12
C VAL A 1179 -1.65 57.78 109.32
N ASP A 1180 -2.05 57.35 110.53
CA ASP A 1180 -1.29 57.54 111.77
C ASP A 1180 -0.05 56.63 111.83
N ASP A 1181 -0.02 55.58 111.01
CA ASP A 1181 1.13 54.69 110.84
C ASP A 1181 2.18 55.31 109.92
N THR A 1182 1.96 56.52 109.41
CA THR A 1182 2.91 57.21 108.54
C THR A 1182 3.44 58.50 109.18
N PHE A 1183 4.52 59.01 108.60
CA PHE A 1183 5.12 60.27 108.95
C PHE A 1183 5.34 61.07 107.67
N PHE A 1184 4.55 62.13 107.52
CA PHE A 1184 4.65 63.06 106.41
C PHE A 1184 5.71 64.11 106.72
N SER A 1185 6.65 64.29 105.80
CA SER A 1185 7.69 65.30 105.91
C SER A 1185 7.95 65.97 104.56
N ARG A 1186 8.36 67.23 104.60
CA ARG A 1186 8.85 67.95 103.43
C ARG A 1186 10.36 67.83 103.36
N SER A 1187 10.88 67.36 102.25
CA SER A 1187 12.32 67.28 101.97
C SER A 1187 12.61 68.10 100.72
N GLY A 1188 13.18 69.29 100.86
CA GLY A 1188 13.30 70.24 99.75
C GLY A 1188 11.93 70.62 99.17
N ASP A 1189 11.70 70.34 97.90
CA ASP A 1189 10.41 70.52 97.23
C ASP A 1189 9.58 69.23 97.11
N ASP A 1190 10.07 68.12 97.65
CA ASP A 1190 9.41 66.82 97.58
C ASP A 1190 8.55 66.55 98.83
N LEU A 1191 7.52 65.73 98.64
CA LEU A 1191 6.77 65.13 99.74
C LEU A 1191 7.35 63.75 100.05
N SER A 1192 7.75 63.54 101.29
CA SER A 1192 8.19 62.24 101.79
C SER A 1192 7.15 61.67 102.76
N ILE A 1193 6.70 60.46 102.50
CA ILE A 1193 5.76 59.70 103.32
C ILE A 1193 6.51 58.45 103.81
N ALA A 1194 7.04 58.51 105.03
CA ALA A 1194 7.71 57.37 105.65
C ALA A 1194 6.70 56.54 106.45
N ILE A 1195 6.81 55.21 106.41
CA ILE A 1195 5.99 54.33 107.23
C ILE A 1195 6.67 54.13 108.59
N ARG A 1196 5.96 54.35 109.69
CA ARG A 1196 6.50 54.24 111.05
C ARG A 1196 6.83 52.78 111.36
N GLY A 1197 8.07 52.55 111.79
CA GLY A 1197 8.52 51.21 112.17
C GLY A 1197 8.94 50.34 110.98
N SER A 1198 9.13 50.91 109.80
CA SER A 1198 9.86 50.31 108.68
C SER A 1198 10.82 51.31 108.03
N ASP A 1199 11.65 50.83 107.11
CA ASP A 1199 12.53 51.66 106.27
C ASP A 1199 11.83 52.18 105.01
N ASP A 1200 10.54 51.81 104.84
CA ASP A 1200 9.74 52.15 103.66
C ASP A 1200 9.42 53.65 103.62
N GLN A 1201 9.62 54.25 102.46
CA GLN A 1201 9.40 55.68 102.24
C GLN A 1201 9.00 55.94 100.80
N LEU A 1202 7.77 56.43 100.62
CA LEU A 1202 7.34 56.95 99.33
C LEU A 1202 7.72 58.42 99.21
N THR A 1203 8.41 58.77 98.13
CA THR A 1203 8.74 60.15 97.77
C THR A 1203 7.90 60.56 96.57
N VAL A 1204 7.12 61.63 96.69
CA VAL A 1204 6.46 62.26 95.55
C VAL A 1204 7.27 63.49 95.17
N SER A 1205 7.96 63.40 94.04
CA SER A 1205 8.92 64.43 93.63
C SER A 1205 8.22 65.71 93.16
N GLY A 1206 8.72 66.87 93.58
CA GLY A 1206 8.21 68.18 93.15
C GLY A 1206 6.88 68.61 93.77
N TRP A 1207 6.32 67.85 94.73
CA TRP A 1207 5.01 68.11 95.37
C TRP A 1207 4.79 69.57 95.80
N PHE A 1208 5.81 70.22 96.37
CA PHE A 1208 5.72 71.61 96.85
C PHE A 1208 6.19 72.65 95.83
N ALA A 1209 6.77 72.22 94.70
CA ALA A 1209 7.20 73.10 93.63
C ALA A 1209 6.03 73.52 92.73
N SER A 1210 5.11 72.59 92.42
CA SER A 1210 3.93 72.84 91.57
C SER A 1210 2.76 71.96 91.97
N SER A 1211 1.53 72.45 91.78
CA SER A 1211 0.33 71.62 91.93
C SER A 1211 0.23 70.51 90.88
N SER A 1212 0.93 70.65 89.75
CA SER A 1212 1.02 69.63 88.68
C SER A 1212 1.90 68.43 89.01
N SER A 1213 2.62 68.48 90.13
CA SER A 1213 3.46 67.39 90.64
C SER A 1213 2.92 66.84 91.96
N GLN A 1214 1.67 67.18 92.29
CA GLN A 1214 0.96 66.62 93.42
C GLN A 1214 0.10 65.47 92.93
N VAL A 1215 -0.02 64.45 93.75
CA VAL A 1215 -1.04 63.41 93.60
C VAL A 1215 -2.27 63.86 94.39
N GLU A 1216 -3.44 63.97 93.76
CA GLU A 1216 -4.63 64.55 94.39
C GLU A 1216 -5.09 63.79 95.63
N TYR A 1217 -4.99 62.45 95.60
CA TYR A 1217 -5.54 61.59 96.64
C TYR A 1217 -4.53 60.56 97.13
N LEU A 1218 -4.21 60.65 98.42
CA LEU A 1218 -3.45 59.65 99.15
C LEU A 1218 -4.44 58.76 99.91
N GLN A 1219 -4.68 57.55 99.41
CA GLN A 1219 -5.70 56.66 99.95
C GLN A 1219 -5.09 55.67 100.96
N PHE A 1220 -5.38 55.89 102.25
CA PHE A 1220 -5.11 54.96 103.34
C PHE A 1220 -6.35 54.12 103.67
N LYS A 1221 -6.17 53.10 104.50
CA LYS A 1221 -7.28 52.27 105.00
C LYS A 1221 -8.35 53.06 105.73
N ASP A 1222 -7.94 53.95 106.62
CA ASP A 1222 -8.82 54.63 107.57
C ASP A 1222 -9.42 55.92 107.00
N LYS A 1223 -8.71 56.58 106.07
CA LYS A 1223 -9.18 57.78 105.36
C LYS A 1223 -8.43 58.02 104.06
N THR A 1224 -9.03 58.83 103.19
CA THR A 1224 -8.31 59.43 102.04
C THR A 1224 -7.88 60.83 102.43
N VAL A 1225 -6.61 61.14 102.24
CA VAL A 1225 -6.04 62.48 102.46
C VAL A 1225 -5.98 63.18 101.11
N ALA A 1226 -6.65 64.31 100.98
CA ALA A 1226 -6.54 65.14 99.79
C ALA A 1226 -5.24 65.95 99.82
N SER A 1227 -4.67 66.28 98.65
CA SER A 1227 -3.42 67.05 98.54
C SER A 1227 -3.45 68.37 99.33
N SER A 1228 -4.61 69.04 99.37
CA SER A 1228 -4.83 70.28 100.15
C SER A 1228 -4.67 70.11 101.67
N GLU A 1229 -4.78 68.89 102.19
CA GLU A 1229 -4.70 68.58 103.62
C GLU A 1229 -3.28 68.21 104.07
N VAL A 1230 -2.40 67.83 103.13
CA VAL A 1230 -1.05 67.32 103.42
C VAL A 1230 -0.20 68.35 104.18
N ALA A 1231 -0.26 69.63 103.81
CA ALA A 1231 0.49 70.68 104.50
C ALA A 1231 0.07 70.84 105.97
N ALA A 1232 -1.22 70.70 106.26
CA ALA A 1232 -1.74 70.72 107.64
C ALA A 1232 -1.30 69.46 108.41
N LEU A 1233 -1.26 68.30 107.74
CA LEU A 1233 -0.79 67.04 108.32
C LEU A 1233 0.68 67.12 108.73
N ILE A 1234 1.56 67.63 107.86
CA ILE A 1234 2.98 67.84 108.16
C ILE A 1234 3.14 68.77 109.37
N ALA A 1235 2.40 69.89 109.41
CA ALA A 1235 2.46 70.84 110.53
C ALA A 1235 1.99 70.20 111.85
N ALA A 1236 0.91 69.41 111.81
CA ALA A 1236 0.41 68.70 112.99
C ALA A 1236 1.44 67.68 113.51
N MET A 1237 2.05 66.90 112.62
CA MET A 1237 3.06 65.90 112.98
C MET A 1237 4.37 66.53 113.48
N ALA A 1238 4.72 67.76 113.08
CA ALA A 1238 5.88 68.49 113.58
C ALA A 1238 5.71 69.05 115.02
N THR A 1239 4.47 69.26 115.49
CA THR A 1239 4.20 69.89 116.81
C THR A 1239 4.07 68.92 117.98
N THR A 1240 4.07 67.61 117.73
CA THR A 1240 3.89 66.56 118.76
C THR A 1240 5.19 66.00 119.34
N SER A 1241 6.36 66.53 118.97
CA SER A 1241 7.69 65.98 119.28
C SER A 1241 8.44 66.63 120.46
N SER A 1242 7.80 66.86 121.62
CA SER A 1242 8.52 67.30 122.84
C SER A 1242 8.18 66.49 124.10
N SER A 1243 8.45 65.19 124.08
CA SER A 1243 8.87 64.46 125.29
C SER A 1243 9.63 63.18 124.91
N SER A 1244 10.72 62.91 125.62
CA SER A 1244 11.67 61.79 125.53
C SER A 1244 12.59 61.72 124.31
N ALA A 1245 13.83 62.15 124.51
CA ALA A 1245 15.01 61.48 123.96
C ALA A 1245 15.43 60.37 124.96
N PRO A 1246 16.08 59.28 124.51
CA PRO A 1246 17.47 59.39 124.10
C PRO A 1246 17.72 58.88 122.68
N LEU A 1247 18.59 59.64 122.01
CA LEU A 1247 19.45 59.20 120.92
C LEU A 1247 20.18 57.90 121.30
N VAL A 1248 20.12 56.90 120.43
CA VAL A 1248 21.23 55.96 120.26
C VAL A 1248 21.73 56.13 118.83
N SER A 1249 23.04 56.38 118.79
CA SER A 1249 23.90 56.56 117.65
C SER A 1249 23.95 55.35 116.73
N SER A 1250 24.04 55.66 115.44
CA SER A 1250 24.51 54.83 114.34
C SER A 1250 25.86 54.18 114.58
N ASN A 1251 26.02 52.94 114.10
CA ASN A 1251 27.11 52.40 113.27
C ASN A 1251 27.05 50.86 113.36
N SER A 1252 26.47 50.19 112.38
CA SER A 1252 27.00 49.83 111.05
C SER A 1252 27.77 48.50 111.05
N GLN A 1253 27.47 47.71 110.01
CA GLN A 1253 28.03 46.42 109.59
C GLN A 1253 27.32 45.19 110.16
N GLU A 1254 26.34 44.66 109.41
CA GLU A 1254 26.50 43.72 108.27
C GLU A 1254 26.96 42.35 108.76
N ALA A 1255 26.05 41.39 108.90
CA ALA A 1255 25.51 40.57 107.81
C ALA A 1255 26.58 39.71 107.13
N LYS A 1256 26.53 38.41 107.42
CA LYS A 1256 26.66 37.36 106.40
C LYS A 1256 26.02 36.07 106.93
N LEU A 1257 24.75 35.92 106.53
CA LEU A 1257 24.05 34.65 106.46
C LEU A 1257 24.62 33.91 105.23
N LEU A 1258 24.97 32.63 105.37
CA LEU A 1258 25.25 31.76 104.24
C LEU A 1258 24.35 30.53 104.34
N VAL A 1259 23.37 30.51 103.43
CA VAL A 1259 22.97 29.41 102.55
C VAL A 1259 22.39 28.13 103.18
N ALA A 1260 21.18 27.80 102.70
CA ALA A 1260 20.78 26.54 102.07
C ALA A 1260 19.31 26.25 102.45
N SER A 1261 18.41 25.77 101.60
CA SER A 1261 18.42 25.37 100.19
C SER A 1261 17.04 24.76 99.94
N SER A 1262 16.26 25.22 98.96
CA SER A 1262 15.30 24.38 98.23
C SER A 1262 14.65 25.16 97.07
N ILE A 1263 14.98 24.70 95.86
CA ILE A 1263 14.10 24.40 94.71
C ILE A 1263 12.64 24.91 94.83
N VAL A 1264 12.17 25.73 93.89
CA VAL A 1264 11.22 25.45 92.78
C VAL A 1264 11.10 26.75 91.98
#